data_AF-A0A847E0U3-F1
#
_entry.id   AF-A0A847E0U3-F1
#
_cell.length_a   1.000
_cell.length_b   1.000
_cell.length_c   1.000
_cell.angle_alpha   90.00
_cell.angle_beta   90.00
_cell.angle_gamma   90.00
#
_symmetry.space_group_name_H-M   'P 1'
#
loop_
_entity.id
_entity.type
_entity.pdbx_description
1 polymer ?
#
loop_
_entity_poly.entity_id
_entity_poly.type
_entity_poly.pdbx_seq_one_letter_code
_entity_poly.pdbx_strand_id
1 'polypeptide(L)'
;MSDERAQPAGLDEQNPWPGLAPYDEASQRFFHGRKDEADELLRLIRLAPLTVLYGASGLGKSSLLLAGVFPQLRAEHFLPVHLRLDFSEGAERSPLEQAARRLEEEMTLAGADFPSREPDEDLWRYLHRCDFEVWSKDNFPLVPVLVFDQFEELFSRGGRHERIGTIFDSLADLLENRIPPDLSSEDSSRELRRRFDLRTQRYRVLLSFREDFLPEIDGWKDKVPSLLDHRLRLLPMSRERAIAAIEQAGRDVLEPGIAPGIVDLVSLRARDAADRRAEPDRFSPTVEPVLLSLCCTRLNRLRAPGGRIDAELVERAGEDILADFYREAIQGMPDRVPEFIESQLIQGDRYRGSYPEDAAIDEGSITREELARLTDDYRLLRIDQQEDARRIELIHDRIVEVVRSARDERRARASEVRAKRLQQEAEDKARVERERRKQAEEAKRHAEEATHRAQAAQARAESERRRASRLSLVLSVLSVLFVAIAAFALWTKREVDQARIATLEERLVGEAQAMLDGARTVRPDRVLLQLMAARNLGVDTDAVAGAMLKELLQRPQLLRLIPTDQTVSGLVFLDRHGLLVATGGDSGSLLVFDAKSGQPGGPQEGRTEAAHAGWIWALARSPDGRRLVSAGNDGTLRLWDVADDGSIRANEARMARHVGAVKTVAFSPSGELIASGGEDRTLRVWNARDGSYLGALLGEHNAPVTAVAFHPGGERLVSASEDSTLLVWDVASRGQLGAPLARHSGPVRAVAFRPDGELLVSAGEDRAILLWTPQEPRAPDGQFYRADTPLTGHSGGVCCLAFFPDGRGLASGAWDGALRWWDTAMAGPLGGPLEAYSRGLQSLAVAGDGRIASGSDRGGIALWNPAIAASRELATTADAASPPPTSPAFVSSIAISRSGNRIASGSWDRSVRVWDVGPQGDPRLRIELKAPAKIWSVALSADGNRVVAGGDDGILRVWDIPGERLVAASAPLHRSMIWSVAIDAQGRQVATASQDGTVRLWQIGTGGAAEGGGTESIEAIEPALAGHEGGVNAVAFDGDGARVVSGGDDGTVRVWDVAERRPMELRPMTHDGPVLAVAFSHDGETIASGGIRSVAGAEPPNGGPASRDFGALRLWNARTGEPARPAGFGRRIDRITSLAFSPDDDRIVAGGADGALRQWNIAGDGSKTRRFDARFEGHRGRVTGVLTTPDGRSIVSTGADGTVRLWPGSEAWPELVCAKLTRNLSHLEWRELVSSTDPYECQCPGLPIPADEPGGPAPDQTACATRQDLQIK
;
A
#
# COMPACT_ATOMS: atom_id res chain seq x y z
N MET A 1 -55.92 -1.22 23.94
CA MET A 1 -56.29 -0.73 22.60
C MET A 1 -55.15 -1.15 21.71
N SER A 2 -55.19 -2.38 21.22
CA SER A 2 -55.82 -2.86 19.98
C SER A 2 -54.72 -3.06 18.93
N ASP A 3 -54.57 -4.31 18.51
CA ASP A 3 -53.85 -4.84 17.36
C ASP A 3 -53.04 -3.85 16.51
N GLU A 4 -51.73 -4.06 16.45
CA GLU A 4 -50.92 -3.89 15.23
C GLU A 4 -49.58 -4.63 15.40
N ARG A 5 -49.63 -5.97 15.39
CA ARG A 5 -48.55 -6.77 14.78
C ARG A 5 -48.65 -6.60 13.27
N ALA A 6 -48.47 -5.37 12.79
CA ALA A 6 -48.59 -5.07 11.38
C ALA A 6 -47.44 -5.76 10.65
N GLN A 7 -47.79 -6.71 9.77
CA GLN A 7 -47.13 -6.83 8.48
C GLN A 7 -46.79 -5.41 7.99
N PRO A 8 -45.62 -5.14 7.41
CA PRO A 8 -45.35 -3.81 6.89
C PRO A 8 -46.52 -3.44 5.98
N ALA A 9 -47.30 -2.43 6.38
CA ALA A 9 -48.39 -1.91 5.57
C ALA A 9 -47.75 -1.59 4.22
N GLY A 10 -48.25 -2.21 3.15
CA GLY A 10 -47.67 -2.05 1.82
C GLY A 10 -47.48 -0.56 1.52
N LEU A 11 -46.29 -0.18 1.05
CA LEU A 11 -45.99 1.22 0.79
C LEU A 11 -47.02 1.78 -0.19
N ASP A 12 -47.53 2.97 0.11
CA ASP A 12 -48.53 3.67 -0.68
C ASP A 12 -48.17 5.15 -0.82
N GLU A 13 -48.97 5.90 -1.58
CA GLU A 13 -48.75 7.32 -1.84
C GLU A 13 -48.72 8.16 -0.55
N GLN A 14 -49.28 7.66 0.57
CA GLN A 14 -49.25 8.32 1.86
C GLN A 14 -48.12 7.82 2.78
N ASN A 15 -47.51 6.68 2.47
CA ASN A 15 -46.41 6.06 3.20
C ASN A 15 -45.37 5.47 2.24
N PRO A 16 -44.60 6.29 1.52
CA PRO A 16 -43.73 5.82 0.44
C PRO A 16 -42.35 5.32 0.90
N TRP A 17 -41.97 5.52 2.17
CA TRP A 17 -40.64 5.15 2.68
C TRP A 17 -40.71 4.03 3.74
N PRO A 18 -39.88 2.97 3.63
CA PRO A 18 -39.89 1.81 4.52
C PRO A 18 -39.03 1.99 5.79
N GLY A 19 -38.35 3.13 5.95
CA GLY A 19 -37.41 3.35 7.05
C GLY A 19 -36.15 2.48 6.92
N LEU A 20 -35.87 1.66 7.94
CA LEU A 20 -34.70 0.76 8.00
C LEU A 20 -34.92 -0.57 7.28
N ALA A 21 -36.15 -0.86 6.83
CA ALA A 21 -36.43 -2.02 6.00
C ALA A 21 -36.01 -1.77 4.54
N PRO A 22 -35.59 -2.79 3.79
CA PRO A 22 -35.34 -2.64 2.36
C PRO A 22 -36.66 -2.39 1.60
N TYR A 23 -36.57 -1.73 0.45
CA TYR A 23 -37.68 -1.72 -0.51
C TYR A 23 -37.82 -3.12 -1.09
N ASP A 24 -39.04 -3.66 -1.07
CA ASP A 24 -39.36 -4.92 -1.72
C ASP A 24 -39.69 -4.72 -3.21
N GLU A 25 -39.84 -5.84 -3.93
CA GLU A 25 -40.15 -5.83 -5.37
C GLU A 25 -41.48 -5.12 -5.66
N ALA A 26 -42.49 -5.31 -4.81
CA ALA A 26 -43.81 -4.68 -4.94
C ALA A 26 -43.76 -3.14 -4.78
N SER A 27 -42.74 -2.64 -4.08
CA SER A 27 -42.53 -1.22 -3.81
C SER A 27 -41.60 -0.52 -4.82
N GLN A 28 -41.26 -1.16 -5.95
CA GLN A 28 -40.38 -0.60 -6.98
C GLN A 28 -40.76 0.83 -7.38
N ARG A 29 -42.07 1.15 -7.43
CA ARG A 29 -42.57 2.48 -7.81
C ARG A 29 -42.14 3.63 -6.90
N PHE A 30 -41.64 3.34 -5.69
CA PHE A 30 -41.11 4.32 -4.74
C PHE A 30 -39.58 4.26 -4.62
N PHE A 31 -38.93 3.31 -5.29
CA PHE A 31 -37.48 3.15 -5.28
C PHE A 31 -36.83 3.91 -6.44
N HIS A 32 -36.17 5.04 -6.11
CA HIS A 32 -35.60 5.95 -7.10
C HIS A 32 -34.12 6.28 -6.81
N GLY A 33 -33.42 6.84 -7.81
CA GLY A 33 -32.05 7.35 -7.65
C GLY A 33 -30.92 6.32 -7.79
N ARG A 34 -31.23 5.06 -8.11
CA ARG A 34 -30.27 3.96 -8.26
C ARG A 34 -30.41 3.16 -9.57
N LYS A 35 -30.98 3.79 -10.59
CA LYS A 35 -31.26 3.12 -11.87
C LYS A 35 -29.97 2.66 -12.57
N ASP A 36 -28.96 3.52 -12.62
CA ASP A 36 -27.70 3.22 -13.30
C ASP A 36 -26.98 2.02 -12.68
N GLU A 37 -26.99 1.90 -11.34
CA GLU A 37 -26.42 0.74 -10.65
C GLU A 37 -27.23 -0.54 -10.87
N ALA A 38 -28.56 -0.44 -11.01
CA ALA A 38 -29.41 -1.59 -11.31
C ALA A 38 -29.15 -2.09 -12.74
N ASP A 39 -29.08 -1.17 -13.70
CA ASP A 39 -28.83 -1.46 -15.12
C ASP A 39 -27.43 -2.07 -15.31
N GLU A 40 -26.42 -1.56 -14.59
CA GLU A 40 -25.06 -2.12 -14.63
C GLU A 40 -25.00 -3.51 -13.98
N LEU A 41 -25.69 -3.74 -12.85
CA LEU A 41 -25.71 -5.05 -12.22
C LEU A 41 -26.40 -6.08 -13.11
N LEU A 42 -27.49 -5.70 -13.79
CA LEU A 42 -28.13 -6.54 -14.79
C LEU A 42 -27.20 -6.88 -15.96
N ARG A 43 -26.43 -5.90 -16.45
CA ARG A 43 -25.41 -6.12 -17.48
C ARG A 43 -24.37 -7.16 -17.04
N LEU A 44 -23.89 -7.08 -15.80
CA LEU A 44 -22.92 -8.05 -15.26
C LEU A 44 -23.50 -9.47 -15.14
N ILE A 45 -24.73 -9.61 -14.63
CA ILE A 45 -25.42 -10.91 -14.51
C ILE A 45 -25.58 -11.59 -15.89
N ARG A 46 -25.77 -10.82 -16.96
CA ARG A 46 -25.83 -11.36 -18.33
C ARG A 46 -24.49 -11.88 -18.82
N LEU A 47 -23.40 -11.18 -18.48
CA LEU A 47 -22.07 -11.47 -18.99
C LEU A 47 -21.40 -12.66 -18.29
N ALA A 48 -21.73 -12.89 -17.01
CA ALA A 48 -21.01 -13.84 -16.18
C ALA A 48 -21.93 -14.75 -15.36
N PRO A 49 -21.54 -16.03 -15.15
CA PRO A 49 -22.28 -16.93 -14.26
C PRO A 49 -22.28 -16.51 -12.79
N LEU A 50 -21.21 -15.85 -12.34
CA LEU A 50 -21.07 -15.32 -10.99
C LEU A 50 -20.89 -13.80 -11.04
N THR A 51 -21.69 -13.06 -10.26
CA THR A 51 -21.59 -11.61 -10.10
C THR A 51 -21.51 -11.26 -8.61
N VAL A 52 -20.66 -10.29 -8.25
CA VAL A 52 -20.46 -9.85 -6.87
C VAL A 52 -20.92 -8.41 -6.67
N LEU A 53 -21.81 -8.15 -5.71
CA LEU A 53 -22.25 -6.82 -5.29
C LEU A 53 -21.76 -6.54 -3.86
N TYR A 54 -20.84 -5.61 -3.69
CA TYR A 54 -20.32 -5.25 -2.36
C TYR A 54 -20.39 -3.74 -2.10
N GLY A 55 -20.31 -3.34 -0.84
CA GLY A 55 -20.28 -1.93 -0.45
C GLY A 55 -20.55 -1.74 1.03
N ALA A 56 -20.37 -0.52 1.54
CA ALA A 56 -20.62 -0.20 2.94
C ALA A 56 -22.05 -0.55 3.40
N SER A 57 -22.22 -0.74 4.70
CA SER A 57 -23.54 -0.93 5.30
C SER A 57 -24.43 0.29 5.03
N GLY A 58 -25.75 0.10 4.95
CA GLY A 58 -26.69 1.23 4.81
C GLY A 58 -26.80 1.87 3.41
N LEU A 59 -25.99 1.44 2.43
CA LEU A 59 -26.03 2.00 1.07
C LEU A 59 -27.24 1.57 0.23
N GLY A 60 -28.04 0.61 0.72
CA GLY A 60 -29.24 0.12 0.06
C GLY A 60 -29.04 -1.10 -0.85
N LYS A 61 -28.05 -1.97 -0.58
CA LYS A 61 -27.77 -3.18 -1.39
C LYS A 61 -29.01 -4.06 -1.58
N SER A 62 -29.68 -4.46 -0.50
CA SER A 62 -30.89 -5.28 -0.59
C SER A 62 -32.04 -4.56 -1.31
N SER A 63 -32.22 -3.26 -1.10
CA SER A 63 -33.22 -2.47 -1.85
C SER A 63 -32.90 -2.40 -3.35
N LEU A 64 -31.62 -2.27 -3.71
CA LEU A 64 -31.17 -2.30 -5.10
C LEU A 64 -31.46 -3.66 -5.75
N LEU A 65 -31.21 -4.76 -5.05
CA LEU A 65 -31.51 -6.10 -5.53
C LEU A 65 -33.02 -6.30 -5.72
N LEU A 66 -33.81 -6.08 -4.67
CA LEU A 66 -35.22 -6.43 -4.63
C LEU A 66 -36.10 -5.48 -5.45
N ALA A 67 -35.94 -4.16 -5.29
CA ALA A 67 -36.78 -3.17 -5.95
C ALA A 67 -36.17 -2.64 -7.26
N GLY A 68 -34.85 -2.74 -7.43
CA GLY A 68 -34.15 -2.31 -8.63
C GLY A 68 -34.00 -3.43 -9.67
N VAL A 69 -33.30 -4.51 -9.30
CA VAL A 69 -32.78 -5.52 -10.24
C VAL A 69 -33.78 -6.64 -10.51
N PHE A 70 -34.50 -7.14 -9.50
CA PHE A 70 -35.44 -8.26 -9.67
C PHE A 70 -36.54 -8.00 -10.71
N PRO A 71 -37.21 -6.82 -10.72
CA PRO A 71 -38.19 -6.53 -11.75
C PRO A 71 -37.59 -6.55 -13.16
N GLN A 72 -36.36 -6.06 -13.31
CA GLN A 72 -35.66 -6.07 -14.60
C GLN A 72 -35.28 -7.51 -15.02
N LEU A 73 -34.82 -8.35 -14.09
CA LEU A 73 -34.55 -9.76 -14.33
C LEU A 73 -35.80 -10.49 -14.82
N ARG A 74 -36.95 -10.30 -14.15
CA ARG A 74 -38.21 -10.92 -14.58
C ARG A 74 -38.68 -10.45 -15.95
N ALA A 75 -38.48 -9.16 -16.28
CA ALA A 75 -38.76 -8.62 -17.60
C ALA A 75 -37.93 -9.28 -18.72
N GLU A 76 -36.80 -9.88 -18.37
CA GLU A 76 -35.88 -10.55 -19.29
C GLU A 76 -35.90 -12.08 -19.18
N HIS A 77 -36.97 -12.64 -18.62
CA HIS A 77 -37.14 -14.09 -18.47
C HIS A 77 -36.08 -14.75 -17.56
N PHE A 78 -35.48 -14.00 -16.63
CA PHE A 78 -34.75 -14.58 -15.51
C PHE A 78 -35.71 -14.81 -14.33
N LEU A 79 -35.44 -15.84 -13.53
CA LEU A 79 -36.14 -16.12 -12.28
C LEU A 79 -35.24 -15.78 -11.09
N PRO A 80 -35.34 -14.57 -10.51
CA PRO A 80 -34.56 -14.21 -9.33
C PRO A 80 -35.04 -15.01 -8.11
N VAL A 81 -34.09 -15.61 -7.39
CA VAL A 81 -34.33 -16.38 -6.17
C VAL A 81 -33.60 -15.70 -5.03
N HIS A 82 -34.34 -15.04 -4.13
CA HIS A 82 -33.75 -14.36 -2.96
C HIS A 82 -33.37 -15.37 -1.89
N LEU A 83 -32.07 -15.49 -1.61
CA LEU A 83 -31.50 -16.41 -0.64
C LEU A 83 -30.99 -15.64 0.57
N ARG A 84 -31.75 -15.71 1.66
CA ARG A 84 -31.36 -15.31 3.03
C ARG A 84 -31.20 -16.58 3.86
N LEU A 85 -29.98 -17.12 3.88
CA LEU A 85 -29.70 -18.42 4.48
C LEU A 85 -29.41 -18.28 5.98
N ASP A 86 -29.88 -19.26 6.76
CA ASP A 86 -29.52 -19.39 8.17
C ASP A 86 -28.23 -20.21 8.30
N PHE A 87 -27.16 -19.55 8.72
CA PHE A 87 -25.85 -20.15 8.96
C PHE A 87 -25.63 -20.58 10.42
N SER A 88 -26.61 -20.37 11.31
CA SER A 88 -26.47 -20.65 12.76
C SER A 88 -26.18 -22.12 13.06
N GLU A 89 -25.54 -22.41 14.21
CA GLU A 89 -25.22 -23.79 14.63
C GLU A 89 -26.46 -24.67 14.84
N GLY A 90 -27.63 -24.07 15.10
CA GLY A 90 -28.92 -24.76 15.27
C GLY A 90 -29.74 -24.90 13.99
N ALA A 91 -29.23 -24.49 12.83
CA ALA A 91 -29.98 -24.56 11.57
C ALA A 91 -30.37 -26.01 11.24
N GLU A 92 -31.67 -26.26 11.01
CA GLU A 92 -32.21 -27.61 10.76
C GLU A 92 -31.70 -28.22 9.44
N ARG A 93 -31.18 -27.41 8.52
CA ARG A 93 -30.81 -27.81 7.14
C ARG A 93 -29.52 -27.14 6.68
N SER A 94 -28.79 -27.80 5.79
CA SER A 94 -27.59 -27.22 5.17
C SER A 94 -27.94 -26.00 4.29
N PRO A 95 -27.00 -25.06 4.08
CA PRO A 95 -27.25 -23.87 3.26
C PRO A 95 -27.68 -24.19 1.82
N LEU A 96 -27.11 -25.23 1.21
CA LEU A 96 -27.50 -25.68 -0.14
C LEU A 96 -28.92 -26.26 -0.17
N GLU A 97 -29.33 -26.97 0.87
CA GLU A 97 -30.70 -27.51 0.99
C GLU A 97 -31.73 -26.40 1.21
N GLN A 98 -31.38 -25.37 2.00
CA GLN A 98 -32.19 -24.16 2.14
C GLN A 98 -32.36 -23.45 0.78
N ALA A 99 -31.27 -23.32 0.01
CA ALA A 99 -31.31 -22.72 -1.32
C ALA A 99 -32.15 -23.54 -2.33
N ALA A 100 -32.04 -24.88 -2.31
CA ALA A 100 -32.84 -25.76 -3.16
C ALA A 100 -34.34 -25.61 -2.92
N ARG A 101 -34.76 -25.62 -1.65
CA ARG A 101 -36.16 -25.41 -1.30
C ARG A 101 -36.66 -24.02 -1.70
N ARG A 102 -35.83 -23.00 -1.50
CA ARG A 102 -36.21 -21.64 -1.88
C ARG A 102 -36.40 -21.49 -3.40
N LEU A 103 -35.55 -22.16 -4.18
CA LEU A 103 -35.70 -22.24 -5.63
C LEU A 103 -37.02 -22.93 -6.03
N GLU A 104 -37.35 -24.07 -5.43
CA GLU A 104 -38.62 -24.78 -5.68
C GLU A 104 -39.85 -23.93 -5.32
N GLU A 105 -39.80 -23.21 -4.19
CA GLU A 105 -40.85 -22.29 -3.76
C GLU A 105 -41.04 -21.14 -4.77
N GLU A 106 -39.96 -20.53 -5.24
CA GLU A 106 -40.02 -19.43 -6.23
C GLU A 106 -40.54 -19.91 -7.59
N MET A 107 -40.11 -21.09 -8.06
CA MET A 107 -40.64 -21.67 -9.30
C MET A 107 -42.14 -21.97 -9.18
N THR A 108 -42.58 -22.44 -8.00
CA THR A 108 -44.00 -22.68 -7.70
C THR A 108 -44.80 -21.38 -7.65
N LEU A 109 -44.26 -20.33 -7.03
CA LEU A 109 -44.88 -19.00 -6.94
C LEU A 109 -45.00 -18.33 -8.31
N ALA A 110 -43.98 -18.46 -9.16
CA ALA A 110 -44.03 -18.07 -10.56
C ALA A 110 -45.04 -18.91 -11.38
N GLY A 111 -45.45 -20.06 -10.83
CA GLY A 111 -46.25 -21.08 -11.49
C GLY A 111 -45.60 -21.59 -12.77
N ALA A 112 -44.28 -21.73 -12.74
CA ALA A 112 -43.49 -22.33 -13.80
C ALA A 112 -43.72 -23.86 -13.84
N ASP A 113 -43.50 -24.46 -15.00
CA ASP A 113 -43.34 -25.91 -15.17
C ASP A 113 -41.86 -26.27 -14.98
N PHE A 114 -41.57 -27.24 -14.11
CA PHE A 114 -40.21 -27.63 -13.73
C PHE A 114 -40.17 -29.08 -13.20
N PRO A 115 -39.04 -29.80 -13.36
CA PRO A 115 -38.92 -31.17 -12.87
C PRO A 115 -38.87 -31.22 -11.33
N SER A 116 -39.54 -32.19 -10.71
CA SER A 116 -39.45 -32.41 -9.26
C SER A 116 -38.07 -32.95 -8.85
N ARG A 117 -37.50 -32.42 -7.77
CA ARG A 117 -36.24 -32.89 -7.18
C ARG A 117 -36.42 -34.24 -6.48
N GLU A 118 -35.42 -35.12 -6.57
CA GLU A 118 -35.40 -36.39 -5.84
C GLU A 118 -35.05 -36.19 -4.34
N PRO A 119 -35.53 -37.03 -3.40
CA PRO A 119 -35.34 -36.81 -1.96
C PRO A 119 -33.89 -36.72 -1.47
N ASP A 120 -32.95 -37.40 -2.14
CA ASP A 120 -31.52 -37.45 -1.80
C ASP A 120 -30.65 -36.64 -2.78
N GLU A 121 -31.27 -35.83 -3.65
CA GLU A 121 -30.59 -35.05 -4.69
C GLU A 121 -30.19 -33.67 -4.17
N ASP A 122 -28.89 -33.36 -4.21
CA ASP A 122 -28.40 -32.03 -3.85
C ASP A 122 -28.69 -30.97 -4.93
N LEU A 123 -28.51 -29.70 -4.55
CA LEU A 123 -28.78 -28.56 -5.43
C LEU A 123 -27.95 -28.59 -6.71
N TRP A 124 -26.68 -29.00 -6.63
CA TRP A 124 -25.80 -29.03 -7.80
C TRP A 124 -26.28 -30.06 -8.81
N ARG A 125 -26.59 -31.28 -8.36
CA ARG A 125 -27.11 -32.37 -9.19
C ARG A 125 -28.44 -31.98 -9.82
N TYR A 126 -29.35 -31.42 -9.04
CA TYR A 126 -30.65 -30.98 -9.52
C TYR A 126 -30.54 -29.95 -10.67
N LEU A 127 -29.70 -28.92 -10.50
CA LEU A 127 -29.49 -27.87 -11.50
C LEU A 127 -28.79 -28.35 -12.79
N HIS A 128 -28.07 -29.47 -12.73
CA HIS A 128 -27.32 -30.03 -13.86
C HIS A 128 -28.00 -31.22 -14.52
N ARG A 129 -29.23 -31.59 -14.15
CA ARG A 129 -29.91 -32.68 -14.87
C ARG A 129 -30.13 -32.31 -16.33
N CYS A 130 -30.04 -33.29 -17.23
CA CYS A 130 -30.31 -33.04 -18.65
C CYS A 130 -31.75 -32.61 -18.93
N ASP A 131 -32.69 -32.96 -18.05
CA ASP A 131 -34.10 -32.55 -18.09
C ASP A 131 -34.39 -31.31 -17.23
N PHE A 132 -33.37 -30.64 -16.67
CA PHE A 132 -33.56 -29.40 -15.92
C PHE A 132 -33.85 -28.24 -16.86
N GLU A 133 -35.14 -27.92 -16.96
CA GLU A 133 -35.68 -26.76 -17.66
C GLU A 133 -36.84 -26.19 -16.85
N VAL A 134 -36.87 -24.85 -16.75
CA VAL A 134 -37.92 -24.12 -16.05
C VAL A 134 -38.65 -23.30 -17.09
N TRP A 135 -39.95 -23.54 -17.25
CA TRP A 135 -40.76 -22.88 -18.28
C TRP A 135 -41.83 -22.02 -17.63
N SER A 136 -41.96 -20.76 -18.04
CA SER A 136 -43.05 -19.90 -17.58
C SER A 136 -44.40 -20.40 -18.11
N LYS A 137 -45.50 -19.92 -17.51
CA LYS A 137 -46.87 -20.19 -18.02
C LYS A 137 -47.08 -19.75 -19.46
N ASP A 138 -46.34 -18.74 -19.89
CA ASP A 138 -46.36 -18.17 -21.23
C ASP A 138 -45.37 -18.87 -22.18
N ASN A 139 -44.82 -20.03 -21.77
CA ASN A 139 -43.92 -20.87 -22.54
C ASN A 139 -42.58 -20.20 -22.92
N PHE A 140 -42.05 -19.35 -22.02
CA PHE A 140 -40.68 -18.83 -22.12
C PHE A 140 -39.74 -19.64 -21.20
N PRO A 141 -38.53 -19.98 -21.65
CA PRO A 141 -37.53 -20.60 -20.78
C PRO A 141 -37.07 -19.57 -19.74
N LEU A 142 -37.08 -19.98 -18.47
CA LEU A 142 -36.63 -19.18 -17.34
C LEU A 142 -35.25 -19.65 -16.87
N VAL A 143 -34.34 -18.69 -16.68
CA VAL A 143 -33.00 -18.97 -16.12
C VAL A 143 -32.99 -18.56 -14.64
N PRO A 144 -32.82 -19.51 -13.69
CA PRO A 144 -32.70 -19.16 -12.28
C PRO A 144 -31.48 -18.28 -11.99
N VAL A 145 -31.67 -17.24 -11.19
CA VAL A 145 -30.60 -16.38 -10.65
C VAL A 145 -30.62 -16.51 -9.13
N LEU A 146 -29.66 -17.25 -8.58
CA LEU A 146 -29.52 -17.47 -7.15
C LEU A 146 -28.85 -16.26 -6.50
N VAL A 147 -29.60 -15.50 -5.72
CA VAL A 147 -29.14 -14.23 -5.14
C VAL A 147 -28.90 -14.42 -3.64
N PHE A 148 -27.64 -14.65 -3.27
CA PHE A 148 -27.20 -14.75 -1.88
C PHE A 148 -27.03 -13.33 -1.31
N ASP A 149 -28.03 -12.88 -0.56
CA ASP A 149 -28.03 -11.56 0.07
C ASP A 149 -27.54 -11.67 1.52
N GLN A 150 -26.77 -10.67 1.96
CA GLN A 150 -26.06 -10.69 3.24
C GLN A 150 -25.19 -11.93 3.43
N PHE A 151 -24.41 -12.27 2.40
CA PHE A 151 -23.53 -13.44 2.40
C PHE A 151 -22.47 -13.38 3.51
N GLU A 152 -22.14 -12.19 4.01
CA GLU A 152 -21.26 -12.03 5.17
C GLU A 152 -21.80 -12.69 6.46
N GLU A 153 -23.10 -13.00 6.54
CA GLU A 153 -23.68 -13.75 7.66
C GLU A 153 -23.06 -15.15 7.84
N LEU A 154 -22.45 -15.71 6.80
CA LEU A 154 -21.68 -16.95 6.90
C LEU A 154 -20.50 -16.80 7.88
N PHE A 155 -19.81 -15.67 7.85
CA PHE A 155 -18.73 -15.38 8.79
C PHE A 155 -19.28 -14.91 10.13
N SER A 156 -20.38 -14.15 10.12
CA SER A 156 -20.93 -13.55 11.33
C SER A 156 -21.79 -14.48 12.21
N ARG A 157 -22.31 -15.58 11.65
CA ARG A 157 -23.24 -16.50 12.34
C ARG A 157 -22.90 -17.97 12.13
N GLY A 158 -21.89 -18.29 11.31
CA GLY A 158 -21.50 -19.66 10.92
C GLY A 158 -20.90 -20.54 12.02
N GLY A 159 -20.50 -19.95 13.15
CA GLY A 159 -19.88 -20.66 14.27
C GLY A 159 -18.39 -20.91 14.05
N ARG A 160 -17.88 -22.07 14.49
CA ARG A 160 -16.43 -22.40 14.43
C ARG A 160 -15.87 -22.45 13.00
N HIS A 161 -14.61 -22.01 12.85
CA HIS A 161 -13.87 -21.96 11.58
C HIS A 161 -13.93 -23.24 10.72
N GLU A 162 -13.85 -24.43 11.33
CA GLU A 162 -13.93 -25.71 10.59
C GLU A 162 -15.28 -25.93 9.88
N ARG A 163 -16.38 -25.49 10.52
CA ARG A 163 -17.74 -25.59 9.98
C ARG A 163 -17.93 -24.60 8.83
N ILE A 164 -17.42 -23.38 8.98
CA ILE A 164 -17.40 -22.37 7.92
C ILE A 164 -16.64 -22.91 6.70
N GLY A 165 -15.49 -23.54 6.91
CA GLY A 165 -14.72 -24.18 5.84
C GLY A 165 -15.51 -25.24 5.07
N THR A 166 -16.25 -26.11 5.78
CA THR A 166 -17.05 -27.18 5.16
C THR A 166 -18.25 -26.63 4.37
N ILE A 167 -18.96 -25.65 4.94
CA ILE A 167 -20.05 -24.94 4.26
C ILE A 167 -19.51 -24.23 3.02
N PHE A 168 -18.36 -23.59 3.16
CA PHE A 168 -17.71 -22.87 2.08
C PHE A 168 -17.31 -23.80 0.94
N ASP A 169 -16.66 -24.94 1.21
CA ASP A 169 -16.27 -25.89 0.17
C ASP A 169 -17.48 -26.37 -0.65
N SER A 170 -18.59 -26.62 0.03
CA SER A 170 -19.85 -27.02 -0.62
C SER A 170 -20.42 -25.91 -1.52
N LEU A 171 -20.33 -24.65 -1.09
CA LEU A 171 -20.78 -23.49 -1.88
C LEU A 171 -19.81 -23.18 -3.02
N ALA A 172 -18.51 -23.29 -2.80
CA ALA A 172 -17.46 -23.04 -3.78
C ALA A 172 -17.62 -23.93 -5.01
N ASP A 173 -17.97 -25.21 -4.80
CA ASP A 173 -18.25 -26.14 -5.90
C ASP A 173 -19.46 -25.73 -6.73
N LEU A 174 -20.51 -25.17 -6.11
CA LEU A 174 -21.64 -24.58 -6.83
C LEU A 174 -21.25 -23.29 -7.57
N LEU A 175 -20.49 -22.40 -6.94
CA LEU A 175 -20.09 -21.11 -7.49
C LEU A 175 -19.16 -21.25 -8.71
N GLU A 176 -18.17 -22.14 -8.62
CA GLU A 176 -17.23 -22.44 -9.72
C GLU A 176 -17.75 -23.50 -10.70
N ASN A 177 -18.97 -24.01 -10.48
CA ASN A 177 -19.52 -25.11 -11.24
C ASN A 177 -18.58 -26.34 -11.31
N ARG A 178 -17.99 -26.74 -10.17
CA ARG A 178 -17.11 -27.91 -10.09
C ARG A 178 -17.93 -29.17 -10.04
N ILE A 179 -17.52 -30.16 -10.84
CA ILE A 179 -18.18 -31.46 -10.89
C ILE A 179 -17.84 -32.23 -9.59
N PRO A 180 -18.85 -32.72 -8.84
CA PRO A 180 -18.63 -33.51 -7.64
C PRO A 180 -17.63 -34.67 -7.86
N PRO A 181 -16.76 -34.98 -6.88
CA PRO A 181 -15.69 -35.98 -7.04
C PRO A 181 -16.19 -37.37 -7.42
N ASP A 182 -17.35 -37.77 -6.90
CA ASP A 182 -18.00 -39.05 -7.21
C ASP A 182 -18.62 -39.09 -8.60
N LEU A 183 -18.75 -37.96 -9.29
CA LEU A 183 -19.12 -37.85 -10.70
C LEU A 183 -17.89 -37.73 -11.62
N SER A 184 -16.75 -37.27 -11.10
CA SER A 184 -15.49 -37.14 -11.84
C SER A 184 -14.62 -38.42 -11.83
N SER A 185 -14.83 -39.35 -10.88
CA SER A 185 -14.09 -40.62 -10.80
C SER A 185 -14.33 -41.58 -11.98
N GLU A 186 -13.32 -42.33 -12.44
CA GLU A 186 -13.51 -43.33 -13.51
C GLU A 186 -14.46 -44.48 -13.11
N ASP A 187 -14.58 -44.75 -11.80
CA ASP A 187 -15.45 -45.78 -11.22
C ASP A 187 -16.94 -45.41 -11.25
N SER A 188 -17.28 -44.15 -11.51
CA SER A 188 -18.66 -43.69 -11.62
C SER A 188 -19.34 -44.32 -12.83
N SER A 189 -20.51 -44.96 -12.62
CA SER A 189 -21.21 -45.65 -13.71
C SER A 189 -21.50 -44.71 -14.90
N ARG A 190 -21.20 -45.17 -16.12
CA ARG A 190 -21.49 -44.43 -17.37
C ARG A 190 -22.96 -44.01 -17.50
N GLU A 191 -23.86 -44.76 -16.87
CA GLU A 191 -25.30 -44.50 -16.87
C GLU A 191 -25.66 -43.30 -15.98
N LEU A 192 -25.04 -43.21 -14.80
CA LEU A 192 -25.25 -42.08 -13.87
C LEU A 192 -24.72 -40.76 -14.44
N ARG A 193 -23.59 -40.76 -15.14
CA ARG A 193 -23.04 -39.58 -15.84
C ARG A 193 -23.93 -39.06 -16.98
N ARG A 194 -24.71 -39.93 -17.63
CA ARG A 194 -25.59 -39.53 -18.75
C ARG A 194 -26.83 -38.77 -18.30
N ARG A 195 -27.13 -38.75 -17.00
CA ARG A 195 -28.26 -38.00 -16.42
C ARG A 195 -27.98 -36.50 -16.29
N PHE A 196 -26.71 -36.08 -16.35
CA PHE A 196 -26.30 -34.70 -16.08
C PHE A 196 -25.63 -34.03 -17.29
N ASP A 197 -25.97 -32.77 -17.55
CA ASP A 197 -25.29 -31.88 -18.49
C ASP A 197 -24.16 -31.13 -17.77
N LEU A 198 -22.95 -31.69 -17.86
CA LEU A 198 -21.75 -31.15 -17.22
C LEU A 198 -21.11 -29.98 -18.00
N ARG A 199 -21.68 -29.59 -19.16
CA ARG A 199 -21.07 -28.58 -20.05
C ARG A 199 -21.76 -27.23 -19.98
N THR A 200 -23.03 -27.19 -19.57
CA THR A 200 -23.82 -25.95 -19.56
C THR A 200 -24.25 -25.59 -18.15
N GLN A 201 -23.98 -24.35 -17.75
CA GLN A 201 -24.48 -23.80 -16.49
C GLN A 201 -25.78 -23.03 -16.78
N ARG A 202 -26.91 -23.68 -16.48
CA ARG A 202 -28.28 -23.16 -16.74
C ARG A 202 -28.82 -22.25 -15.65
N TYR A 203 -27.94 -21.74 -14.79
CA TYR A 203 -28.27 -20.80 -13.72
C TYR A 203 -27.21 -19.71 -13.64
N ARG A 204 -27.52 -18.66 -12.89
CA ARG A 204 -26.61 -17.57 -12.52
C ARG A 204 -26.57 -17.44 -11.01
N VAL A 205 -25.49 -16.87 -10.49
CA VAL A 205 -25.32 -16.60 -9.07
C VAL A 205 -24.92 -15.15 -8.85
N LEU A 206 -25.57 -14.50 -7.90
CA LEU A 206 -25.19 -13.20 -7.41
C LEU A 206 -24.88 -13.29 -5.91
N LEU A 207 -23.69 -12.83 -5.52
CA LEU A 207 -23.29 -12.72 -4.13
C LEU A 207 -23.33 -11.25 -3.71
N SER A 208 -24.04 -10.95 -2.62
CA SER A 208 -24.01 -9.62 -2.02
C SER A 208 -23.47 -9.64 -0.60
N PHE A 209 -22.47 -8.80 -0.32
CA PHE A 209 -21.88 -8.69 1.01
C PHE A 209 -21.36 -7.28 1.35
N ARG A 210 -20.91 -7.08 2.61
CA ARG A 210 -20.31 -5.82 3.07
C ARG A 210 -18.85 -5.71 2.66
N GLU A 211 -18.42 -4.51 2.27
CA GLU A 211 -17.03 -4.29 1.87
C GLU A 211 -16.01 -4.55 2.99
N ASP A 212 -16.42 -4.51 4.25
CA ASP A 212 -15.55 -4.84 5.40
C ASP A 212 -15.12 -6.32 5.41
N PHE A 213 -15.84 -7.20 4.71
CA PHE A 213 -15.56 -8.65 4.61
C PHE A 213 -14.78 -8.99 3.34
N LEU A 214 -14.29 -7.97 2.63
CA LEU A 214 -13.46 -8.17 1.46
C LEU A 214 -12.16 -8.93 1.77
N PRO A 215 -11.47 -8.73 2.91
CA PRO A 215 -10.29 -9.53 3.25
C PRO A 215 -10.59 -11.03 3.41
N GLU A 216 -11.71 -11.39 4.05
CA GLU A 216 -12.14 -12.77 4.25
C GLU A 216 -12.54 -13.42 2.92
N ILE A 217 -13.24 -12.67 2.06
CA ILE A 217 -13.59 -13.10 0.70
C ILE A 217 -12.36 -13.17 -0.22
N ASP A 218 -11.39 -12.26 -0.08
CA ASP A 218 -10.12 -12.28 -0.84
C ASP A 218 -9.26 -13.50 -0.45
N GLY A 219 -9.36 -13.96 0.80
CA GLY A 219 -8.78 -15.21 1.26
C GLY A 219 -9.31 -16.45 0.52
N TRP A 220 -10.42 -16.33 -0.21
CA TRP A 220 -11.08 -17.41 -0.94
C TRP A 220 -10.77 -17.44 -2.43
N LYS A 221 -9.96 -16.51 -2.93
CA LYS A 221 -9.56 -16.41 -4.35
C LYS A 221 -8.99 -17.71 -4.92
N ASP A 222 -8.28 -18.49 -4.09
CA ASP A 222 -7.65 -19.75 -4.53
C ASP A 222 -8.70 -20.85 -4.75
N LYS A 223 -9.82 -20.79 -4.01
CA LYS A 223 -10.92 -21.76 -4.07
C LYS A 223 -12.06 -21.32 -4.98
N VAL A 224 -12.30 -20.03 -5.17
CA VAL A 224 -13.32 -19.51 -6.11
C VAL A 224 -12.71 -18.34 -6.89
N PRO A 225 -11.88 -18.61 -7.92
CA PRO A 225 -11.21 -17.56 -8.69
C PRO A 225 -12.17 -16.54 -9.34
N SER A 226 -13.38 -16.97 -9.70
CA SER A 226 -14.38 -16.13 -10.37
C SER A 226 -14.94 -14.99 -9.49
N LEU A 227 -14.68 -14.99 -8.18
CA LEU A 227 -15.11 -13.91 -7.26
C LEU A 227 -14.53 -12.53 -7.61
N LEU A 228 -13.37 -12.49 -8.28
CA LEU A 228 -12.66 -11.23 -8.56
C LEU A 228 -12.99 -10.64 -9.94
N ASP A 229 -13.62 -11.42 -10.82
CA ASP A 229 -13.75 -11.08 -12.25
C ASP A 229 -14.91 -10.10 -12.51
N HIS A 230 -16.06 -10.28 -11.86
CA HIS A 230 -17.29 -9.51 -12.12
C HIS A 230 -17.88 -8.92 -10.84
N ARG A 231 -17.38 -7.73 -10.45
CA ARG A 231 -17.78 -7.07 -9.19
C ARG A 231 -18.27 -5.64 -9.38
N LEU A 232 -19.34 -5.30 -8.67
CA LEU A 232 -19.88 -3.95 -8.57
C LEU A 232 -19.76 -3.46 -7.12
N ARG A 233 -19.03 -2.36 -6.91
CA ARG A 233 -19.00 -1.66 -5.63
C ARG A 233 -20.12 -0.62 -5.58
N LEU A 234 -21.07 -0.79 -4.66
CA LEU A 234 -22.11 0.20 -4.40
C LEU A 234 -21.53 1.36 -3.59
N LEU A 235 -21.69 2.58 -4.09
CA LEU A 235 -21.19 3.81 -3.44
C LEU A 235 -22.34 4.60 -2.79
N PRO A 236 -22.05 5.53 -1.84
CA PRO A 236 -23.03 6.50 -1.34
C PRO A 236 -23.71 7.30 -2.44
N MET A 237 -24.93 7.78 -2.19
CA MET A 237 -25.69 8.57 -3.15
C MET A 237 -25.19 10.01 -3.14
N SER A 238 -25.10 10.68 -4.29
CA SER A 238 -24.85 12.12 -4.32
C SER A 238 -26.07 12.87 -3.80
N ARG A 239 -25.87 14.08 -3.28
CA ARG A 239 -26.97 14.95 -2.84
C ARG A 239 -28.04 15.14 -3.91
N GLU A 240 -27.67 15.35 -5.16
CA GLU A 240 -28.61 15.57 -6.27
C GLU A 240 -29.44 14.32 -6.54
N ARG A 241 -28.81 13.15 -6.54
CA ARG A 241 -29.51 11.86 -6.72
C ARG A 241 -30.44 11.57 -5.54
N ALA A 242 -30.03 11.93 -4.32
CA ALA A 242 -30.83 11.78 -3.10
C ALA A 242 -32.07 12.69 -3.11
N ILE A 243 -31.91 13.95 -3.52
CA ILE A 243 -33.03 14.90 -3.68
C ILE A 243 -34.03 14.35 -4.70
N ALA A 244 -33.55 13.99 -5.89
CA ALA A 244 -34.40 13.44 -6.93
C ALA A 244 -35.15 12.17 -6.48
N ALA A 245 -34.48 11.31 -5.70
CA ALA A 245 -35.09 10.08 -5.19
C ALA A 245 -36.27 10.35 -4.25
N ILE A 246 -36.11 11.27 -3.29
CA ILE A 246 -37.18 11.57 -2.33
C ILE A 246 -38.29 12.43 -2.93
N GLU A 247 -37.98 13.33 -3.86
CA GLU A 247 -39.01 14.12 -4.55
C GLU A 247 -39.93 13.23 -5.38
N GLN A 248 -39.38 12.19 -6.01
CA GLN A 248 -40.15 11.23 -6.79
C GLN A 248 -40.95 10.30 -5.88
N ALA A 249 -40.32 9.70 -4.87
CA ALA A 249 -41.00 8.80 -3.94
C ALA A 249 -42.10 9.51 -3.13
N GLY A 250 -41.82 10.74 -2.69
CA GLY A 250 -42.65 11.52 -1.77
C GLY A 250 -43.55 12.56 -2.43
N ARG A 251 -43.83 12.45 -3.73
CA ARG A 251 -44.54 13.49 -4.52
C ARG A 251 -45.86 13.98 -3.89
N ASP A 252 -46.59 13.08 -3.24
CA ASP A 252 -47.90 13.35 -2.66
C ASP A 252 -47.83 13.80 -1.19
N VAL A 253 -46.70 13.57 -0.52
CA VAL A 253 -46.50 13.85 0.91
C VAL A 253 -45.51 14.97 1.18
N LEU A 254 -44.66 15.35 0.22
CA LEU A 254 -43.71 16.46 0.31
C LEU A 254 -44.30 17.74 -0.29
N GLU A 255 -44.03 18.87 0.36
CA GLU A 255 -44.21 20.18 -0.27
C GLU A 255 -43.08 20.43 -1.30
N PRO A 256 -43.37 21.05 -2.48
CA PRO A 256 -42.35 21.32 -3.48
C PRO A 256 -41.18 22.15 -2.92
N GLY A 257 -39.94 21.69 -3.15
CA GLY A 257 -38.74 22.40 -2.71
C GLY A 257 -38.24 22.06 -1.30
N ILE A 258 -38.92 21.18 -0.54
CA ILE A 258 -38.49 20.76 0.79
C ILE A 258 -37.40 19.67 0.78
N ALA A 259 -37.34 18.88 -0.29
CA ALA A 259 -36.39 17.77 -0.42
C ALA A 259 -34.91 18.14 -0.17
N PRO A 260 -34.37 19.26 -0.68
CA PRO A 260 -33.02 19.71 -0.33
C PRO A 260 -32.79 19.85 1.18
N GLY A 261 -33.75 20.42 1.92
CA GLY A 261 -33.64 20.60 3.37
C GLY A 261 -33.62 19.27 4.13
N ILE A 262 -34.42 18.29 3.71
CA ILE A 262 -34.41 16.94 4.29
C ILE A 262 -33.09 16.22 4.01
N VAL A 263 -32.56 16.34 2.78
CA VAL A 263 -31.29 15.72 2.40
C VAL A 263 -30.11 16.36 3.14
N ASP A 264 -30.15 17.69 3.36
CA ASP A 264 -29.11 18.40 4.09
C ASP A 264 -29.04 17.98 5.57
N LEU A 265 -30.17 17.64 6.21
CA LEU A 265 -30.19 17.09 7.57
C LEU A 265 -29.38 15.79 7.72
N VAL A 266 -29.35 14.95 6.68
CA VAL A 266 -28.67 13.65 6.68
C VAL A 266 -27.33 13.66 5.93
N SER A 267 -26.96 14.77 5.29
CA SER A 267 -25.71 14.92 4.55
C SER A 267 -24.53 15.15 5.49
N LEU A 268 -23.39 14.50 5.22
CA LEU A 268 -22.20 14.42 6.09
C LEU A 268 -21.50 15.75 6.48
N ARG A 269 -22.02 16.95 6.14
CA ARG A 269 -21.38 18.25 6.47
C ARG A 269 -22.31 19.43 6.77
N ALA A 270 -23.63 19.28 6.86
CA ALA A 270 -24.50 20.45 6.99
C ALA A 270 -24.39 21.22 8.32
N ARG A 271 -23.77 20.66 9.37
CA ARG A 271 -23.53 21.38 10.65
C ARG A 271 -22.14 21.99 10.81
N ASP A 272 -21.13 21.50 10.09
CA ASP A 272 -19.77 22.09 10.08
C ASP A 272 -19.65 23.31 9.14
N ALA A 273 -20.69 23.57 8.33
CA ALA A 273 -20.72 24.66 7.35
C ALA A 273 -21.01 26.05 7.96
N ALA A 274 -21.27 26.15 9.27
CA ALA A 274 -21.46 27.44 9.93
C ALA A 274 -20.14 28.20 10.22
N ASP A 275 -18.98 27.53 10.15
CA ASP A 275 -17.73 28.08 10.69
C ASP A 275 -16.57 28.23 9.69
N ARG A 276 -16.80 28.01 8.39
CA ARG A 276 -15.74 28.21 7.37
C ARG A 276 -16.28 28.91 6.13
N ARG A 277 -15.94 30.20 5.99
CA ARG A 277 -16.02 30.92 4.73
C ARG A 277 -14.85 30.54 3.82
N ALA A 278 -15.19 30.29 2.55
CA ALA A 278 -14.35 30.23 1.34
C ALA A 278 -13.54 28.95 1.08
N GLU A 279 -14.09 28.06 0.23
CA GLU A 279 -13.66 27.85 -1.17
C GLU A 279 -14.71 26.96 -1.89
N PRO A 280 -15.08 27.23 -3.15
CA PRO A 280 -16.06 26.43 -3.88
C PRO A 280 -15.38 25.27 -4.64
N ASP A 281 -16.05 24.12 -4.62
CA ASP A 281 -16.01 23.10 -5.69
C ASP A 281 -14.92 22.02 -5.66
N ARG A 282 -14.98 21.08 -4.69
CA ARG A 282 -14.31 19.77 -4.86
C ARG A 282 -14.87 18.53 -4.14
N PHE A 283 -15.93 18.61 -3.35
CA PHE A 283 -16.59 17.43 -2.79
C PHE A 283 -18.11 17.65 -2.69
N SER A 284 -18.87 16.95 -3.53
CA SER A 284 -20.33 16.93 -3.41
C SER A 284 -20.71 16.19 -2.12
N PRO A 285 -21.60 16.72 -1.26
CA PRO A 285 -22.07 16.02 -0.07
C PRO A 285 -22.68 14.66 -0.46
N THR A 286 -22.21 13.59 0.19
CA THR A 286 -22.72 12.24 0.01
C THR A 286 -23.76 11.91 1.08
N VAL A 287 -24.75 11.11 0.68
CA VAL A 287 -25.95 10.79 1.46
C VAL A 287 -26.10 9.29 1.54
N GLU A 288 -26.35 8.79 2.74
CA GLU A 288 -26.66 7.39 2.98
C GLU A 288 -28.16 7.13 2.84
N PRO A 289 -28.59 6.27 1.89
CA PRO A 289 -30.01 6.05 1.63
C PRO A 289 -30.80 5.50 2.82
N VAL A 290 -30.18 4.70 3.69
CA VAL A 290 -30.87 4.15 4.87
C VAL A 290 -31.27 5.22 5.88
N LEU A 291 -30.38 6.20 6.13
CA LEU A 291 -30.66 7.31 7.04
C LEU A 291 -31.66 8.27 6.44
N LEU A 292 -31.58 8.51 5.12
CA LEU A 292 -32.54 9.31 4.39
C LEU A 292 -33.94 8.69 4.47
N SER A 293 -34.07 7.38 4.22
CA SER A 293 -35.32 6.64 4.34
C SER A 293 -35.91 6.71 5.76
N LEU A 294 -35.08 6.53 6.80
CA LEU A 294 -35.49 6.67 8.19
C LEU A 294 -36.00 8.09 8.51
N CYS A 295 -35.26 9.12 8.09
CA CYS A 295 -35.63 10.51 8.29
C CYS A 295 -36.98 10.84 7.64
N CYS A 296 -37.16 10.48 6.36
CA CYS A 296 -38.40 10.69 5.63
C CYS A 296 -39.57 9.93 6.27
N THR A 297 -39.37 8.69 6.69
CA THR A 297 -40.42 7.88 7.35
C THR A 297 -40.90 8.53 8.65
N ARG A 298 -39.98 9.11 9.43
CA ARG A 298 -40.31 9.79 10.69
C ARG A 298 -41.04 11.11 10.45
N LEU A 299 -40.54 11.95 9.55
CA LEU A 299 -41.23 13.18 9.15
C LEU A 299 -42.65 12.87 8.65
N ASN A 300 -42.81 11.77 7.90
CA ASN A 300 -44.10 11.34 7.38
C ASN A 300 -45.10 10.91 8.48
N ARG A 301 -44.61 10.44 9.64
CA ARG A 301 -45.46 10.10 10.81
C ARG A 301 -45.80 11.31 11.66
N LEU A 302 -44.95 12.33 11.67
CA LEU A 302 -45.14 13.56 12.46
C LEU A 302 -46.03 14.60 11.76
N ARG A 303 -46.28 14.45 10.46
CA ARG A 303 -47.20 15.32 9.72
C ARG A 303 -48.65 15.10 10.18
N ALA A 304 -49.47 16.15 10.10
CA ALA A 304 -50.90 16.01 10.37
C ALA A 304 -51.54 15.03 9.38
N PRO A 305 -52.54 14.22 9.79
CA PRO A 305 -53.23 13.29 8.88
C PRO A 305 -53.77 14.01 7.64
N GLY A 306 -53.30 13.61 6.44
CA GLY A 306 -53.66 14.23 5.15
C GLY A 306 -52.91 15.53 4.80
N GLY A 307 -52.00 16.01 5.68
CA GLY A 307 -51.12 17.15 5.42
C GLY A 307 -49.83 16.76 4.69
N ARG A 308 -49.05 17.75 4.23
CA ARG A 308 -47.71 17.54 3.64
C ARG A 308 -46.61 17.76 4.68
N ILE A 309 -45.42 17.22 4.45
CA ILE A 309 -44.20 17.55 5.15
C ILE A 309 -43.74 18.92 4.61
N ASP A 310 -43.88 19.95 5.43
CA ASP A 310 -43.56 21.34 5.13
C ASP A 310 -42.24 21.77 5.82
N ALA A 311 -41.77 22.98 5.51
CA ALA A 311 -40.55 23.53 6.09
C ALA A 311 -40.63 23.66 7.62
N GLU A 312 -41.78 24.02 8.17
CA GLU A 312 -41.99 24.19 9.62
C GLU A 312 -41.81 22.86 10.36
N LEU A 313 -42.33 21.76 9.82
CA LEU A 313 -42.16 20.43 10.38
C LEU A 313 -40.69 19.97 10.32
N VAL A 314 -40.01 20.23 9.20
CA VAL A 314 -38.59 19.88 9.02
C VAL A 314 -37.71 20.69 9.98
N GLU A 315 -37.97 21.97 10.18
CA GLU A 315 -37.22 22.82 11.13
C GLU A 315 -37.48 22.41 12.59
N ARG A 316 -38.74 22.13 12.94
CA ARG A 316 -39.11 21.75 14.31
C ARG A 316 -38.63 20.35 14.71
N ALA A 317 -38.70 19.38 13.80
CA ALA A 317 -38.39 17.98 14.11
C ALA A 317 -36.98 17.57 13.66
N GLY A 318 -36.43 18.20 12.61
CA GLY A 318 -35.24 17.73 11.89
C GLY A 318 -33.99 17.56 12.73
N GLU A 319 -33.79 18.41 13.74
CA GLU A 319 -32.61 18.36 14.61
C GLU A 319 -32.65 17.22 15.65
N ASP A 320 -33.84 16.71 15.98
CA ASP A 320 -34.07 15.75 17.07
C ASP A 320 -34.49 14.34 16.58
N ILE A 321 -34.72 14.12 15.28
CA ILE A 321 -35.23 12.84 14.73
C ILE A 321 -34.41 11.62 15.18
N LEU A 322 -33.07 11.70 15.13
CA LEU A 322 -32.21 10.58 15.55
C LEU A 322 -32.19 10.41 17.08
N ALA A 323 -32.33 11.51 17.82
CA ALA A 323 -32.43 11.50 19.29
C ALA A 323 -33.73 10.88 19.78
N ASP A 324 -34.85 11.22 19.16
CA ASP A 324 -36.15 10.61 19.43
C ASP A 324 -36.18 9.13 19.07
N PHE A 325 -35.57 8.75 17.94
CA PHE A 325 -35.44 7.34 17.56
C PHE A 325 -34.71 6.52 18.64
N TYR A 326 -33.60 7.04 19.18
CA TYR A 326 -32.88 6.37 20.26
C TYR A 326 -33.71 6.31 21.55
N ARG A 327 -34.36 7.41 21.95
CA ARG A 327 -35.18 7.48 23.17
C ARG A 327 -36.35 6.50 23.16
N GLU A 328 -37.04 6.37 22.03
CA GLU A 328 -38.14 5.42 21.86
C GLU A 328 -37.65 3.97 21.91
N ALA A 329 -36.49 3.67 21.31
CA ALA A 329 -35.94 2.32 21.28
C ALA A 329 -35.61 1.78 22.69
N ILE A 330 -35.13 2.65 23.58
CA ILE A 330 -34.81 2.29 24.97
C ILE A 330 -35.99 2.49 25.93
N GLN A 331 -37.14 2.98 25.46
CA GLN A 331 -38.27 3.32 26.31
C GLN A 331 -38.89 2.07 26.97
N GLY A 332 -39.01 2.10 28.30
CA GLY A 332 -39.54 1.00 29.09
C GLY A 332 -38.54 -0.13 29.35
N MET A 333 -37.27 0.03 28.98
CA MET A 333 -36.19 -0.91 29.32
C MET A 333 -35.58 -0.57 30.70
N PRO A 334 -35.04 -1.56 31.44
CA PRO A 334 -34.36 -1.31 32.72
C PRO A 334 -33.08 -0.48 32.54
N ASP A 335 -32.71 0.37 33.51
CA ASP A 335 -31.58 1.32 33.42
C ASP A 335 -30.23 0.68 33.01
N ARG A 336 -30.02 -0.60 33.31
CA ARG A 336 -28.84 -1.37 32.89
C ARG A 336 -28.63 -1.43 31.38
N VAL A 337 -29.72 -1.44 30.59
CA VAL A 337 -29.67 -1.60 29.13
C VAL A 337 -29.16 -0.33 28.45
N PRO A 338 -29.72 0.87 28.69
CA PRO A 338 -29.15 2.09 28.14
C PRO A 338 -27.79 2.43 28.76
N GLU A 339 -27.50 2.07 30.02
CA GLU A 339 -26.14 2.19 30.58
C GLU A 339 -25.14 1.32 29.80
N PHE A 340 -25.49 0.07 29.48
CA PHE A 340 -24.69 -0.81 28.64
C PHE A 340 -24.45 -0.21 27.23
N ILE A 341 -25.50 0.25 26.55
CA ILE A 341 -25.38 0.83 25.20
C ILE A 341 -24.50 2.10 25.21
N GLU A 342 -24.71 2.99 26.18
CA GLU A 342 -24.01 4.27 26.26
C GLU A 342 -22.54 4.14 26.71
N SER A 343 -22.23 3.16 27.56
CA SER A 343 -20.90 3.01 28.16
C SER A 343 -20.01 1.97 27.48
N GLN A 344 -20.59 0.86 27.01
CA GLN A 344 -19.83 -0.29 26.48
C GLN A 344 -19.81 -0.33 24.95
N LEU A 345 -20.84 0.19 24.27
CA LEU A 345 -20.93 0.20 22.80
C LEU A 345 -20.42 1.50 22.17
N ILE A 346 -19.80 2.39 22.96
CA ILE A 346 -19.13 3.60 22.49
C ILE A 346 -17.73 3.68 23.08
N GLN A 347 -16.71 3.76 22.24
CA GLN A 347 -15.31 3.95 22.65
C GLN A 347 -14.86 5.39 22.34
N GLY A 348 -14.47 6.13 23.38
CA GLY A 348 -14.05 7.53 23.26
C GLY A 348 -15.16 8.47 22.78
N ASP A 349 -14.77 9.50 22.02
CA ASP A 349 -15.67 10.59 21.60
C ASP A 349 -16.28 10.41 20.21
N ARG A 350 -15.85 9.42 19.42
CA ARG A 350 -16.23 9.30 17.99
C ARG A 350 -16.41 7.90 17.43
N TYR A 351 -16.08 6.83 18.18
CA TYR A 351 -16.03 5.48 17.62
C TYR A 351 -17.09 4.55 18.22
N ARG A 352 -17.70 3.76 17.34
CA ARG A 352 -18.57 2.63 17.67
C ARG A 352 -17.74 1.56 18.37
N GLY A 353 -18.11 1.20 19.59
CA GLY A 353 -17.52 0.09 20.33
C GLY A 353 -18.23 -1.23 20.01
N SER A 354 -17.52 -2.34 20.25
CA SER A 354 -18.06 -3.69 20.14
C SER A 354 -17.90 -4.45 21.46
N TYR A 355 -18.94 -5.19 21.86
CA TYR A 355 -18.97 -5.86 23.15
C TYR A 355 -19.42 -7.32 23.02
N PRO A 356 -18.69 -8.32 23.58
CA PRO A 356 -19.05 -9.73 23.41
C PRO A 356 -20.47 -10.05 23.87
N GLU A 357 -21.27 -10.72 23.03
CA GLU A 357 -22.68 -11.03 23.28
C GLU A 357 -22.84 -11.95 24.49
N ASP A 358 -22.05 -13.02 24.54
CA ASP A 358 -22.15 -14.01 25.61
C ASP A 358 -21.75 -13.36 26.95
N ALA A 359 -20.73 -12.49 26.97
CA ALA A 359 -20.40 -11.70 28.16
C ALA A 359 -21.54 -10.74 28.57
N ALA A 360 -22.20 -10.07 27.61
CA ALA A 360 -23.28 -9.15 27.92
C ALA A 360 -24.50 -9.86 28.54
N ILE A 361 -24.76 -11.11 28.11
CA ILE A 361 -25.82 -11.96 28.63
C ILE A 361 -25.43 -12.54 30.00
N ASP A 362 -24.21 -13.07 30.13
CA ASP A 362 -23.70 -13.70 31.35
C ASP A 362 -23.55 -12.71 32.50
N GLU A 363 -23.13 -11.47 32.21
CA GLU A 363 -23.06 -10.37 33.18
C GLU A 363 -24.44 -9.79 33.53
N GLY A 364 -25.50 -10.19 32.81
CA GLY A 364 -26.85 -9.66 32.99
C GLY A 364 -27.03 -8.23 32.49
N SER A 365 -26.09 -7.71 31.69
CA SER A 365 -26.15 -6.37 31.10
C SER A 365 -27.32 -6.23 30.10
N ILE A 366 -27.64 -7.29 29.35
CA ILE A 366 -28.81 -7.38 28.47
C ILE A 366 -29.32 -8.82 28.39
N THR A 367 -30.64 -9.03 28.32
CA THR A 367 -31.22 -10.38 28.11
C THR A 367 -31.36 -10.70 26.62
N ARG A 368 -31.49 -11.99 26.25
CA ARG A 368 -31.71 -12.39 24.85
C ARG A 368 -32.99 -11.78 24.24
N GLU A 369 -34.06 -11.62 25.01
CA GLU A 369 -35.31 -11.00 24.55
C GLU A 369 -35.14 -9.49 24.31
N GLU A 370 -34.44 -8.79 25.21
CA GLU A 370 -34.14 -7.36 25.03
C GLU A 370 -33.19 -7.10 23.86
N LEU A 371 -32.19 -7.97 23.69
CA LEU A 371 -31.27 -7.91 22.57
C LEU A 371 -32.01 -8.13 21.24
N ALA A 372 -32.86 -9.16 21.16
CA ALA A 372 -33.69 -9.42 19.99
C ALA A 372 -34.61 -8.24 19.64
N ARG A 373 -35.22 -7.59 20.65
CA ARG A 373 -36.03 -6.38 20.44
C ARG A 373 -35.19 -5.23 19.85
N LEU A 374 -33.95 -5.04 20.32
CA LEU A 374 -33.06 -3.98 19.82
C LEU A 374 -32.43 -4.30 18.44
N THR A 375 -32.26 -5.57 18.08
CA THR A 375 -31.71 -5.99 16.78
C THR A 375 -32.79 -6.14 15.71
N ASP A 376 -33.95 -6.69 16.05
CA ASP A 376 -34.94 -7.15 15.08
C ASP A 376 -36.07 -6.13 14.91
N ASP A 377 -36.63 -5.61 16.01
CA ASP A 377 -37.76 -4.68 15.99
C ASP A 377 -37.30 -3.24 15.71
N TYR A 378 -36.32 -2.75 16.47
CA TYR A 378 -35.81 -1.38 16.34
C TYR A 378 -34.61 -1.26 15.41
N ARG A 379 -33.88 -2.36 15.16
CA ARG A 379 -32.62 -2.37 14.38
C ARG A 379 -31.62 -1.31 14.84
N LEU A 380 -31.57 -1.06 16.16
CA LEU A 380 -30.61 -0.13 16.78
C LEU A 380 -29.24 -0.79 16.96
N LEU A 381 -29.25 -2.09 17.29
CA LEU A 381 -28.06 -2.90 17.50
C LEU A 381 -27.90 -3.95 16.40
N ARG A 382 -26.68 -4.42 16.18
CA ARG A 382 -26.37 -5.61 15.38
C ARG A 382 -25.36 -6.49 16.11
N ILE A 383 -25.27 -7.75 15.70
CA ILE A 383 -24.28 -8.70 16.18
C ILE A 383 -23.30 -8.98 15.04
N ASP A 384 -22.00 -8.90 15.34
CA ASP A 384 -20.88 -9.14 14.41
C ASP A 384 -19.99 -10.25 14.96
N GLN A 385 -19.44 -11.12 14.12
CA GLN A 385 -18.49 -12.15 14.57
C GLN A 385 -17.08 -11.67 14.28
N GLN A 386 -16.23 -11.66 15.30
CA GLN A 386 -14.81 -11.35 15.16
C GLN A 386 -13.99 -12.48 15.78
N GLU A 387 -13.16 -13.11 14.94
CA GLU A 387 -12.14 -14.15 15.18
C GLU A 387 -12.51 -15.33 16.11
N ASP A 388 -13.11 -15.15 17.29
CA ASP A 388 -13.55 -16.23 18.19
C ASP A 388 -14.82 -15.90 19.03
N ALA A 389 -15.48 -14.74 18.84
CA ALA A 389 -16.68 -14.35 19.63
C ALA A 389 -17.71 -13.50 18.86
N ARG A 390 -19.00 -13.69 19.19
CA ARG A 390 -20.09 -12.79 18.76
C ARG A 390 -20.02 -11.49 19.55
N ARG A 391 -20.10 -10.33 18.90
CA ARG A 391 -20.04 -9.00 19.54
C ARG A 391 -21.21 -8.13 19.12
N ILE A 392 -21.83 -7.46 20.09
CA ILE A 392 -22.92 -6.49 19.95
C ILE A 392 -22.32 -5.13 19.59
N GLU A 393 -22.96 -4.40 18.68
CA GLU A 393 -22.54 -3.07 18.24
C GLU A 393 -23.71 -2.17 17.78
N LEU A 394 -23.56 -0.85 17.78
CA LEU A 394 -24.57 0.13 17.30
C LEU A 394 -24.68 0.21 15.77
N ILE A 395 -25.84 -0.02 15.16
CA ILE A 395 -25.98 -0.20 13.70
C ILE A 395 -25.26 0.84 12.80
N HIS A 396 -25.16 2.10 13.25
CA HIS A 396 -24.63 3.22 12.45
C HIS A 396 -23.88 4.29 13.27
N ASP A 397 -22.82 4.90 12.72
CA ASP A 397 -21.94 5.85 13.42
C ASP A 397 -22.61 7.17 13.81
N ARG A 398 -23.58 7.66 13.03
CA ARG A 398 -24.39 8.85 13.38
C ARG A 398 -25.21 8.66 14.66
N ILE A 399 -25.50 7.43 15.06
CA ILE A 399 -26.21 7.14 16.33
C ILE A 399 -25.26 7.33 17.53
N VAL A 400 -23.94 7.24 17.34
CA VAL A 400 -22.94 7.42 18.41
C VAL A 400 -23.04 8.82 19.03
N GLU A 401 -23.22 9.87 18.22
CA GLU A 401 -23.36 11.25 18.73
C GLU A 401 -24.61 11.42 19.60
N VAL A 402 -25.73 10.82 19.18
CA VAL A 402 -26.99 10.85 19.91
C VAL A 402 -26.88 10.11 21.24
N VAL A 403 -26.34 8.88 21.20
CA VAL A 403 -26.16 8.05 22.39
C VAL A 403 -25.14 8.69 23.35
N ARG A 404 -24.09 9.32 22.83
CA ARG A 404 -23.14 10.13 23.63
C ARG A 404 -23.83 11.31 24.29
N SER A 405 -24.65 12.07 23.57
CA SER A 405 -25.39 13.19 24.14
C SER A 405 -26.31 12.73 25.28
N ALA A 406 -27.03 11.62 25.08
CA ALA A 406 -27.87 11.01 26.11
C ALA A 406 -27.05 10.55 27.34
N ARG A 407 -25.86 9.97 27.13
CA ARG A 407 -24.92 9.57 28.17
C ARG A 407 -24.43 10.75 29.01
N ASP A 408 -24.00 11.81 28.33
CA ASP A 408 -23.41 12.99 28.97
C ASP A 408 -24.46 13.72 29.81
N GLU A 409 -25.71 13.79 29.33
CA GLU A 409 -26.85 14.28 30.12
C GLU A 409 -27.13 13.41 31.35
N ARG A 410 -27.14 12.08 31.21
CA ARG A 410 -27.39 11.16 32.33
C ARG A 410 -26.26 11.23 33.37
N ARG A 411 -25.00 11.30 32.92
CA ARG A 411 -23.81 11.46 33.77
C ARG A 411 -23.77 12.81 34.48
N ALA A 412 -24.16 13.89 33.80
CA ALA A 412 -24.25 15.22 34.42
C ALA A 412 -25.21 15.19 35.62
N ARG A 413 -26.42 14.62 35.43
CA ARG A 413 -27.41 14.46 36.52
C ARG A 413 -26.89 13.57 37.66
N ALA A 414 -26.21 12.47 37.36
CA ALA A 414 -25.62 11.58 38.37
C ALA A 414 -24.44 12.22 39.13
N SER A 415 -23.63 13.02 38.44
CA SER A 415 -22.48 13.73 39.01
C SER A 415 -22.89 14.81 40.00
N GLU A 416 -24.00 15.53 39.74
CA GLU A 416 -24.55 16.51 40.69
C GLU A 416 -25.02 15.86 41.98
N VAL A 417 -25.65 14.68 41.90
CA VAL A 417 -26.09 13.92 43.07
C VAL A 417 -24.89 13.39 43.88
N ARG A 418 -23.84 12.91 43.20
CA ARG A 418 -22.61 12.42 43.84
C ARG A 418 -21.78 13.55 44.47
N ALA A 419 -21.71 14.72 43.83
CA ALA A 419 -21.01 15.89 44.35
C ALA A 419 -21.60 16.35 45.69
N LYS A 420 -22.92 16.36 45.82
CA LYS A 420 -23.60 16.67 47.10
C LYS A 420 -23.25 15.68 48.21
N ARG A 421 -23.10 14.39 47.89
CA ARG A 421 -22.79 13.33 48.86
C ARG A 421 -21.33 13.34 49.31
N LEU A 422 -20.40 13.59 48.39
CA LEU A 422 -18.96 13.72 48.69
C LEU A 422 -18.64 14.98 49.50
N GLN A 423 -19.40 16.07 49.31
CA GLN A 423 -19.24 17.29 50.09
C GLN A 423 -19.57 17.06 51.57
N GLN A 424 -20.59 16.25 51.89
CA GLN A 424 -20.90 15.84 53.26
C GLN A 424 -19.81 14.94 53.87
N GLU A 425 -19.30 13.96 53.12
CA GLU A 425 -18.23 13.07 53.61
C GLU A 425 -16.88 13.79 53.81
N ALA A 426 -16.59 14.82 53.02
CA ALA A 426 -15.37 15.63 53.14
C ALA A 426 -15.38 16.50 54.41
N GLU A 427 -16.54 17.03 54.80
CA GLU A 427 -16.71 17.79 56.04
C GLU A 427 -16.50 16.90 57.28
N ASP A 428 -16.97 15.65 57.24
CA ASP A 428 -16.79 14.68 58.32
C ASP A 428 -15.33 14.20 58.48
N LYS A 429 -14.61 13.97 57.36
CA LYS A 429 -13.20 13.54 57.39
C LYS A 429 -12.25 14.64 57.86
N ALA A 430 -12.51 15.90 57.49
CA ALA A 430 -11.68 17.04 57.91
C ALA A 430 -11.69 17.24 59.44
N ARG A 431 -12.74 16.79 60.12
CA ARG A 431 -12.84 16.82 61.59
C ARG A 431 -11.94 15.79 62.28
N VAL A 432 -11.84 14.59 61.71
CA VAL A 432 -11.03 13.47 62.25
C VAL A 432 -9.52 13.70 62.03
N GLU A 433 -9.14 14.28 60.89
CA GLU A 433 -7.73 14.53 60.53
C GLU A 433 -7.05 15.55 61.46
N ARG A 434 -7.81 16.54 61.96
CA ARG A 434 -7.31 17.55 62.92
C ARG A 434 -6.94 16.95 64.27
N GLU A 435 -7.56 15.85 64.67
CA GLU A 435 -7.26 15.15 65.93
C GLU A 435 -6.00 14.27 65.81
N ARG A 436 -5.81 13.60 64.66
CA ARG A 436 -4.62 12.77 64.40
C ARG A 436 -3.31 13.56 64.30
N ARG A 437 -3.35 14.76 63.72
CA ARG A 437 -2.13 15.61 63.58
C ARG A 437 -1.56 16.04 64.93
N LYS A 438 -2.39 16.25 65.95
CA LYS A 438 -1.92 16.57 67.31
C LYS A 438 -1.17 15.42 67.97
N GLN A 439 -1.51 14.16 67.65
CA GLN A 439 -0.86 12.98 68.25
C GLN A 439 0.46 12.59 67.56
N ALA A 440 0.63 12.94 66.28
CA ALA A 440 1.82 12.60 65.50
C ALA A 440 3.03 13.52 65.79
N GLU A 441 2.80 14.79 66.15
CA GLU A 441 3.88 15.74 66.50
C GLU A 441 4.61 15.36 67.81
N GLU A 442 3.94 14.69 68.74
CA GLU A 442 4.54 14.23 70.00
C GLU A 442 5.45 13.01 69.81
N ALA A 443 5.12 12.11 68.88
CA ALA A 443 5.92 10.91 68.60
C ALA A 443 7.24 11.21 67.86
N LYS A 444 7.26 12.26 67.03
CA LYS A 444 8.42 12.62 66.20
C LYS A 444 9.60 13.16 67.02
N ARG A 445 9.33 13.84 68.14
CA ARG A 445 10.38 14.36 69.05
C ARG A 445 11.18 13.27 69.77
N HIS A 446 10.61 12.07 69.94
CA HIS A 446 11.29 10.95 70.61
C HIS A 446 12.17 10.10 69.69
N ALA A 447 11.98 10.16 68.37
CA ALA A 447 12.73 9.36 67.41
C ALA A 447 14.06 10.02 66.99
N GLU A 448 14.15 11.34 67.04
CA GLU A 448 15.34 12.12 66.64
C GLU A 448 16.52 11.98 67.63
N GLU A 449 16.26 11.59 68.89
CA GLU A 449 17.31 11.36 69.89
C GLU A 449 18.04 10.00 69.74
N ALA A 450 17.45 9.03 69.02
CA ALA A 450 17.99 7.66 68.90
C ALA A 450 18.97 7.47 67.73
N THR A 451 18.79 8.21 66.64
CA THR A 451 19.61 8.11 65.41
C THR A 451 20.99 8.75 65.54
N HIS A 452 21.14 9.74 66.42
CA HIS A 452 22.42 10.43 66.67
C HIS A 452 23.49 9.53 67.32
N ARG A 453 23.11 8.40 67.93
CA ARG A 453 24.03 7.43 68.58
C ARG A 453 24.57 6.35 67.64
N ALA A 454 23.93 6.10 66.49
CA ALA A 454 24.31 5.02 65.56
C ALA A 454 25.42 5.42 64.57
N GLN A 455 25.53 6.71 64.23
CA GLN A 455 26.50 7.23 63.26
C GLN A 455 27.94 7.30 63.80
N ALA A 456 28.14 7.20 65.12
CA ALA A 456 29.46 7.20 65.75
C ALA A 456 30.23 5.86 65.63
N ALA A 457 29.59 4.78 65.16
CA ALA A 457 30.18 3.43 65.13
C ALA A 457 30.74 2.99 63.76
N GLN A 458 30.30 3.60 62.65
CA GLN A 458 30.70 3.19 61.29
C GLN A 458 32.04 3.80 60.81
N ALA A 459 32.53 4.85 61.45
CA ALA A 459 33.78 5.52 61.07
C ALA A 459 35.08 4.76 61.45
N ARG A 460 34.97 3.57 62.08
CA ARG A 460 36.14 2.77 62.55
C ARG A 460 36.53 1.60 61.65
N ALA A 461 35.78 1.28 60.59
CA ALA A 461 35.92 0.01 59.85
C ALA A 461 36.58 0.11 58.46
N GLU A 462 36.92 1.30 57.96
CA GLU A 462 37.41 1.47 56.57
C GLU A 462 38.93 1.56 56.41
N SER A 463 39.72 1.55 57.49
CA SER A 463 41.18 1.76 57.42
C SER A 463 42.04 0.53 57.10
N GLU A 464 41.46 -0.67 56.91
CA GLU A 464 42.25 -1.92 56.79
C GLU A 464 42.35 -2.53 55.38
N ARG A 465 41.61 -2.04 54.37
CA ARG A 465 41.57 -2.68 53.03
C ARG A 465 42.50 -2.08 51.96
N ARG A 466 43.53 -1.32 52.35
CA ARG A 466 44.51 -0.72 51.41
C ARG A 466 45.90 -1.38 51.42
N ARG A 467 45.99 -2.69 51.66
CA ARG A 467 47.25 -3.44 51.56
C ARG A 467 47.08 -4.78 50.85
N ALA A 468 46.99 -4.75 49.52
CA ALA A 468 47.46 -5.85 48.64
C ALA A 468 47.27 -5.49 47.16
N SER A 469 48.16 -4.66 46.62
CA SER A 469 48.44 -4.65 45.18
C SER A 469 49.95 -4.57 45.01
N ARG A 470 50.52 -5.51 44.25
CA ARG A 470 51.81 -5.42 43.54
C ARG A 470 52.20 -6.79 42.97
N LEU A 471 52.11 -6.94 41.65
CA LEU A 471 53.14 -7.48 40.74
C LEU A 471 52.50 -8.07 39.48
N SER A 472 52.52 -7.31 38.37
CA SER A 472 52.44 -7.86 37.02
C SER A 472 53.01 -6.84 36.03
N LEU A 473 54.33 -6.63 36.10
CA LEU A 473 55.09 -5.73 35.23
C LEU A 473 56.28 -6.47 34.60
N VAL A 474 56.06 -7.69 34.09
CA VAL A 474 57.07 -8.45 33.35
C VAL A 474 56.50 -9.11 32.07
N LEU A 475 55.17 -9.24 31.95
CA LEU A 475 54.50 -9.81 30.77
C LEU A 475 54.33 -8.85 29.59
N SER A 476 54.45 -7.53 29.80
CA SER A 476 54.15 -6.50 28.79
C SER A 476 55.25 -6.29 27.74
N VAL A 477 56.49 -6.65 28.04
CA VAL A 477 57.66 -6.29 27.20
C VAL A 477 57.93 -7.31 26.10
N LEU A 478 57.58 -8.58 26.29
CA LEU A 478 57.82 -9.66 25.32
C LEU A 478 56.76 -9.71 24.19
N SER A 479 55.55 -9.23 24.44
CA SER A 479 54.46 -9.15 23.45
C SER A 479 54.68 -8.07 22.39
N VAL A 480 55.39 -6.99 22.72
CA VAL A 480 55.60 -5.84 21.81
C VAL A 480 56.54 -6.17 20.65
N LEU A 481 57.51 -7.06 20.86
CA LEU A 481 58.52 -7.39 19.85
C LEU A 481 58.00 -8.34 18.76
N PHE A 482 57.08 -9.24 19.09
CA PHE A 482 56.46 -10.17 18.13
C PHE A 482 55.47 -9.44 17.20
N VAL A 483 54.79 -8.41 17.72
CA VAL A 483 53.86 -7.56 16.96
C VAL A 483 54.58 -6.75 15.89
N ALA A 484 55.79 -6.26 16.17
CA ALA A 484 56.56 -5.44 15.23
C ALA A 484 57.01 -6.19 13.97
N ILE A 485 57.37 -7.48 14.09
CA ILE A 485 57.83 -8.31 12.97
C ILE A 485 56.65 -8.73 12.07
N ALA A 486 55.51 -9.08 12.68
CA ALA A 486 54.28 -9.35 11.93
C ALA A 486 53.78 -8.10 11.18
N ALA A 487 53.90 -6.91 11.78
CA ALA A 487 53.50 -5.65 11.17
C ALA A 487 54.31 -5.31 9.90
N PHE A 488 55.60 -5.65 9.86
CA PHE A 488 56.46 -5.38 8.70
C PHE A 488 56.14 -6.30 7.50
N ALA A 489 55.86 -7.58 7.74
CA ALA A 489 55.44 -8.50 6.68
C ALA A 489 54.03 -8.19 6.12
N LEU A 490 53.14 -7.67 6.98
CA LEU A 490 51.84 -7.14 6.57
C LEU A 490 51.98 -5.86 5.74
N TRP A 491 52.98 -5.03 6.04
CA TRP A 491 53.22 -3.76 5.34
C TRP A 491 53.68 -3.97 3.89
N THR A 492 54.62 -4.88 3.64
CA THR A 492 55.10 -5.16 2.27
C THR A 492 54.07 -5.85 1.39
N LYS A 493 53.22 -6.71 1.97
CA LYS A 493 52.07 -7.30 1.27
C LYS A 493 51.03 -6.23 0.90
N ARG A 494 50.78 -5.27 1.81
CA ARG A 494 49.83 -4.17 1.59
C ARG A 494 50.21 -3.27 0.41
N GLU A 495 51.49 -2.93 0.22
CA GLU A 495 51.90 -2.08 -0.92
C GLU A 495 51.69 -2.76 -2.29
N VAL A 496 51.96 -4.07 -2.40
CA VAL A 496 51.77 -4.83 -3.65
C VAL A 496 50.29 -5.05 -3.95
N ASP A 497 49.49 -5.36 -2.92
CA ASP A 497 48.04 -5.51 -3.07
C ASP A 497 47.38 -4.18 -3.47
N GLN A 498 47.82 -3.04 -2.90
CA GLN A 498 47.30 -1.71 -3.22
C GLN A 498 47.56 -1.25 -4.66
N ALA A 499 48.75 -1.53 -5.21
CA ALA A 499 49.06 -1.16 -6.59
C ALA A 499 48.30 -2.01 -7.63
N ARG A 500 48.07 -3.30 -7.34
CA ARG A 500 47.31 -4.22 -8.19
C ARG A 500 45.82 -3.90 -8.18
N ILE A 501 45.27 -3.64 -7.00
CA ILE A 501 43.88 -3.20 -6.83
C ILE A 501 43.64 -1.96 -7.68
N ALA A 502 44.43 -0.89 -7.50
CA ALA A 502 44.27 0.41 -8.20
C ALA A 502 44.13 0.32 -9.73
N THR A 503 44.88 -0.58 -10.38
CA THR A 503 44.82 -0.79 -11.85
C THR A 503 43.58 -1.57 -12.30
N LEU A 504 43.11 -2.51 -11.48
CA LEU A 504 41.85 -3.22 -11.69
C LEU A 504 40.66 -2.27 -11.44
N GLU A 505 40.75 -1.37 -10.45
CA GLU A 505 39.71 -0.38 -10.16
C GLU A 505 39.48 0.57 -11.34
N GLU A 506 40.54 1.21 -11.86
CA GLU A 506 40.39 2.19 -12.96
C GLU A 506 39.77 1.58 -14.22
N ARG A 507 40.08 0.31 -14.53
CA ARG A 507 39.54 -0.37 -15.71
C ARG A 507 38.08 -0.78 -15.51
N LEU A 508 37.75 -1.48 -14.42
CA LEU A 508 36.39 -1.96 -14.17
C LEU A 508 35.41 -0.81 -13.95
N VAL A 509 35.85 0.23 -13.22
CA VAL A 509 35.05 1.44 -13.00
C VAL A 509 34.93 2.24 -14.29
N GLY A 510 36.01 2.39 -15.06
CA GLY A 510 36.00 3.14 -16.32
C GLY A 510 35.11 2.50 -17.38
N GLU A 511 35.17 1.17 -17.51
CA GLU A 511 34.29 0.41 -18.41
C GLU A 511 32.82 0.48 -17.94
N ALA A 512 32.55 0.27 -16.65
CA ALA A 512 31.20 0.36 -16.09
C ALA A 512 30.59 1.77 -16.21
N GLN A 513 31.38 2.84 -15.95
CA GLN A 513 30.93 4.23 -16.08
C GLN A 513 30.70 4.62 -17.54
N ALA A 514 31.60 4.26 -18.45
CA ALA A 514 31.41 4.52 -19.87
C ALA A 514 30.14 3.83 -20.41
N MET A 515 29.84 2.63 -19.92
CA MET A 515 28.62 1.90 -20.28
C MET A 515 27.36 2.53 -19.68
N LEU A 516 27.41 3.00 -18.42
CA LEU A 516 26.31 3.71 -17.75
C LEU A 516 26.02 5.11 -18.31
N ASP A 517 27.04 5.76 -18.87
CA ASP A 517 26.92 7.08 -19.54
C ASP A 517 26.49 6.95 -21.02
N GLY A 518 26.08 5.75 -21.45
CA GLY A 518 25.52 5.50 -22.77
C GLY A 518 26.56 5.31 -23.88
N ALA A 519 27.86 5.22 -23.54
CA ALA A 519 28.92 4.90 -24.49
C ALA A 519 29.05 3.38 -24.70
N ARG A 520 28.17 2.86 -25.56
CA ARG A 520 28.29 1.64 -26.39
C ARG A 520 28.11 0.25 -25.73
N THR A 521 27.06 -0.42 -26.24
CA THR A 521 26.90 -1.87 -26.59
C THR A 521 26.73 -2.95 -25.52
N VAL A 522 26.97 -2.71 -24.23
CA VAL A 522 26.90 -3.80 -23.23
C VAL A 522 25.53 -3.93 -22.57
N ARG A 523 25.12 -5.17 -22.26
CA ARG A 523 23.86 -5.46 -21.58
C ARG A 523 23.90 -5.00 -20.11
N PRO A 524 22.82 -4.40 -19.57
CA PRO A 524 22.81 -3.87 -18.21
C PRO A 524 23.11 -4.89 -17.12
N ASP A 525 22.69 -6.15 -17.30
CA ASP A 525 22.97 -7.25 -16.37
C ASP A 525 24.48 -7.50 -16.22
N ARG A 526 25.23 -7.42 -17.32
CA ARG A 526 26.70 -7.59 -17.30
C ARG A 526 27.41 -6.47 -16.53
N VAL A 527 26.95 -5.23 -16.68
CA VAL A 527 27.52 -4.08 -15.96
C VAL A 527 27.34 -4.24 -14.45
N LEU A 528 26.13 -4.62 -14.03
CA LEU A 528 25.84 -4.90 -12.62
C LEU A 528 26.69 -6.06 -12.08
N LEU A 529 26.88 -7.12 -12.87
CA LEU A 529 27.76 -8.23 -12.51
C LEU A 529 29.24 -7.80 -12.40
N GLN A 530 29.75 -6.95 -13.29
CA GLN A 530 31.11 -6.41 -13.19
C GLN A 530 31.29 -5.54 -11.94
N LEU A 531 30.28 -4.71 -11.60
CA LEU A 531 30.30 -3.91 -10.37
C LEU A 531 30.29 -4.80 -9.12
N MET A 532 29.49 -5.87 -9.12
CA MET A 532 29.46 -6.86 -8.04
C MET A 532 30.78 -7.62 -7.93
N ALA A 533 31.40 -7.97 -9.07
CA ALA A 533 32.71 -8.61 -9.10
C ALA A 533 33.80 -7.70 -8.52
N ALA A 534 33.81 -6.41 -8.91
CA ALA A 534 34.73 -5.42 -8.37
C ALA A 534 34.61 -5.33 -6.84
N ARG A 535 33.38 -5.17 -6.32
CA ARG A 535 33.12 -5.13 -4.89
C ARG A 535 33.59 -6.41 -4.17
N ASN A 536 33.27 -7.58 -4.71
CA ASN A 536 33.63 -8.86 -4.08
C ASN A 536 35.16 -9.08 -4.02
N LEU A 537 35.91 -8.53 -4.98
CA LEU A 537 37.37 -8.50 -4.99
C LEU A 537 37.98 -7.43 -4.05
N GLY A 538 37.17 -6.70 -3.29
CA GLY A 538 37.61 -5.66 -2.36
C GLY A 538 37.84 -4.29 -2.99
N VAL A 539 37.38 -4.07 -4.22
CA VAL A 539 37.37 -2.75 -4.89
C VAL A 539 36.11 -1.99 -4.48
N ASP A 540 36.08 -1.46 -3.26
CA ASP A 540 34.97 -0.63 -2.76
C ASP A 540 35.31 0.86 -2.91
N THR A 541 35.16 1.36 -4.14
CA THR A 541 35.35 2.78 -4.45
C THR A 541 34.01 3.52 -4.49
N ASP A 542 34.02 4.80 -4.15
CA ASP A 542 32.89 5.75 -4.30
C ASP A 542 32.17 5.63 -5.65
N ALA A 543 32.91 5.27 -6.71
CA ALA A 543 32.39 5.08 -8.04
C ALA A 543 31.55 3.80 -8.21
N VAL A 544 32.00 2.67 -7.63
CA VAL A 544 31.26 1.39 -7.65
C VAL A 544 29.99 1.51 -6.80
N ALA A 545 30.14 2.06 -5.59
CA ALA A 545 29.05 2.37 -4.67
C ALA A 545 28.01 3.30 -5.33
N GLY A 546 28.44 4.41 -5.92
CA GLY A 546 27.56 5.36 -6.60
C GLY A 546 26.88 4.79 -7.84
N ALA A 547 27.54 3.90 -8.60
CA ALA A 547 26.95 3.24 -9.76
C ALA A 547 25.84 2.25 -9.38
N MET A 548 26.06 1.40 -8.37
CA MET A 548 25.03 0.49 -7.85
C MET A 548 23.84 1.28 -7.32
N LEU A 549 24.10 2.34 -6.56
CA LEU A 549 23.05 3.18 -6.02
C LEU A 549 22.26 3.90 -7.11
N LYS A 550 22.93 4.39 -8.17
CA LYS A 550 22.25 4.99 -9.33
C LYS A 550 21.24 4.02 -9.91
N GLU A 551 21.59 2.74 -10.07
CA GLU A 551 20.63 1.73 -10.55
C GLU A 551 19.47 1.53 -9.57
N LEU A 552 19.74 1.43 -8.27
CA LEU A 552 18.72 1.22 -7.24
C LEU A 552 17.74 2.40 -7.09
N LEU A 553 18.24 3.64 -7.17
CA LEU A 553 17.44 4.86 -6.98
C LEU A 553 16.79 5.38 -8.26
N GLN A 554 17.45 5.27 -9.42
CA GLN A 554 16.88 5.74 -10.69
C GLN A 554 15.89 4.74 -11.28
N ARG A 555 16.05 3.45 -10.98
CA ARG A 555 15.19 2.37 -11.51
C ARG A 555 14.67 1.46 -10.39
N PRO A 556 14.01 2.00 -9.35
CA PRO A 556 13.44 1.18 -8.29
C PRO A 556 12.31 0.27 -8.82
N GLN A 557 11.62 0.70 -9.89
CA GLN A 557 10.57 -0.08 -10.54
C GLN A 557 11.12 -1.32 -11.27
N LEU A 558 12.41 -1.35 -11.62
CA LEU A 558 13.02 -2.48 -12.31
C LEU A 558 13.11 -3.67 -11.34
N LEU A 559 12.29 -4.69 -11.56
CA LEU A 559 12.30 -5.91 -10.77
C LEU A 559 13.44 -6.83 -11.17
N ARG A 560 13.63 -7.05 -12.47
CA ARG A 560 14.52 -8.11 -12.98
C ARG A 560 14.93 -7.87 -14.42
N LEU A 561 16.16 -8.29 -14.74
CA LEU A 561 16.72 -8.37 -16.08
C LEU A 561 16.92 -9.84 -16.47
N ILE A 562 16.23 -10.28 -17.51
CA ILE A 562 16.32 -11.63 -18.07
C ILE A 562 17.08 -11.52 -19.39
N PRO A 563 18.37 -11.91 -19.44
CA PRO A 563 19.15 -11.83 -20.67
C PRO A 563 18.68 -12.90 -21.66
N THR A 564 18.34 -12.50 -22.89
CA THR A 564 18.06 -13.41 -24.01
C THR A 564 19.08 -13.17 -25.11
N ASP A 565 19.46 -14.16 -25.89
CA ASP A 565 20.35 -14.00 -27.06
C ASP A 565 19.61 -13.48 -28.32
N GLN A 566 18.30 -13.29 -28.22
CA GLN A 566 17.37 -13.07 -29.33
C GLN A 566 16.67 -11.72 -29.20
N THR A 567 16.40 -11.05 -30.31
CA THR A 567 15.50 -9.89 -30.36
C THR A 567 14.13 -10.26 -29.80
N VAL A 568 13.54 -9.47 -28.90
CA VAL A 568 12.22 -9.77 -28.31
C VAL A 568 11.13 -8.93 -28.99
N SER A 569 10.61 -9.43 -30.11
CA SER A 569 9.59 -8.76 -30.92
C SER A 569 8.15 -9.08 -30.52
N GLY A 570 7.90 -10.24 -29.92
CA GLY A 570 6.60 -10.60 -29.31
C GLY A 570 6.76 -10.92 -27.83
N LEU A 571 5.85 -10.42 -26.99
CA LEU A 571 5.91 -10.59 -25.54
C LEU A 571 4.50 -10.67 -24.94
N VAL A 572 4.24 -11.65 -24.06
CA VAL A 572 2.95 -11.81 -23.39
C VAL A 572 3.08 -12.55 -22.06
N PHE A 573 2.22 -12.24 -21.09
CA PHE A 573 2.12 -13.00 -19.84
C PHE A 573 1.21 -14.23 -20.01
N LEU A 574 1.68 -15.39 -19.58
CA LEU A 574 1.00 -16.69 -19.71
C LEU A 574 0.10 -17.06 -18.53
N ASP A 575 0.17 -16.35 -17.41
CA ASP A 575 -0.76 -16.48 -16.30
C ASP A 575 -1.37 -15.12 -15.93
N ARG A 576 -2.44 -15.12 -15.15
CA ARG A 576 -3.10 -13.87 -14.71
C ARG A 576 -2.33 -13.15 -13.59
N HIS A 577 -1.41 -13.84 -12.92
CA HIS A 577 -0.61 -13.37 -11.79
C HIS A 577 0.72 -12.71 -12.18
N GLY A 578 1.07 -12.71 -13.47
CA GLY A 578 2.33 -12.19 -13.99
C GLY A 578 3.56 -13.02 -13.65
N LEU A 579 3.42 -14.34 -13.41
CA LEU A 579 4.51 -15.23 -12.99
C LEU A 579 5.25 -15.88 -14.17
N LEU A 580 4.65 -15.97 -15.35
CA LEU A 580 5.25 -16.57 -16.54
C LEU A 580 5.12 -15.63 -17.74
N VAL A 581 6.21 -15.49 -18.48
CA VAL A 581 6.31 -14.63 -19.67
C VAL A 581 6.73 -15.46 -20.87
N ALA A 582 5.93 -15.44 -21.92
CA ALA A 582 6.29 -15.97 -23.22
C ALA A 582 6.87 -14.86 -24.11
N THR A 583 7.95 -15.19 -24.80
CA THR A 583 8.61 -14.31 -25.76
C THR A 583 8.84 -15.01 -27.09
N GLY A 584 8.78 -14.24 -28.17
CA GLY A 584 9.10 -14.67 -29.52
C GLY A 584 9.99 -13.62 -30.20
N GLY A 585 10.92 -14.09 -31.03
CA GLY A 585 12.00 -13.27 -31.54
C GLY A 585 12.51 -13.62 -32.92
N ASP A 586 13.72 -13.16 -33.21
CA ASP A 586 14.42 -13.42 -34.47
C ASP A 586 14.84 -14.88 -34.66
N SER A 587 14.99 -15.64 -33.57
CA SER A 587 15.28 -17.08 -33.58
C SER A 587 14.15 -17.94 -34.18
N GLY A 588 12.93 -17.40 -34.29
CA GLY A 588 11.75 -18.16 -34.68
C GLY A 588 11.25 -19.15 -33.63
N SER A 589 11.76 -19.07 -32.40
CA SER A 589 11.37 -19.95 -31.32
C SER A 589 10.59 -19.22 -30.24
N LEU A 590 9.68 -19.95 -29.57
CA LEU A 590 9.01 -19.47 -28.37
C LEU A 590 9.82 -19.87 -27.14
N LEU A 591 10.06 -18.91 -26.26
CA LEU A 591 10.69 -19.14 -24.96
C LEU A 591 9.75 -18.72 -23.85
N VAL A 592 9.72 -19.48 -22.77
CA VAL A 592 8.94 -19.19 -21.57
C VAL A 592 9.87 -19.00 -20.38
N PHE A 593 9.67 -17.92 -19.64
CA PHE A 593 10.44 -17.57 -18.47
C PHE A 593 9.53 -17.41 -17.26
N ASP A 594 9.97 -17.92 -16.12
CA ASP A 594 9.38 -17.57 -14.84
C ASP A 594 9.82 -16.15 -14.46
N ALA A 595 8.87 -15.24 -14.32
CA ALA A 595 9.08 -13.83 -14.02
C ALA A 595 9.70 -13.60 -12.63
N LYS A 596 9.50 -14.53 -11.69
CA LYS A 596 10.01 -14.40 -10.31
C LYS A 596 11.51 -14.70 -10.23
N SER A 597 11.95 -15.77 -10.87
CA SER A 597 13.34 -16.27 -10.89
C SER A 597 14.12 -15.79 -12.11
N GLY A 598 13.44 -15.47 -13.20
CA GLY A 598 13.99 -15.20 -14.52
C GLY A 598 14.61 -16.41 -15.20
N GLN A 599 14.40 -17.62 -14.65
CA GLN A 599 14.83 -18.86 -15.27
C GLN A 599 13.83 -19.29 -16.35
N PRO A 600 14.25 -20.12 -17.32
CA PRO A 600 13.32 -20.81 -18.20
C PRO A 600 12.26 -21.56 -17.38
N GLY A 601 10.97 -21.35 -17.68
CA GLY A 601 9.84 -21.87 -16.90
C GLY A 601 9.06 -22.98 -17.61
N GLY A 602 8.50 -23.92 -16.82
CA GLY A 602 7.64 -25.04 -17.26
C GLY A 602 8.10 -26.41 -16.73
N PRO A 603 7.22 -27.44 -16.62
CA PRO A 603 7.57 -28.78 -16.09
C PRO A 603 8.52 -29.60 -16.98
N GLN A 604 8.89 -29.09 -18.16
CA GLN A 604 9.93 -29.67 -19.01
C GLN A 604 10.98 -28.59 -19.28
N GLU A 605 12.18 -28.79 -18.73
CA GLU A 605 13.33 -27.90 -18.89
C GLU A 605 13.53 -27.49 -20.36
N GLY A 606 13.47 -26.19 -20.63
CA GLY A 606 14.18 -25.55 -21.73
C GLY A 606 13.89 -26.03 -23.16
N ARG A 607 12.71 -26.57 -23.48
CA ARG A 607 12.36 -26.80 -24.88
C ARG A 607 11.96 -25.49 -25.56
N THR A 608 12.95 -24.88 -26.19
CA THR A 608 12.79 -24.01 -27.36
C THR A 608 11.97 -24.76 -28.42
N GLU A 609 10.66 -24.53 -28.48
CA GLU A 609 9.85 -25.12 -29.55
C GLU A 609 9.96 -24.28 -30.82
N ALA A 610 10.39 -24.90 -31.91
CA ALA A 610 10.55 -24.26 -33.21
C ALA A 610 9.18 -23.82 -33.75
N ALA A 611 8.84 -22.55 -33.53
CA ALA A 611 7.55 -21.98 -33.86
C ALA A 611 7.49 -21.49 -35.31
N HIS A 612 8.50 -20.83 -35.84
CA HIS A 612 8.47 -20.28 -37.20
C HIS A 612 9.83 -20.37 -37.88
N ALA A 613 9.84 -20.41 -39.21
CA ALA A 613 11.06 -20.28 -40.00
C ALA A 613 11.43 -18.79 -40.14
N GLY A 614 12.09 -18.24 -39.12
CA GLY A 614 12.46 -16.82 -39.04
C GLY A 614 11.66 -16.06 -37.97
N TRP A 615 11.63 -14.73 -38.05
CA TRP A 615 11.15 -13.87 -36.97
C TRP A 615 9.70 -14.13 -36.54
N ILE A 616 9.44 -14.08 -35.24
CA ILE A 616 8.09 -13.99 -34.67
C ILE A 616 7.79 -12.51 -34.43
N TRP A 617 6.88 -11.94 -35.22
CA TRP A 617 6.59 -10.51 -35.16
C TRP A 617 5.62 -10.12 -34.04
N ALA A 618 4.66 -10.99 -33.71
CA ALA A 618 3.66 -10.72 -32.70
C ALA A 618 3.21 -11.99 -31.98
N LEU A 619 2.81 -11.82 -30.72
CA LEU A 619 2.17 -12.83 -29.88
C LEU A 619 0.88 -12.24 -29.31
N ALA A 620 -0.17 -13.05 -29.26
CA ALA A 620 -1.39 -12.69 -28.55
C ALA A 620 -1.90 -13.90 -27.76
N ARG A 621 -2.44 -13.65 -26.57
CA ARG A 621 -3.05 -14.67 -25.71
C ARG A 621 -4.56 -14.51 -25.72
N SER A 622 -5.30 -15.61 -25.64
CA SER A 622 -6.75 -15.59 -25.56
C SER A 622 -7.23 -15.03 -24.20
N PRO A 623 -8.40 -14.38 -24.13
CA PRO A 623 -8.95 -13.84 -22.88
C PRO A 623 -9.20 -14.90 -21.78
N ASP A 624 -9.54 -16.14 -22.17
CA ASP A 624 -9.67 -17.27 -21.25
C ASP A 624 -8.31 -17.77 -20.72
N GLY A 625 -7.21 -17.29 -21.29
CA GLY A 625 -5.85 -17.60 -20.90
C GLY A 625 -5.32 -18.95 -21.37
N ARG A 626 -6.13 -19.75 -22.07
CA ARG A 626 -5.84 -21.15 -22.44
C ARG A 626 -5.20 -21.32 -23.80
N ARG A 627 -5.11 -20.26 -24.60
CA ARG A 627 -4.50 -20.31 -25.94
C ARG A 627 -3.56 -19.14 -26.17
N LEU A 628 -2.56 -19.39 -26.98
CA LEU A 628 -1.59 -18.42 -27.48
C LEU A 628 -1.54 -18.53 -29.00
N VAL A 629 -1.37 -17.41 -29.70
CA VAL A 629 -1.14 -17.39 -31.15
C VAL A 629 0.17 -16.65 -31.45
N SER A 630 0.99 -17.23 -32.33
CA SER A 630 2.23 -16.62 -32.81
C SER A 630 2.13 -16.26 -34.29
N ALA A 631 2.63 -15.08 -34.65
CA ALA A 631 2.67 -14.57 -36.02
C ALA A 631 4.11 -14.53 -36.55
N GLY A 632 4.35 -15.22 -37.67
CA GLY A 632 5.69 -15.44 -38.19
C GLY A 632 6.02 -14.69 -39.48
N ASN A 633 7.32 -14.54 -39.71
CA ASN A 633 7.91 -14.06 -40.96
C ASN A 633 7.68 -15.02 -42.14
N ASP A 634 7.36 -16.28 -41.85
CA ASP A 634 7.02 -17.31 -42.84
C ASP A 634 5.60 -17.18 -43.41
N GLY A 635 4.88 -16.11 -43.07
CA GLY A 635 3.51 -15.84 -43.53
C GLY A 635 2.45 -16.71 -42.88
N THR A 636 2.79 -17.39 -41.77
CA THR A 636 1.87 -18.28 -41.07
C THR A 636 1.59 -17.80 -39.66
N LEU A 637 0.40 -18.13 -39.15
CA LEU A 637 0.10 -18.09 -37.72
C LEU A 637 0.09 -19.52 -37.18
N ARG A 638 0.51 -19.70 -35.93
CA ARG A 638 0.39 -20.97 -35.20
C ARG A 638 -0.34 -20.77 -33.90
N LEU A 639 -1.22 -21.72 -33.58
CA LEU A 639 -1.99 -21.76 -32.34
C LEU A 639 -1.32 -22.73 -31.35
N TRP A 640 -1.33 -22.35 -30.08
CA TRP A 640 -0.71 -23.08 -28.99
C TRP A 640 -1.71 -23.19 -27.85
N ASP A 641 -1.79 -24.36 -27.23
CA ASP A 641 -2.56 -24.56 -26.01
C ASP A 641 -1.66 -24.25 -24.80
N VAL A 642 -2.19 -23.45 -23.87
CA VAL A 642 -1.52 -23.02 -22.64
C VAL A 642 -2.20 -23.72 -21.46
N ALA A 643 -1.47 -24.55 -20.72
CA ALA A 643 -1.97 -25.21 -19.52
C ALA A 643 -1.87 -24.28 -18.28
N ASP A 644 -2.54 -24.65 -17.19
CA ASP A 644 -2.56 -23.87 -15.95
C ASP A 644 -1.16 -23.78 -15.29
N ASP A 645 -0.27 -24.74 -15.57
CA ASP A 645 1.15 -24.70 -15.17
C ASP A 645 2.03 -23.85 -16.10
N GLY A 646 1.43 -23.21 -17.09
CA GLY A 646 2.06 -22.37 -18.10
C GLY A 646 2.85 -23.13 -19.17
N SER A 647 2.74 -24.46 -19.23
CA SER A 647 3.29 -25.22 -20.36
C SER A 647 2.53 -24.89 -21.64
N ILE A 648 3.29 -24.65 -22.72
CA ILE A 648 2.77 -24.42 -24.07
C ILE A 648 2.96 -25.66 -24.92
N ARG A 649 1.91 -26.03 -25.68
CA ARG A 649 1.95 -27.13 -26.64
C ARG A 649 1.44 -26.66 -27.99
N ALA A 650 2.21 -26.94 -29.04
CA ALA A 650 1.79 -26.66 -30.41
C ALA A 650 0.51 -27.43 -30.75
N ASN A 651 -0.49 -26.72 -31.28
CA ASN A 651 -1.65 -27.35 -31.92
C ASN A 651 -1.31 -27.71 -33.38
N GLU A 652 -2.05 -28.64 -34.00
CA GLU A 652 -1.89 -29.00 -35.41
C GLU A 652 -2.38 -27.89 -36.37
N ALA A 653 -3.15 -26.92 -35.86
CA ALA A 653 -3.70 -25.81 -36.65
C ALA A 653 -2.61 -24.83 -37.16
N ARG A 654 -2.22 -24.99 -38.42
CA ARG A 654 -1.35 -24.05 -39.15
C ARG A 654 -2.16 -23.15 -40.09
N MET A 655 -2.20 -21.86 -39.77
CA MET A 655 -2.95 -20.84 -40.53
C MET A 655 -2.04 -20.16 -41.56
N ALA A 656 -1.99 -20.69 -42.78
CA ALA A 656 -1.09 -20.25 -43.85
C ALA A 656 -1.85 -19.70 -45.06
N ARG A 657 -2.27 -18.43 -45.00
CA ARG A 657 -2.92 -17.74 -46.14
C ARG A 657 -2.34 -16.38 -46.48
N HIS A 658 -1.58 -15.75 -45.59
CA HIS A 658 -0.92 -14.48 -45.88
C HIS A 658 0.21 -14.66 -46.90
N VAL A 659 0.47 -13.61 -47.68
CA VAL A 659 1.56 -13.59 -48.67
C VAL A 659 2.65 -12.61 -48.20
N GLY A 660 3.67 -13.11 -47.51
CA GLY A 660 4.67 -12.29 -46.82
C GLY A 660 4.50 -12.31 -45.30
N ALA A 661 5.28 -11.53 -44.57
CA ALA A 661 5.31 -11.61 -43.10
C ALA A 661 3.98 -11.20 -42.46
N VAL A 662 3.54 -11.95 -41.44
CA VAL A 662 2.41 -11.54 -40.60
C VAL A 662 2.97 -10.71 -39.45
N LYS A 663 2.66 -9.41 -39.43
CA LYS A 663 3.25 -8.44 -38.50
C LYS A 663 2.46 -8.29 -37.20
N THR A 664 1.16 -8.60 -37.23
CA THR A 664 0.28 -8.39 -36.06
C THR A 664 -0.80 -9.45 -35.95
N VAL A 665 -1.24 -9.71 -34.73
CA VAL A 665 -2.29 -10.66 -34.41
C VAL A 665 -3.01 -10.25 -33.13
N ALA A 666 -4.32 -10.45 -33.05
CA ALA A 666 -5.12 -10.23 -31.84
C ALA A 666 -6.27 -11.23 -31.73
N PHE A 667 -6.65 -11.57 -30.50
CA PHE A 667 -7.88 -12.32 -30.20
C PHE A 667 -9.06 -11.37 -30.02
N SER A 668 -10.26 -11.80 -30.41
CA SER A 668 -11.50 -11.13 -30.02
C SER A 668 -11.72 -11.24 -28.50
N PRO A 669 -12.46 -10.30 -27.86
CA PRO A 669 -12.79 -10.37 -26.43
C PRO A 669 -13.52 -11.66 -26.00
N SER A 670 -14.31 -12.26 -26.89
CA SER A 670 -14.95 -13.56 -26.66
C SER A 670 -14.00 -14.77 -26.75
N GLY A 671 -12.78 -14.56 -27.25
CA GLY A 671 -11.82 -15.63 -27.55
C GLY A 671 -12.16 -16.51 -28.75
N GLU A 672 -13.22 -16.21 -29.51
CA GLU A 672 -13.69 -17.07 -30.61
C GLU A 672 -13.06 -16.75 -31.97
N LEU A 673 -12.57 -15.54 -32.17
CA LEU A 673 -11.96 -15.08 -33.41
C LEU A 673 -10.51 -14.64 -33.19
N ILE A 674 -9.70 -14.82 -34.25
CA ILE A 674 -8.36 -14.25 -34.36
C ILE A 674 -8.37 -13.31 -35.56
N ALA A 675 -7.83 -12.11 -35.39
CA ALA A 675 -7.53 -11.20 -36.49
C ALA A 675 -6.03 -11.11 -36.71
N SER A 676 -5.58 -11.06 -37.96
CA SER A 676 -4.18 -10.91 -38.33
C SER A 676 -3.98 -9.94 -39.47
N GLY A 677 -2.85 -9.23 -39.44
CA GLY A 677 -2.43 -8.28 -40.47
C GLY A 677 -0.97 -8.49 -40.85
N GLY A 678 -0.62 -8.21 -42.10
CA GLY A 678 0.73 -8.47 -42.61
C GLY A 678 1.18 -7.57 -43.76
N GLU A 679 2.32 -7.94 -44.34
CA GLU A 679 2.95 -7.25 -45.47
C GLU A 679 2.14 -7.30 -46.76
N ASP A 680 1.22 -8.28 -46.89
CA ASP A 680 0.27 -8.32 -48.00
C ASP A 680 -0.79 -7.21 -47.96
N ARG A 681 -0.76 -6.36 -46.93
CA ARG A 681 -1.68 -5.22 -46.71
C ARG A 681 -3.11 -5.66 -46.42
N THR A 682 -3.31 -6.95 -46.12
CA THR A 682 -4.64 -7.51 -45.84
C THR A 682 -4.85 -7.75 -44.36
N LEU A 683 -6.10 -7.64 -43.93
CA LEU A 683 -6.57 -8.13 -42.64
C LEU A 683 -7.38 -9.41 -42.83
N ARG A 684 -7.06 -10.43 -42.05
CA ARG A 684 -7.70 -11.74 -42.11
C ARG A 684 -8.29 -12.11 -40.77
N VAL A 685 -9.43 -12.79 -40.83
CA VAL A 685 -10.16 -13.31 -39.66
C VAL A 685 -10.18 -14.83 -39.71
N TRP A 686 -9.89 -15.43 -38.56
CA TRP A 686 -9.77 -16.87 -38.36
C TRP A 686 -10.61 -17.30 -37.18
N ASN A 687 -11.01 -18.56 -37.17
CA ASN A 687 -11.65 -19.18 -36.02
C ASN A 687 -10.57 -19.57 -35.00
N ALA A 688 -10.72 -19.12 -33.76
CA ALA A 688 -9.76 -19.36 -32.69
C ALA A 688 -9.77 -20.81 -32.16
N ARG A 689 -10.79 -21.61 -32.46
CA ARG A 689 -10.94 -23.00 -31.98
C ARG A 689 -10.18 -24.00 -32.84
N ASP A 690 -10.24 -23.85 -34.16
CA ASP A 690 -9.69 -24.80 -35.12
C ASP A 690 -8.70 -24.18 -36.12
N GLY A 691 -8.47 -22.87 -36.05
CA GLY A 691 -7.61 -22.14 -36.98
C GLY A 691 -8.17 -22.04 -38.41
N SER A 692 -9.46 -22.32 -38.61
CA SER A 692 -10.07 -22.22 -39.95
C SER A 692 -10.13 -20.76 -40.42
N TYR A 693 -9.86 -20.54 -41.70
CA TYR A 693 -9.92 -19.22 -42.32
C TYR A 693 -11.38 -18.83 -42.56
N LEU A 694 -11.83 -17.75 -41.92
CA LEU A 694 -13.21 -17.28 -42.03
C LEU A 694 -13.38 -16.27 -43.16
N GLY A 695 -12.35 -15.46 -43.45
CA GLY A 695 -12.30 -14.53 -44.58
C GLY A 695 -11.42 -13.31 -44.34
N ALA A 696 -11.34 -12.42 -45.32
CA ALA A 696 -10.65 -11.14 -45.21
C ALA A 696 -11.64 -10.04 -44.84
N LEU A 697 -11.17 -9.00 -44.14
CA LEU A 697 -11.90 -7.74 -44.01
C LEU A 697 -11.72 -6.94 -45.30
N LEU A 698 -12.82 -6.47 -45.89
CA LEU A 698 -12.88 -5.93 -47.25
C LEU A 698 -12.69 -4.40 -47.24
N GLY A 699 -11.46 -3.97 -47.52
CA GLY A 699 -11.04 -2.58 -47.70
C GLY A 699 -9.51 -2.51 -47.83
N GLU A 700 -8.96 -1.44 -48.39
CA GLU A 700 -7.55 -1.38 -48.77
C GLU A 700 -6.75 -0.43 -47.87
N HIS A 701 -5.94 -0.98 -46.98
CA HIS A 701 -4.74 -0.28 -46.52
C HIS A 701 -3.76 -0.17 -47.70
N ASN A 702 -3.10 0.99 -47.82
CA ASN A 702 -2.19 1.24 -48.94
C ASN A 702 -0.76 0.73 -48.66
N ALA A 703 -0.48 0.36 -47.41
CA ALA A 703 0.81 -0.14 -46.94
C ALA A 703 0.60 -1.31 -45.93
N PRO A 704 1.68 -1.98 -45.47
CA PRO A 704 1.59 -3.08 -44.52
C PRO A 704 0.81 -2.73 -43.25
N VAL A 705 0.01 -3.69 -42.78
CA VAL A 705 -0.73 -3.57 -41.51
C VAL A 705 0.21 -3.91 -40.37
N THR A 706 0.37 -2.98 -39.43
CA THR A 706 1.39 -3.03 -38.36
C THR A 706 0.81 -3.40 -37.00
N ALA A 707 -0.44 -3.01 -36.72
CA ALA A 707 -1.12 -3.35 -35.48
C ALA A 707 -2.63 -3.52 -35.69
N VAL A 708 -3.25 -4.35 -34.85
CA VAL A 708 -4.69 -4.59 -34.86
C VAL A 708 -5.19 -4.72 -33.42
N ALA A 709 -6.37 -4.14 -33.14
CA ALA A 709 -7.02 -4.25 -31.84
C ALA A 709 -8.54 -4.41 -32.00
N PHE A 710 -9.12 -5.36 -31.28
CA PHE A 710 -10.57 -5.46 -31.15
C PHE A 710 -11.08 -4.44 -30.13
N HIS A 711 -12.25 -3.86 -30.42
CA HIS A 711 -13.01 -3.13 -29.43
C HIS A 711 -13.46 -4.10 -28.31
N PRO A 712 -13.51 -3.70 -27.03
CA PRO A 712 -13.90 -4.58 -25.92
C PRO A 712 -15.29 -5.21 -26.08
N GLY A 713 -16.22 -4.52 -26.75
CA GLY A 713 -17.54 -5.04 -27.11
C GLY A 713 -17.54 -6.08 -28.25
N GLY A 714 -16.41 -6.35 -28.91
CA GLY A 714 -16.25 -7.41 -29.92
C GLY A 714 -16.82 -7.12 -31.32
N GLU A 715 -17.71 -6.13 -31.45
CA GLU A 715 -18.37 -5.80 -32.73
C GLU A 715 -17.48 -5.06 -33.73
N ARG A 716 -16.48 -4.32 -33.22
CA ARG A 716 -15.59 -3.47 -34.02
C ARG A 716 -14.14 -3.89 -33.88
N LEU A 717 -13.37 -3.62 -34.93
CA LEU A 717 -11.92 -3.84 -34.96
C LEU A 717 -11.25 -2.61 -35.57
N VAL A 718 -10.08 -2.23 -35.05
CA VAL A 718 -9.27 -1.15 -35.60
C VAL A 718 -7.94 -1.72 -36.06
N SER A 719 -7.53 -1.32 -37.26
CA SER A 719 -6.22 -1.65 -37.81
C SER A 719 -5.39 -0.38 -38.03
N ALA A 720 -4.09 -0.53 -37.81
CA ALA A 720 -3.08 0.50 -38.02
C ALA A 720 -2.12 0.06 -39.13
N SER A 721 -1.61 1.02 -39.90
CA SER A 721 -0.79 0.75 -41.09
C SER A 721 0.40 1.71 -41.23
N GLU A 722 1.38 1.27 -42.01
CA GLU A 722 2.52 2.10 -42.42
C GLU A 722 2.09 3.26 -43.35
N ASP A 723 0.85 3.27 -43.84
CA ASP A 723 0.26 4.37 -44.62
C ASP A 723 -0.13 5.60 -43.76
N SER A 724 0.20 5.57 -42.47
CA SER A 724 -0.09 6.63 -41.49
C SER A 724 -1.58 6.77 -41.14
N THR A 725 -2.42 5.79 -41.48
CA THR A 725 -3.86 5.80 -41.19
C THR A 725 -4.30 4.65 -40.28
N LEU A 726 -5.42 4.87 -39.59
CA LEU A 726 -6.18 3.80 -38.95
C LEU A 726 -7.49 3.55 -39.72
N LEU A 727 -7.89 2.29 -39.85
CA LEU A 727 -9.20 1.89 -40.38
C LEU A 727 -10.02 1.22 -39.30
N VAL A 728 -11.32 1.55 -39.26
CA VAL A 728 -12.31 0.92 -38.36
C VAL A 728 -13.12 -0.07 -39.18
N TRP A 729 -13.36 -1.24 -38.62
CA TRP A 729 -14.03 -2.36 -39.28
C TRP A 729 -15.20 -2.84 -38.45
N ASP A 730 -16.26 -3.24 -39.14
CA ASP A 730 -17.33 -4.02 -38.56
C ASP A 730 -17.02 -5.51 -38.74
N VAL A 731 -16.98 -6.25 -37.63
CA VAL A 731 -16.53 -7.66 -37.65
C VAL A 731 -17.55 -8.57 -38.34
N ALA A 732 -18.84 -8.27 -38.21
CA ALA A 732 -19.93 -9.08 -38.74
C ALA A 732 -20.06 -8.95 -40.27
N SER A 733 -20.16 -7.72 -40.76
CA SER A 733 -20.27 -7.39 -42.20
C SER A 733 -18.92 -7.48 -42.93
N ARG A 734 -17.81 -7.44 -42.19
CA ARG A 734 -16.44 -7.38 -42.70
C ARG A 734 -16.15 -6.16 -43.58
N GLY A 735 -16.98 -5.14 -43.48
CA GLY A 735 -16.83 -3.86 -44.18
C GLY A 735 -16.07 -2.83 -43.34
N GLN A 736 -15.46 -1.88 -44.02
CA GLN A 736 -14.90 -0.68 -43.39
C GLN A 736 -16.03 0.25 -42.91
N LEU A 737 -15.87 0.78 -41.71
CA LEU A 737 -16.75 1.78 -41.10
C LEU A 737 -16.13 3.18 -41.20
N GLY A 738 -16.79 4.07 -41.93
CA GLY A 738 -16.40 5.48 -42.04
C GLY A 738 -15.11 5.72 -42.83
N ALA A 739 -14.65 6.97 -42.82
CA ALA A 739 -13.41 7.38 -43.48
C ALA A 739 -12.15 6.98 -42.68
N PRO A 740 -10.99 6.81 -43.33
CA PRO A 740 -9.73 6.54 -42.64
C PRO A 740 -9.36 7.65 -41.63
N LEU A 741 -8.89 7.26 -40.44
CA LEU A 741 -8.44 8.19 -39.42
C LEU A 741 -6.99 8.60 -39.71
N ALA A 742 -6.82 9.69 -40.47
CA ALA A 742 -5.52 10.16 -40.97
C ALA A 742 -5.01 11.40 -40.20
N ARG A 743 -4.58 11.20 -38.95
CA ARG A 743 -3.98 12.28 -38.12
C ARG A 743 -2.50 12.11 -37.83
N HIS A 744 -1.97 10.89 -37.89
CA HIS A 744 -0.54 10.65 -37.74
C HIS A 744 0.22 11.20 -38.94
N SER A 745 1.42 11.74 -38.71
CA SER A 745 2.30 12.26 -39.78
C SER A 745 3.35 11.25 -40.24
N GLY A 746 3.29 10.02 -39.73
CA GLY A 746 4.17 8.92 -40.09
C GLY A 746 3.54 7.56 -39.78
N PRO A 747 4.25 6.45 -40.09
CA PRO A 747 3.75 5.09 -39.89
C PRO A 747 3.19 4.87 -38.48
N VAL A 748 1.96 4.36 -38.41
CA VAL A 748 1.36 3.96 -37.13
C VAL A 748 1.91 2.58 -36.77
N ARG A 749 2.37 2.38 -35.55
CA ARG A 749 3.04 1.15 -35.11
C ARG A 749 2.25 0.39 -34.06
N ALA A 750 1.44 1.07 -33.26
CA ALA A 750 0.66 0.48 -32.19
C ALA A 750 -0.74 1.05 -32.13
N VAL A 751 -1.69 0.20 -31.73
CA VAL A 751 -3.07 0.59 -31.44
C VAL A 751 -3.57 -0.24 -30.26
N ALA A 752 -4.30 0.38 -29.33
CA ALA A 752 -4.88 -0.28 -28.18
C ALA A 752 -6.18 0.39 -27.76
N PHE A 753 -7.15 -0.40 -27.32
CA PHE A 753 -8.36 0.09 -26.66
C PHE A 753 -8.18 0.08 -25.14
N ARG A 754 -8.74 1.09 -24.48
CA ARG A 754 -8.97 1.03 -23.04
C ARG A 754 -10.00 -0.07 -22.75
N PRO A 755 -9.90 -0.80 -21.61
CA PRO A 755 -10.80 -1.91 -21.31
C PRO A 755 -12.30 -1.59 -21.33
N ASP A 756 -12.68 -0.33 -21.10
CA ASP A 756 -14.08 0.13 -21.16
C ASP A 756 -14.60 0.41 -22.57
N GLY A 757 -13.72 0.51 -23.58
CA GLY A 757 -14.06 0.82 -24.98
C GLY A 757 -14.23 2.30 -25.29
N GLU A 758 -14.19 3.17 -24.28
CA GLU A 758 -14.46 4.61 -24.41
C GLU A 758 -13.25 5.41 -24.90
N LEU A 759 -12.08 4.78 -24.97
CA LEU A 759 -10.85 5.41 -25.44
C LEU A 759 -10.05 4.45 -26.33
N LEU A 760 -9.75 4.90 -27.54
CA LEU A 760 -8.80 4.27 -28.45
C LEU A 760 -7.50 5.06 -28.43
N VAL A 761 -6.37 4.38 -28.43
CA VAL A 761 -5.04 5.01 -28.46
C VAL A 761 -4.25 4.45 -29.62
N SER A 762 -3.59 5.33 -30.37
CA SER A 762 -2.66 4.94 -31.41
C SER A 762 -1.32 5.64 -31.22
N ALA A 763 -0.25 5.00 -31.67
CA ALA A 763 1.07 5.61 -31.64
C ALA A 763 1.91 5.20 -32.85
N GLY A 764 2.82 6.08 -33.25
CA GLY A 764 3.59 5.92 -34.48
C GLY A 764 5.01 6.48 -34.43
N GLU A 765 5.66 6.44 -35.59
CA GLU A 765 7.03 6.94 -35.79
C GLU A 765 7.15 8.46 -35.68
N ASP A 766 6.03 9.16 -35.75
CA ASP A 766 5.93 10.60 -35.50
C ASP A 766 6.11 10.99 -34.02
N ARG A 767 6.38 10.00 -33.15
CA ARG A 767 6.61 10.15 -31.70
C ARG A 767 5.39 10.63 -30.92
N ALA A 768 4.24 10.67 -31.58
CA ALA A 768 2.98 11.07 -30.98
C ALA A 768 2.20 9.83 -30.53
N ILE A 769 1.57 9.96 -29.37
CA ILE A 769 0.51 9.05 -28.94
C ILE A 769 -0.79 9.84 -29.06
N LEU A 770 -1.67 9.40 -29.95
CA LEU A 770 -2.97 10.03 -30.20
C LEU A 770 -4.06 9.30 -29.42
N LEU A 771 -4.90 10.10 -28.78
CA LEU A 771 -6.10 9.66 -28.06
C LEU A 771 -7.31 9.88 -28.95
N TRP A 772 -8.21 8.90 -29.01
CA TRP A 772 -9.37 8.88 -29.88
C TRP A 772 -10.62 8.55 -29.08
N THR A 773 -11.58 9.47 -29.05
CA THR A 773 -12.86 9.30 -28.37
C THR A 773 -13.97 8.95 -29.36
N PRO A 774 -14.88 8.01 -29.03
CA PRO A 774 -15.96 7.62 -29.92
C PRO A 774 -16.94 8.79 -30.13
N GLN A 775 -17.52 8.87 -31.33
CA GLN A 775 -18.57 9.85 -31.66
C GLN A 775 -19.80 9.18 -32.27
N GLU A 776 -20.98 9.79 -32.05
CA GLU A 776 -22.19 9.37 -32.76
C GLU A 776 -22.05 9.62 -34.27
N PRO A 777 -22.52 8.71 -35.15
CA PRO A 777 -22.40 8.83 -36.61
C PRO A 777 -23.22 9.99 -37.24
N ARG A 778 -23.75 10.92 -36.44
CA ARG A 778 -24.56 12.06 -36.90
C ARG A 778 -23.71 13.21 -37.46
N ALA A 779 -22.39 13.13 -37.37
CA ALA A 779 -21.49 14.13 -37.92
C ALA A 779 -21.45 14.07 -39.48
N PRO A 780 -21.41 15.22 -40.19
CA PRO A 780 -21.48 15.27 -41.66
C PRO A 780 -20.32 14.57 -42.40
N ASP A 781 -19.24 14.23 -41.69
CA ASP A 781 -18.01 13.66 -42.22
C ASP A 781 -17.93 12.12 -42.12
N GLY A 782 -18.89 11.48 -41.43
CA GLY A 782 -18.95 10.02 -41.29
C GLY A 782 -17.81 9.40 -40.47
N GLN A 783 -17.13 10.19 -39.62
CA GLN A 783 -16.07 9.70 -38.74
C GLN A 783 -16.66 9.09 -37.46
N PHE A 784 -16.14 7.92 -37.05
CA PHE A 784 -16.56 7.22 -35.83
C PHE A 784 -15.77 7.61 -34.58
N TYR A 785 -14.60 8.24 -34.76
CA TYR A 785 -13.71 8.65 -33.68
C TYR A 785 -13.18 10.05 -33.92
N ARG A 786 -12.98 10.81 -32.84
CA ARG A 786 -12.33 12.11 -32.85
C ARG A 786 -10.99 12.06 -32.15
N ALA A 787 -9.96 12.62 -32.77
CA ALA A 787 -8.65 12.79 -32.15
C ALA A 787 -8.66 13.93 -31.12
N ASP A 788 -8.17 13.63 -29.92
CA ASP A 788 -7.88 14.58 -28.86
C ASP A 788 -6.41 15.05 -28.93
N THR A 789 -5.97 15.79 -27.90
CA THR A 789 -4.61 16.33 -27.84
C THR A 789 -3.57 15.19 -27.76
N PRO A 790 -2.50 15.20 -28.59
CA PRO A 790 -1.44 14.20 -28.54
C PRO A 790 -0.72 14.23 -27.18
N LEU A 791 -0.42 13.05 -26.65
CA LEU A 791 0.57 12.91 -25.59
C LEU A 791 1.96 12.97 -26.22
N THR A 792 2.80 13.85 -25.69
CA THR A 792 4.17 14.08 -26.18
C THR A 792 5.17 13.87 -25.04
N GLY A 793 6.33 13.29 -25.35
CA GLY A 793 7.35 13.02 -24.31
C GLY A 793 8.44 12.04 -24.72
N HIS A 794 8.19 11.19 -25.72
CA HIS A 794 9.22 10.32 -26.32
C HIS A 794 10.12 11.09 -27.30
N SER A 795 11.41 10.73 -27.33
CA SER A 795 12.39 11.30 -28.28
C SER A 795 12.56 10.42 -29.53
N GLY A 796 12.06 9.18 -29.49
CA GLY A 796 11.99 8.24 -30.61
C GLY A 796 10.56 7.83 -30.97
N GLY A 797 10.39 7.07 -32.06
CA GLY A 797 9.09 6.55 -32.49
C GLY A 797 8.53 5.55 -31.49
N VAL A 798 7.22 5.61 -31.25
CA VAL A 798 6.53 4.74 -30.28
C VAL A 798 6.08 3.48 -31.01
N CYS A 799 6.48 2.32 -30.52
CA CYS A 799 6.30 1.05 -31.21
C CYS A 799 5.24 0.13 -30.57
N CYS A 800 4.93 0.32 -29.30
CA CYS A 800 3.99 -0.52 -28.57
C CYS A 800 3.26 0.27 -27.48
N LEU A 801 2.03 -0.16 -27.20
CA LEU A 801 1.11 0.42 -26.23
C LEU A 801 0.40 -0.70 -25.48
N ALA A 802 0.20 -0.53 -24.18
CA ALA A 802 -0.59 -1.45 -23.38
C ALA A 802 -1.31 -0.69 -22.26
N PHE A 803 -2.62 -0.88 -22.15
CA PHE A 803 -3.39 -0.39 -21.00
C PHE A 803 -3.17 -1.28 -19.79
N PHE A 804 -3.22 -0.67 -18.61
CA PHE A 804 -3.36 -1.42 -17.38
C PHE A 804 -4.78 -2.00 -17.26
N PRO A 805 -4.95 -3.13 -16.55
CA PRO A 805 -6.27 -3.76 -16.36
C PRO A 805 -7.31 -2.84 -15.72
N ASP A 806 -6.87 -1.84 -14.93
CA ASP A 806 -7.74 -0.86 -14.29
C ASP A 806 -8.26 0.24 -15.24
N GLY A 807 -7.74 0.30 -16.47
CA GLY A 807 -8.05 1.30 -17.48
C GLY A 807 -7.55 2.72 -17.19
N ARG A 808 -6.95 2.99 -16.03
CA ARG A 808 -6.50 4.34 -15.64
C ARG A 808 -5.14 4.65 -16.23
N GLY A 809 -4.23 3.67 -16.17
CA GLY A 809 -2.88 3.79 -16.71
C GLY A 809 -2.76 3.34 -18.16
N LEU A 810 -1.83 3.96 -18.89
CA LEU A 810 -1.32 3.50 -20.18
C LEU A 810 0.21 3.38 -20.09
N ALA A 811 0.78 2.29 -20.59
CA ALA A 811 2.21 2.13 -20.78
C ALA A 811 2.56 2.23 -22.27
N SER A 812 3.63 2.97 -22.60
CA SER A 812 4.15 3.12 -23.95
C SER A 812 5.64 2.81 -24.02
N GLY A 813 6.03 2.05 -25.04
CA GLY A 813 7.42 1.77 -25.34
C GLY A 813 7.85 2.38 -26.67
N ALA A 814 9.06 2.92 -26.72
CA ALA A 814 9.58 3.59 -27.91
C ALA A 814 11.02 3.19 -28.24
N TRP A 815 11.44 3.52 -29.46
CA TRP A 815 12.77 3.23 -29.96
C TRP A 815 13.88 4.10 -29.35
N ASP A 816 13.52 5.10 -28.55
CA ASP A 816 14.47 5.79 -27.66
C ASP A 816 14.95 4.89 -26.51
N GLY A 817 14.39 3.68 -26.36
CA GLY A 817 14.71 2.73 -25.30
C GLY A 817 13.91 2.97 -24.03
N ALA A 818 13.08 4.02 -24.00
CA ALA A 818 12.34 4.40 -22.83
C ALA A 818 10.92 3.82 -22.84
N LEU A 819 10.56 3.28 -21.70
CA LEU A 819 9.20 2.98 -21.26
C LEU A 819 8.65 4.21 -20.53
N ARG A 820 7.42 4.62 -20.85
CA ARG A 820 6.69 5.65 -20.12
C ARG A 820 5.33 5.13 -19.70
N TRP A 821 4.89 5.61 -18.55
CA TRP A 821 3.54 5.43 -18.02
C TRP A 821 2.80 6.77 -18.03
N TRP A 822 1.52 6.71 -18.37
CA TRP A 822 0.65 7.85 -18.54
C TRP A 822 -0.61 7.61 -17.73
N ASP A 823 -1.08 8.66 -17.06
CA ASP A 823 -2.44 8.69 -16.56
C ASP A 823 -3.35 9.17 -17.69
N THR A 824 -4.37 8.39 -18.03
CA THR A 824 -5.29 8.71 -19.13
C THR A 824 -6.14 9.95 -18.87
N ALA A 825 -6.19 10.46 -17.63
CA ALA A 825 -6.84 11.71 -17.25
C ALA A 825 -5.90 12.94 -17.30
N MET A 826 -4.57 12.74 -17.33
CA MET A 826 -3.58 13.83 -17.32
C MET A 826 -2.76 13.87 -18.62
N ALA A 827 -2.59 15.05 -19.20
CA ALA A 827 -1.91 15.24 -20.48
C ALA A 827 -0.36 15.09 -20.43
N GLY A 828 0.21 14.37 -19.46
CA GLY A 828 1.66 14.22 -19.27
C GLY A 828 2.07 12.87 -18.69
N PRO A 829 3.34 12.46 -18.89
CA PRO A 829 3.84 11.22 -18.33
C PRO A 829 3.95 11.35 -16.81
N LEU A 830 3.64 10.28 -16.09
CA LEU A 830 3.97 10.19 -14.68
C LEU A 830 5.52 10.03 -14.61
N GLY A 831 6.23 10.80 -13.78
CA GLY A 831 7.68 10.63 -13.61
C GLY A 831 8.57 10.75 -14.88
N GLY A 832 9.80 10.22 -14.78
CA GLY A 832 10.79 10.23 -15.87
C GLY A 832 10.76 8.96 -16.75
N PRO A 833 11.50 8.94 -17.87
CA PRO A 833 11.64 7.76 -18.72
C PRO A 833 12.24 6.58 -17.95
N LEU A 834 11.63 5.40 -18.06
CA LEU A 834 12.16 4.15 -17.53
C LEU A 834 12.91 3.44 -18.65
N GLU A 835 14.22 3.36 -18.56
CA GLU A 835 15.06 2.70 -19.56
C GLU A 835 15.71 1.49 -18.89
N ALA A 836 15.55 0.28 -19.42
CA ALA A 836 16.40 -0.84 -19.01
C ALA A 836 17.59 -0.95 -19.95
N TYR A 837 17.30 -0.98 -21.25
CA TYR A 837 18.26 -1.15 -22.33
C TYR A 837 18.43 0.15 -23.11
N SER A 838 19.67 0.46 -23.50
CA SER A 838 20.03 1.77 -24.07
C SER A 838 19.51 2.04 -25.49
N ARG A 839 18.82 1.08 -26.14
CA ARG A 839 18.13 1.24 -27.43
C ARG A 839 16.96 0.28 -27.60
N GLY A 840 15.96 0.76 -28.35
CA GLY A 840 15.06 -0.07 -29.15
C GLY A 840 14.17 -1.01 -28.37
N LEU A 841 13.24 -0.49 -27.57
CA LEU A 841 12.14 -1.30 -27.06
C LEU A 841 11.32 -1.77 -28.28
N GLN A 842 11.04 -3.07 -28.38
CA GLN A 842 10.33 -3.68 -29.50
C GLN A 842 8.93 -4.18 -29.13
N SER A 843 8.77 -4.63 -27.88
CA SER A 843 7.51 -5.19 -27.39
C SER A 843 7.26 -4.83 -25.93
N LEU A 844 5.98 -4.84 -25.57
CA LEU A 844 5.49 -4.48 -24.25
C LEU A 844 4.29 -5.36 -23.90
N ALA A 845 4.24 -5.84 -22.67
CA ALA A 845 3.08 -6.53 -22.11
C ALA A 845 2.80 -6.04 -20.69
N VAL A 846 1.53 -5.99 -20.31
CA VAL A 846 1.10 -5.68 -18.93
C VAL A 846 0.35 -6.88 -18.39
N ALA A 847 0.72 -7.31 -17.17
CA ALA A 847 0.08 -8.41 -16.46
C ALA A 847 -1.19 -7.95 -15.74
N GLY A 848 -2.03 -8.92 -15.34
CA GLY A 848 -3.27 -8.66 -14.57
C GLY A 848 -3.01 -7.95 -13.24
N ASP A 849 -1.83 -8.14 -12.64
CA ASP A 849 -1.41 -7.49 -11.39
C ASP A 849 -0.78 -6.10 -11.58
N GLY A 850 -0.68 -5.62 -12.82
CA GLY A 850 -0.08 -4.33 -13.17
C GLY A 850 1.45 -4.35 -13.36
N ARG A 851 2.11 -5.52 -13.33
CA ARG A 851 3.51 -5.59 -13.76
C ARG A 851 3.64 -5.39 -15.26
N ILE A 852 4.80 -4.87 -15.67
CA ILE A 852 5.10 -4.63 -17.08
C ILE A 852 6.30 -5.48 -17.47
N ALA A 853 6.23 -6.16 -18.61
CA ALA A 853 7.38 -6.74 -19.27
C ALA A 853 7.70 -5.94 -20.52
N SER A 854 8.98 -5.63 -20.74
CA SER A 854 9.44 -4.93 -21.95
C SER A 854 10.57 -5.71 -22.62
N GLY A 855 10.47 -5.88 -23.94
CA GLY A 855 11.47 -6.56 -24.77
C GLY A 855 12.36 -5.59 -25.55
N SER A 856 13.64 -5.93 -25.68
CA SER A 856 14.64 -5.14 -26.42
C SER A 856 15.08 -5.79 -27.74
N ASP A 857 15.50 -4.95 -28.68
CA ASP A 857 16.17 -5.34 -29.94
C ASP A 857 17.58 -5.94 -29.78
N ARG A 858 18.20 -5.85 -28.60
CA ARG A 858 19.55 -6.43 -28.33
C ARG A 858 19.53 -7.71 -27.51
N GLY A 859 18.34 -8.25 -27.31
CA GLY A 859 18.09 -9.41 -26.48
C GLY A 859 18.13 -9.07 -25.00
N GLY A 860 17.00 -9.30 -24.36
CA GLY A 860 16.74 -8.99 -22.96
C GLY A 860 15.27 -8.66 -22.72
N ILE A 861 14.74 -9.19 -21.62
CA ILE A 861 13.43 -8.82 -21.07
C ILE A 861 13.69 -8.09 -19.75
N ALA A 862 13.10 -6.91 -19.61
CA ALA A 862 13.05 -6.20 -18.33
C ALA A 862 11.64 -6.31 -17.74
N LEU A 863 11.58 -6.69 -16.47
CA LEU A 863 10.35 -6.73 -15.69
C LEU A 863 10.28 -5.51 -14.78
N TRP A 864 9.13 -4.86 -14.77
CA TRP A 864 8.89 -3.64 -14.04
C TRP A 864 7.66 -3.78 -13.14
N ASN A 865 7.71 -3.14 -11.99
CA ASN A 865 6.54 -2.90 -11.16
C ASN A 865 6.41 -1.40 -10.88
N PRO A 866 5.41 -0.73 -11.49
CA PRO A 866 5.23 0.70 -11.33
C PRO A 866 4.85 1.12 -9.90
N ALA A 867 4.38 0.19 -9.06
CA ALA A 867 4.06 0.47 -7.66
C ALA A 867 5.31 0.61 -6.77
N ILE A 868 6.49 0.18 -7.22
CA ILE A 868 7.71 0.23 -6.41
C ILE A 868 8.33 1.63 -6.47
N ALA A 869 8.46 2.26 -5.31
CA ALA A 869 9.13 3.55 -5.15
C ALA A 869 10.57 3.38 -4.65
N ALA A 870 11.44 4.35 -4.95
CA ALA A 870 12.83 4.39 -4.48
C ALA A 870 12.96 4.47 -2.94
N SER A 871 11.95 5.03 -2.29
CA SER A 871 11.79 5.03 -0.84
C SER A 871 10.42 4.53 -0.47
N ARG A 872 10.35 3.81 0.65
CA ARG A 872 9.09 3.41 1.26
C ARG A 872 8.68 4.45 2.28
N GLU A 873 7.47 4.99 2.15
CA GLU A 873 6.86 5.79 3.20
C GLU A 873 6.37 4.83 4.31
N LEU A 874 6.82 5.05 5.54
CA LEU A 874 6.29 4.33 6.68
C LEU A 874 4.89 4.88 6.94
N ALA A 875 3.91 3.99 7.06
CA ALA A 875 2.54 4.37 7.34
C ALA A 875 2.49 5.28 8.57
N THR A 876 2.16 6.55 8.35
CA THR A 876 1.94 7.56 9.39
C THR A 876 0.51 7.50 9.94
N THR A 877 -0.33 6.62 9.38
CA THR A 877 -1.73 6.44 9.72
C THR A 877 -2.00 4.95 9.90
N ALA A 878 -2.60 4.59 11.04
CA ALA A 878 -3.17 3.26 11.27
C ALA A 878 -4.52 3.07 10.54
N ASP A 879 -5.07 4.12 9.90
CA ASP A 879 -6.33 4.08 9.18
C ASP A 879 -6.13 4.52 7.72
N ALA A 880 -6.26 3.58 6.78
CA ALA A 880 -6.46 3.88 5.35
C ALA A 880 -7.86 4.48 5.05
N ALA A 881 -8.63 4.86 6.08
CA ALA A 881 -10.01 5.34 5.97
C ALA A 881 -10.21 6.83 6.34
N SER A 882 -9.16 7.57 6.75
CA SER A 882 -9.27 9.01 7.00
C SER A 882 -8.78 9.84 5.81
N PRO A 883 -9.51 10.87 5.36
CA PRO A 883 -8.97 11.81 4.39
C PRO A 883 -7.71 12.46 4.97
N PRO A 884 -6.66 12.68 4.16
CA PRO A 884 -5.42 13.26 4.65
C PRO A 884 -5.72 14.60 5.34
N PRO A 885 -5.08 14.90 6.48
CA PRO A 885 -5.25 16.18 7.14
C PRO A 885 -4.97 17.30 6.13
N THR A 886 -5.73 18.39 6.21
CA THR A 886 -5.66 19.55 5.30
C THR A 886 -4.27 20.21 5.25
N SER A 887 -3.34 19.78 6.10
CA SER A 887 -1.90 19.94 5.92
C SER A 887 -1.17 18.74 6.54
N PRO A 888 -0.15 18.17 5.87
CA PRO A 888 0.66 17.11 6.46
C PRO A 888 1.32 17.60 7.76
N ALA A 889 1.26 16.79 8.81
CA ALA A 889 1.84 17.13 10.10
C ALA A 889 3.37 17.11 10.02
N PHE A 890 4.03 18.24 10.25
CA PHE A 890 5.49 18.37 10.20
C PHE A 890 6.16 17.40 11.19
N VAL A 891 6.83 16.35 10.68
CA VAL A 891 7.65 15.44 11.50
C VAL A 891 8.98 16.14 11.76
N SER A 892 9.32 16.36 13.02
CA SER A 892 10.42 17.24 13.41
C SER A 892 11.73 16.52 13.71
N SER A 893 11.67 15.26 14.13
CA SER A 893 12.82 14.49 14.59
C SER A 893 12.54 13.00 14.58
N ILE A 894 13.61 12.21 14.55
CA ILE A 894 13.60 10.75 14.56
C ILE A 894 14.72 10.21 15.45
N ALA A 895 14.49 9.04 16.05
CA ALA A 895 15.42 8.29 16.88
C ALA A 895 15.31 6.78 16.56
N ILE A 896 16.39 6.03 16.77
CA ILE A 896 16.42 4.56 16.63
C ILE A 896 17.10 3.93 17.85
N SER A 897 16.60 2.77 18.29
CA SER A 897 17.24 1.97 19.33
C SER A 897 18.58 1.38 18.86
N ARG A 898 19.51 1.09 19.78
CA ARG A 898 20.83 0.52 19.44
C ARG A 898 20.74 -0.88 18.82
N SER A 899 19.73 -1.66 19.20
CA SER A 899 19.45 -2.98 18.63
C SER A 899 18.80 -2.89 17.24
N GLY A 900 18.39 -1.70 16.80
CA GLY A 900 17.70 -1.48 15.53
C GLY A 900 16.25 -1.94 15.53
N ASN A 901 15.75 -2.48 16.65
CA ASN A 901 14.41 -3.07 16.71
C ASN A 901 13.27 -2.06 16.87
N ARG A 902 13.57 -0.78 17.15
CA ARG A 902 12.57 0.29 17.29
C ARG A 902 13.01 1.61 16.73
N ILE A 903 12.08 2.31 16.10
CA ILE A 903 12.22 3.69 15.60
C ILE A 903 11.18 4.55 16.32
N ALA A 904 11.51 5.79 16.67
CA ALA A 904 10.56 6.77 17.19
C ALA A 904 10.65 8.09 16.41
N SER A 905 9.53 8.76 16.20
CA SER A 905 9.49 10.10 15.58
C SER A 905 8.66 11.06 16.41
N GLY A 906 9.06 12.33 16.44
CA GLY A 906 8.28 13.42 17.01
C GLY A 906 7.65 14.28 15.93
N SER A 907 6.43 14.75 16.16
CA SER A 907 5.70 15.59 15.19
C SER A 907 5.01 16.79 15.84
N TRP A 908 4.77 17.81 15.03
CA TRP A 908 4.03 19.02 15.39
C TRP A 908 2.52 18.79 15.52
N ASP A 909 2.02 17.61 15.16
CA ASP A 909 0.66 17.17 15.53
C ASP A 909 0.53 16.77 17.01
N ARG A 910 1.59 16.98 17.80
CA ARG A 910 1.68 16.66 19.22
C ARG A 910 1.65 15.16 19.47
N SER A 911 2.28 14.38 18.58
CA SER A 911 2.47 12.95 18.75
C SER A 911 3.94 12.54 18.75
N VAL A 912 4.22 11.47 19.49
CA VAL A 912 5.42 10.66 19.35
C VAL A 912 4.97 9.29 18.86
N ARG A 913 5.41 8.90 17.67
CA ARG A 913 5.08 7.58 17.08
C ARG A 913 6.27 6.65 17.23
N VAL A 914 6.02 5.41 17.60
CA VAL A 914 7.04 4.37 17.76
C VAL A 914 6.69 3.19 16.86
N TRP A 915 7.67 2.70 16.10
CA TRP A 915 7.56 1.54 15.22
C TRP A 915 8.49 0.42 15.71
N ASP A 916 8.01 -0.83 15.66
CA ASP A 916 8.86 -2.02 15.81
C ASP A 916 9.42 -2.40 14.43
N VAL A 917 10.73 -2.65 14.35
CA VAL A 917 11.44 -3.07 13.14
C VAL A 917 11.72 -4.58 13.26
N GLY A 918 11.09 -5.37 12.39
CA GLY A 918 11.26 -6.82 12.36
C GLY A 918 12.60 -7.26 11.73
N PRO A 919 12.93 -8.57 11.78
CA PRO A 919 14.14 -9.12 11.16
C PRO A 919 14.24 -8.88 9.65
N GLN A 920 13.10 -8.69 8.99
CA GLN A 920 13.02 -8.37 7.56
C GLN A 920 13.20 -6.87 7.26
N GLY A 921 13.43 -6.03 8.29
CA GLY A 921 13.67 -4.59 8.16
C GLY A 921 12.41 -3.74 8.02
N ASP A 922 11.22 -4.34 8.03
CA ASP A 922 9.94 -3.64 7.85
C ASP A 922 9.42 -3.04 9.17
N PRO A 923 9.37 -1.70 9.31
CA PRO A 923 8.86 -1.06 10.51
C PRO A 923 7.33 -1.09 10.54
N ARG A 924 6.75 -1.56 11.65
CA ARG A 924 5.30 -1.56 11.91
C ARG A 924 4.98 -0.61 13.07
N LEU A 925 3.97 0.24 12.90
CA LEU A 925 3.57 1.18 13.95
C LEU A 925 3.15 0.38 15.19
N ARG A 926 3.85 0.59 16.30
CA ARG A 926 3.58 -0.07 17.58
C ARG A 926 2.61 0.77 18.40
N ILE A 927 2.91 2.06 18.56
CA ILE A 927 2.13 2.96 19.41
C ILE A 927 2.25 4.41 18.96
N GLU A 928 1.17 5.17 19.13
CA GLU A 928 1.15 6.62 19.04
C GLU A 928 0.89 7.26 20.41
N LEU A 929 1.90 7.96 20.94
CA LEU A 929 1.87 8.64 22.23
C LEU A 929 1.50 10.11 22.04
N LYS A 930 0.39 10.55 22.63
CA LYS A 930 -0.04 11.96 22.54
C LYS A 930 0.67 12.83 23.58
N ALA A 931 1.03 14.04 23.17
CA ALA A 931 1.59 15.09 24.00
C ALA A 931 0.68 16.33 24.00
N PRO A 932 0.72 17.19 25.03
CA PRO A 932 -0.07 18.43 25.06
C PRO A 932 0.52 19.54 24.18
N ALA A 933 1.76 19.39 23.72
CA ALA A 933 2.60 20.40 23.07
C ALA A 933 3.25 19.83 21.80
N LYS A 934 3.73 20.69 20.90
CA LYS A 934 4.39 20.24 19.65
C LYS A 934 5.72 19.61 20.01
N ILE A 935 6.03 18.46 19.44
CA ILE A 935 7.32 17.82 19.65
C ILE A 935 8.34 18.39 18.66
N TRP A 936 9.52 18.75 19.15
CA TRP A 936 10.64 19.22 18.33
C TRP A 936 11.71 18.14 18.16
N SER A 937 12.05 17.44 19.24
CA SER A 937 13.08 16.40 19.21
C SER A 937 12.71 15.19 20.06
N VAL A 938 13.10 14.00 19.59
CA VAL A 938 12.93 12.72 20.27
C VAL A 938 14.24 11.97 20.37
N ALA A 939 14.42 11.17 21.42
CA ALA A 939 15.52 10.21 21.55
C ALA A 939 15.02 8.89 22.18
N LEU A 940 15.66 7.78 21.82
CA LEU A 940 15.33 6.43 22.30
C LEU A 940 16.47 5.87 23.15
N SER A 941 16.14 5.16 24.23
CA SER A 941 17.12 4.40 25.00
C SER A 941 17.70 3.24 24.17
N ALA A 942 18.90 2.78 24.53
CA ALA A 942 19.58 1.71 23.78
C ALA A 942 18.78 0.40 23.71
N ASP A 943 18.00 0.08 24.76
CA ASP A 943 17.12 -1.09 24.81
C ASP A 943 15.80 -0.90 24.04
N GLY A 944 15.50 0.32 23.58
CA GLY A 944 14.26 0.67 22.88
C GLY A 944 13.02 0.72 23.77
N ASN A 945 13.15 0.67 25.10
CA ASN A 945 11.99 0.66 26.00
C ASN A 945 11.56 2.04 26.47
N ARG A 946 12.42 3.06 26.36
CA ARG A 946 12.12 4.44 26.75
C ARG A 946 12.24 5.37 25.57
N VAL A 947 11.26 6.27 25.44
CA VAL A 947 11.35 7.41 24.53
C VAL A 947 11.30 8.70 25.33
N VAL A 948 12.20 9.62 25.00
CA VAL A 948 12.24 10.97 25.57
C VAL A 948 11.94 11.99 24.48
N ALA A 949 11.15 13.02 24.80
CA ALA A 949 10.81 14.06 23.84
C ALA A 949 10.80 15.45 24.47
N GLY A 950 11.31 16.42 23.71
CA GLY A 950 11.28 17.84 24.03
C GLY A 950 10.28 18.58 23.14
N GLY A 951 9.52 19.50 23.74
CA GLY A 951 8.48 20.26 23.04
C GLY A 951 8.67 21.78 23.01
N ASP A 952 7.73 22.47 22.38
CA ASP A 952 7.69 23.94 22.32
C ASP A 952 7.36 24.61 23.65
N ASP A 953 6.86 23.84 24.61
CA ASP A 953 6.55 24.27 25.98
C ASP A 953 7.75 24.22 26.94
N GLY A 954 8.92 23.81 26.47
CA GLY A 954 10.13 23.74 27.30
C GLY A 954 10.14 22.59 28.30
N ILE A 955 9.23 21.63 28.18
CA ILE A 955 9.10 20.47 29.08
C ILE A 955 9.66 19.21 28.41
N LEU A 956 10.56 18.53 29.11
CA LEU A 956 11.06 17.20 28.74
C LEU A 956 10.12 16.11 29.26
N ARG A 957 9.77 15.15 28.42
CA ARG A 957 8.85 14.06 28.74
C ARG A 957 9.50 12.70 28.49
N VAL A 958 9.18 11.73 29.34
CA VAL A 958 9.68 10.36 29.27
C VAL A 958 8.51 9.39 29.29
N TRP A 959 8.42 8.54 28.27
CA TRP A 959 7.43 7.47 28.20
C TRP A 959 8.10 6.10 28.28
N ASP A 960 7.40 5.19 28.94
CA ASP A 960 7.70 3.77 28.93
C ASP A 960 6.89 3.10 27.81
N ILE A 961 7.60 2.48 26.87
CA ILE A 961 7.00 1.88 25.67
C ILE A 961 6.29 0.57 26.00
N PRO A 962 6.84 -0.36 26.81
CA PRO A 962 6.11 -1.58 27.20
C PRO A 962 4.83 -1.31 27.99
N GLY A 963 4.83 -0.32 28.88
CA GLY A 963 3.67 0.07 29.69
C GLY A 963 2.79 1.15 29.09
N GLU A 964 3.08 1.59 27.86
CA GLU A 964 2.29 2.55 27.06
C GLU A 964 1.89 3.84 27.80
N ARG A 965 2.74 4.32 28.70
CA ARG A 965 2.40 5.43 29.60
C ARG A 965 3.53 6.44 29.74
N LEU A 966 3.13 7.69 29.97
CA LEU A 966 4.04 8.73 30.42
C LEU A 966 4.51 8.39 31.85
N VAL A 967 5.82 8.23 32.05
CA VAL A 967 6.40 7.86 33.35
C VAL A 967 6.98 9.05 34.10
N ALA A 968 7.46 10.08 33.39
CA ALA A 968 7.97 11.30 34.00
C ALA A 968 7.85 12.52 33.07
N ALA A 969 7.73 13.70 33.66
CA ALA A 969 7.83 14.99 32.98
C ALA A 969 8.68 15.94 33.83
N SER A 970 9.52 16.75 33.20
CA SER A 970 10.43 17.66 33.90
C SER A 970 9.71 18.89 34.44
N ALA A 971 10.34 19.53 35.43
CA ALA A 971 10.02 20.91 35.75
C ALA A 971 10.32 21.82 34.53
N PRO A 972 9.55 22.91 34.30
CA PRO A 972 9.75 23.85 33.20
C PRO A 972 10.94 24.79 33.49
N LEU A 973 12.15 24.23 33.52
CA LEU A 973 13.38 24.98 33.82
C LEU A 973 14.00 25.65 32.58
N HIS A 974 13.69 25.15 31.38
CA HIS A 974 13.95 25.89 30.14
C HIS A 974 12.95 27.04 30.01
N ARG A 975 13.45 28.20 29.58
CA ARG A 975 12.61 29.42 29.42
C ARG A 975 11.99 29.53 28.04
N SER A 976 12.33 28.62 27.13
CA SER A 976 11.84 28.54 25.75
C SER A 976 11.80 27.08 25.27
N MET A 977 11.48 26.89 24.00
CA MET A 977 11.37 25.60 23.32
C MET A 977 12.68 24.78 23.37
N ILE A 978 12.54 23.47 23.58
CA ILE A 978 13.63 22.51 23.49
C ILE A 978 13.78 22.12 22.02
N TRP A 979 14.90 22.48 21.38
CA TRP A 979 15.16 22.18 19.97
C TRP A 979 15.74 20.79 19.73
N SER A 980 16.54 20.28 20.67
CA SER A 980 17.20 18.98 20.54
C SER A 980 17.32 18.27 21.88
N VAL A 981 17.12 16.95 21.85
CA VAL A 981 17.21 16.05 23.01
C VAL A 981 18.12 14.88 22.65
N ALA A 982 18.99 14.48 23.57
CA ALA A 982 19.80 13.27 23.47
C ALA A 982 19.72 12.48 24.77
N ILE A 983 19.76 11.16 24.70
CA ILE A 983 19.77 10.25 25.85
C ILE A 983 21.07 9.43 25.84
N ASP A 984 21.64 9.17 27.01
CA ASP A 984 22.83 8.34 27.12
C ASP A 984 22.54 6.87 26.79
N ALA A 985 23.58 6.10 26.49
CA ALA A 985 23.44 4.68 26.14
C ALA A 985 22.79 3.84 27.25
N GLN A 986 22.88 4.27 28.52
CA GLN A 986 22.28 3.57 29.66
C GLN A 986 20.83 3.95 29.93
N GLY A 987 20.28 4.97 29.25
CA GLY A 987 18.92 5.47 29.48
C GLY A 987 18.72 6.16 30.83
N ARG A 988 19.80 6.64 31.45
CA ARG A 988 19.83 7.23 32.80
C ARG A 988 20.00 8.74 32.78
N GLN A 989 20.62 9.29 31.75
CA GLN A 989 20.88 10.72 31.60
C GLN A 989 20.33 11.25 30.28
N VAL A 990 19.78 12.46 30.32
CA VAL A 990 19.27 13.18 29.15
C VAL A 990 19.94 14.53 29.05
N ALA A 991 20.35 14.94 27.86
CA ALA A 991 20.81 16.28 27.54
C ALA A 991 19.76 16.99 26.69
N THR A 992 19.45 18.24 27.01
CA THR A 992 18.51 19.07 26.26
C THR A 992 19.16 20.38 25.84
N ALA A 993 18.95 20.77 24.59
CA ALA A 993 19.37 22.05 24.04
C ALA A 993 18.15 22.92 23.73
N SER A 994 18.22 24.18 24.09
CA SER A 994 17.09 25.12 24.04
C SER A 994 17.44 26.42 23.35
N GLN A 995 16.40 27.07 22.82
CA GLN A 995 16.47 28.41 22.28
C GLN A 995 16.94 29.44 23.33
N ASP A 996 16.81 29.15 24.63
CA ASP A 996 17.30 30.03 25.71
C ASP A 996 18.83 30.11 25.82
N GLY A 997 19.57 29.38 24.98
CA GLY A 997 21.03 29.39 24.91
C GLY A 997 21.71 28.47 25.93
N THR A 998 20.95 27.65 26.64
CA THR A 998 21.49 26.71 27.64
C THR A 998 21.40 25.26 27.18
N VAL A 999 22.40 24.46 27.59
CA VAL A 999 22.31 23.00 27.55
C VAL A 999 22.07 22.52 28.98
N ARG A 1000 21.05 21.69 29.21
CA ARG A 1000 20.73 21.13 30.52
C ARG A 1000 20.91 19.63 30.53
N LEU A 1001 21.38 19.11 31.66
CA LEU A 1001 21.49 17.68 31.93
C LEU A 1001 20.41 17.27 32.92
N TRP A 1002 19.84 16.08 32.71
CA TRP A 1002 18.76 15.53 33.52
C TRP A 1002 19.10 14.11 33.91
N GLN A 1003 18.81 13.74 35.16
CA GLN A 1003 18.93 12.39 35.67
C GLN A 1003 17.54 11.75 35.76
N ILE A 1004 17.39 10.55 35.20
CA ILE A 1004 16.18 9.74 35.36
C ILE A 1004 16.40 8.80 36.55
N GLY A 1005 15.63 8.98 37.62
CA GLY A 1005 15.72 8.22 38.86
C GLY A 1005 14.57 7.24 39.05
N THR A 1006 14.85 6.09 39.67
CA THR A 1006 13.81 5.20 40.21
C THR A 1006 13.39 5.73 41.57
N GLY A 1007 12.18 6.29 41.67
CA GLY A 1007 11.60 6.69 42.94
C GLY A 1007 11.53 5.47 43.88
N GLY A 1008 12.09 5.61 45.09
CA GLY A 1008 12.22 4.50 46.05
C GLY A 1008 10.90 3.78 46.29
N ALA A 1009 10.95 2.44 46.24
CA ALA A 1009 9.81 1.56 46.45
C ALA A 1009 9.27 1.64 47.87
N ALA A 1010 8.00 2.05 48.01
CA ALA A 1010 7.10 1.59 49.05
C ALA A 1010 5.67 1.53 48.48
N GLU A 1011 5.22 0.30 48.21
CA GLU A 1011 3.85 -0.15 47.92
C GLU A 1011 3.08 0.55 46.78
N GLY A 1012 3.09 -0.10 45.61
CA GLY A 1012 1.97 -0.05 44.65
C GLY A 1012 1.88 1.18 43.74
N GLY A 1013 2.94 1.48 42.98
CA GLY A 1013 2.90 2.44 41.87
C GLY A 1013 4.07 3.42 41.89
N GLY A 1014 5.29 2.96 41.59
CA GLY A 1014 6.45 3.83 41.48
C GLY A 1014 6.29 4.81 40.31
N THR A 1015 6.07 6.09 40.61
CA THR A 1015 6.29 7.20 39.66
C THR A 1015 7.79 7.46 39.58
N GLU A 1016 8.39 7.25 38.40
CA GLU A 1016 9.77 7.69 38.16
C GLU A 1016 9.85 9.22 38.23
N SER A 1017 10.99 9.75 38.69
CA SER A 1017 11.24 11.19 38.71
C SER A 1017 12.37 11.54 37.74
N ILE A 1018 12.25 12.71 37.12
CA ILE A 1018 13.32 13.31 36.32
C ILE A 1018 13.78 14.60 36.99
N GLU A 1019 15.05 14.63 37.37
CA GLU A 1019 15.64 15.74 38.13
C GLU A 1019 16.70 16.45 37.28
N ALA A 1020 16.69 17.79 37.30
CA ALA A 1020 17.70 18.58 36.61
C ALA A 1020 19.01 18.56 37.38
N ILE A 1021 20.10 18.33 36.66
CA ILE A 1021 21.46 18.46 37.19
C ILE A 1021 21.86 19.93 37.01
N GLU A 1022 21.83 20.69 38.11
CA GLU A 1022 22.25 22.10 38.14
C GLU A 1022 23.76 22.23 38.50
N PRO A 1023 24.47 23.26 38.01
CA PRO A 1023 23.99 24.31 37.10
C PRO A 1023 23.90 23.83 35.63
N ALA A 1024 23.06 24.49 34.83
CA ALA A 1024 23.04 24.31 33.38
C ALA A 1024 24.43 24.59 32.74
N LEU A 1025 24.75 23.89 31.65
CA LEU A 1025 25.95 24.11 30.86
C LEU A 1025 25.75 25.38 30.01
N ALA A 1026 26.34 26.48 30.47
CA ALA A 1026 26.24 27.79 29.85
C ALA A 1026 27.54 28.15 29.11
N GLY A 1027 27.40 28.79 27.95
CA GLY A 1027 28.54 29.35 27.23
C GLY A 1027 28.24 29.83 25.82
N HIS A 1028 27.22 29.28 25.15
CA HIS A 1028 26.80 29.76 23.83
C HIS A 1028 26.25 31.19 23.92
N GLU A 1029 26.55 32.01 22.90
CA GLU A 1029 26.09 33.42 22.83
C GLU A 1029 24.73 33.57 22.12
N GLY A 1030 24.09 32.45 21.75
CA GLY A 1030 22.78 32.37 21.11
C GLY A 1030 22.09 31.05 21.43
N GLY A 1031 20.96 30.77 20.76
CA GLY A 1031 20.21 29.52 20.95
C GLY A 1031 21.03 28.29 20.60
N VAL A 1032 20.77 27.16 21.27
CA VAL A 1032 21.48 25.89 21.03
C VAL A 1032 20.59 24.96 20.21
N ASN A 1033 20.99 24.69 18.96
CA ASN A 1033 20.17 23.99 17.97
C ASN A 1033 20.22 22.47 18.09
N ALA A 1034 21.38 21.92 18.43
CA ALA A 1034 21.61 20.47 18.41
C ALA A 1034 22.49 20.02 19.58
N VAL A 1035 22.21 18.83 20.10
CA VAL A 1035 22.98 18.18 21.16
C VAL A 1035 23.11 16.68 20.90
N ALA A 1036 24.25 16.07 21.26
CA ALA A 1036 24.46 14.62 21.19
C ALA A 1036 25.41 14.14 22.30
N PHE A 1037 25.22 12.91 22.78
CA PHE A 1037 26.16 12.22 23.67
C PHE A 1037 27.20 11.44 22.87
N ASP A 1038 28.39 11.24 23.44
CA ASP A 1038 29.31 10.22 22.97
C ASP A 1038 28.86 8.81 23.39
N GLY A 1039 29.49 7.77 22.84
CA GLY A 1039 29.06 6.37 23.04
C GLY A 1039 29.04 5.91 24.51
N ASP A 1040 29.86 6.53 25.37
CA ASP A 1040 29.97 6.23 26.80
C ASP A 1040 29.13 7.15 27.69
N GLY A 1041 28.56 8.23 27.13
CA GLY A 1041 27.81 9.24 27.88
C GLY A 1041 28.67 10.16 28.75
N ALA A 1042 29.99 10.16 28.55
CA ALA A 1042 30.93 10.97 29.32
C ALA A 1042 31.07 12.40 28.76
N ARG A 1043 30.81 12.57 27.46
CA ARG A 1043 30.88 13.86 26.78
C ARG A 1043 29.58 14.20 26.08
N VAL A 1044 29.28 15.48 26.04
CA VAL A 1044 28.18 16.05 25.26
C VAL A 1044 28.75 17.02 24.24
N VAL A 1045 28.27 16.97 23.00
CA VAL A 1045 28.56 17.98 21.98
C VAL A 1045 27.32 18.84 21.75
N SER A 1046 27.51 20.15 21.58
CA SER A 1046 26.44 21.09 21.25
C SER A 1046 26.82 22.00 20.08
N GLY A 1047 25.83 22.37 19.27
CA GLY A 1047 25.95 23.36 18.20
C GLY A 1047 25.00 24.52 18.39
N GLY A 1048 25.49 25.76 18.25
CA GLY A 1048 24.73 26.98 18.51
C GLY A 1048 24.53 27.90 17.32
N ASP A 1049 23.61 28.86 17.48
CA ASP A 1049 23.40 29.99 16.57
C ASP A 1049 24.60 30.94 16.49
N ASP A 1050 25.48 30.89 17.50
CA ASP A 1050 26.78 31.59 17.52
C ASP A 1050 27.81 31.01 16.52
N GLY A 1051 27.43 29.96 15.78
CA GLY A 1051 28.28 29.31 14.80
C GLY A 1051 29.39 28.45 15.43
N THR A 1052 29.31 28.17 16.73
CA THR A 1052 30.31 27.35 17.44
C THR A 1052 29.82 25.94 17.71
N VAL A 1053 30.76 24.99 17.69
CA VAL A 1053 30.59 23.63 18.22
C VAL A 1053 31.38 23.52 19.51
N ARG A 1054 30.77 23.00 20.56
CA ARG A 1054 31.41 22.84 21.88
C ARG A 1054 31.28 21.43 22.39
N VAL A 1055 32.32 20.95 23.06
CA VAL A 1055 32.33 19.65 23.76
C VAL A 1055 32.38 19.93 25.24
N TRP A 1056 31.52 19.25 26.00
CA TRP A 1056 31.35 19.40 27.43
C TRP A 1056 31.69 18.08 28.11
N ASP A 1057 32.44 18.16 29.21
CA ASP A 1057 32.63 17.03 30.11
C ASP A 1057 31.43 16.94 31.06
N VAL A 1058 30.75 15.79 31.07
CA VAL A 1058 29.51 15.58 31.86
C VAL A 1058 29.80 15.55 33.36
N ALA A 1059 30.95 14.99 33.76
CA ALA A 1059 31.34 14.87 35.16
C ALA A 1059 31.82 16.21 35.73
N GLU A 1060 32.66 16.92 34.98
CA GLU A 1060 33.25 18.21 35.38
C GLU A 1060 32.32 19.40 35.14
N ARG A 1061 31.28 19.24 34.30
CA ARG A 1061 30.27 20.25 33.98
C ARG A 1061 30.85 21.55 33.41
N ARG A 1062 31.89 21.42 32.59
CA ARG A 1062 32.59 22.54 31.95
C ARG A 1062 32.91 22.21 30.49
N PRO A 1063 33.06 23.23 29.63
CA PRO A 1063 33.51 22.99 28.27
C PRO A 1063 34.95 22.47 28.30
N MET A 1064 35.26 21.52 27.43
CA MET A 1064 36.63 21.05 27.21
C MET A 1064 37.44 22.15 26.53
N GLU A 1065 38.68 22.36 26.98
CA GLU A 1065 39.64 23.30 26.38
C GLU A 1065 40.20 22.72 25.06
N LEU A 1066 39.42 22.85 23.98
CA LEU A 1066 39.76 22.38 22.63
C LEU A 1066 40.04 23.56 21.70
N ARG A 1067 40.63 23.29 20.53
CA ARG A 1067 40.69 24.30 19.47
C ARG A 1067 39.27 24.77 19.09
N PRO A 1068 39.06 26.07 18.83
CA PRO A 1068 37.75 26.57 18.43
C PRO A 1068 37.22 25.90 17.16
N MET A 1069 36.08 25.23 17.27
CA MET A 1069 35.39 24.61 16.16
C MET A 1069 34.27 25.55 15.70
N THR A 1070 34.52 26.29 14.62
CA THR A 1070 33.62 27.35 14.15
C THR A 1070 33.11 27.11 12.74
N HIS A 1071 31.87 27.55 12.48
CA HIS A 1071 31.24 27.65 11.18
C HIS A 1071 31.06 29.13 10.79
N ASP A 1072 30.78 29.39 9.51
CA ASP A 1072 30.54 30.75 8.99
C ASP A 1072 29.12 31.27 9.34
N GLY A 1073 28.29 30.45 9.99
CA GLY A 1073 26.91 30.72 10.37
C GLY A 1073 26.39 29.65 11.34
N PRO A 1074 25.08 29.63 11.65
CA PRO A 1074 24.49 28.74 12.66
C PRO A 1074 24.77 27.26 12.42
N VAL A 1075 25.11 26.53 13.47
CA VAL A 1075 25.26 25.07 13.47
C VAL A 1075 23.91 24.45 13.80
N LEU A 1076 23.37 23.63 12.90
CA LEU A 1076 22.02 23.06 13.02
C LEU A 1076 21.99 21.58 13.39
N ALA A 1077 23.09 20.86 13.14
CA ALA A 1077 23.19 19.44 13.44
C ALA A 1077 24.60 19.11 13.94
N VAL A 1078 24.68 18.25 14.95
CA VAL A 1078 25.94 17.68 15.48
C VAL A 1078 25.75 16.18 15.72
N ALA A 1079 26.81 15.40 15.53
CA ALA A 1079 26.83 13.97 15.84
C ALA A 1079 28.24 13.53 16.23
N PHE A 1080 28.34 12.56 17.14
CA PHE A 1080 29.57 11.80 17.38
C PHE A 1080 29.60 10.58 16.46
N SER A 1081 30.80 10.18 16.05
CA SER A 1081 31.06 8.82 15.56
C SER A 1081 30.83 7.81 16.69
N HIS A 1082 30.53 6.56 16.34
CA HIS A 1082 30.28 5.49 17.31
C HIS A 1082 31.52 5.20 18.17
N ASP A 1083 32.72 5.38 17.62
CA ASP A 1083 33.99 5.30 18.36
C ASP A 1083 34.28 6.52 19.27
N GLY A 1084 33.53 7.61 19.14
CA GLY A 1084 33.70 8.84 19.93
C GLY A 1084 34.95 9.66 19.61
N GLU A 1085 35.67 9.36 18.53
CA GLU A 1085 36.90 10.06 18.12
C GLU A 1085 36.64 11.21 17.14
N THR A 1086 35.51 11.18 16.42
CA THR A 1086 35.15 12.16 15.40
C THR A 1086 33.82 12.83 15.74
N ILE A 1087 33.75 14.15 15.47
CA ILE A 1087 32.53 14.94 15.55
C ILE A 1087 32.19 15.42 14.15
N ALA A 1088 30.96 15.19 13.72
CA ALA A 1088 30.39 15.84 12.54
C ALA A 1088 29.53 17.03 12.94
N SER A 1089 29.63 18.13 12.17
CA SER A 1089 28.72 19.26 12.33
C SER A 1089 28.30 19.87 10.99
N GLY A 1090 27.01 20.19 10.91
CA GLY A 1090 26.35 20.76 9.74
C GLY A 1090 25.75 22.12 10.08
N GLY A 1091 25.98 23.10 9.21
CA GLY A 1091 25.52 24.47 9.44
C GLY A 1091 25.21 25.25 8.17
N ILE A 1092 24.80 26.51 8.36
CA ILE A 1092 24.56 27.48 7.30
C ILE A 1092 25.83 28.28 7.02
N ARG A 1093 26.09 28.57 5.76
CA ARG A 1093 27.13 29.49 5.30
C ARG A 1093 26.49 30.77 4.80
N SER A 1094 26.65 31.84 5.56
CA SER A 1094 26.25 33.20 5.14
C SER A 1094 27.31 33.76 4.18
N VAL A 1095 26.90 34.15 2.97
CA VAL A 1095 27.80 34.86 2.03
C VAL A 1095 27.57 36.35 2.21
N ALA A 1096 28.48 37.03 2.89
CA ALA A 1096 28.45 38.48 2.99
C ALA A 1096 28.71 39.12 1.61
N GLY A 1097 27.74 39.87 1.07
CA GLY A 1097 27.98 40.88 0.04
C GLY A 1097 27.61 40.57 -1.42
N ALA A 1098 26.65 39.70 -1.73
CA ALA A 1098 26.13 39.56 -3.09
C ALA A 1098 24.77 40.27 -3.25
N GLU A 1099 24.76 41.49 -3.80
CA GLU A 1099 23.54 42.04 -4.40
C GLU A 1099 23.14 41.18 -5.61
N PRO A 1100 21.88 40.73 -5.73
CA PRO A 1100 21.43 39.97 -6.89
C PRO A 1100 21.44 40.87 -8.13
N PRO A 1101 22.12 40.52 -9.23
CA PRO A 1101 22.20 41.38 -10.41
C PRO A 1101 20.86 41.60 -11.12
N ASN A 1102 19.76 40.91 -10.74
CA ASN A 1102 18.49 40.90 -11.47
C ASN A 1102 17.23 40.72 -10.59
N GLY A 1103 17.14 41.33 -9.39
CA GLY A 1103 15.86 41.44 -8.65
C GLY A 1103 15.06 40.15 -8.39
N GLY A 1104 15.72 38.98 -8.41
CA GLY A 1104 15.11 37.68 -8.07
C GLY A 1104 15.05 37.45 -6.55
N PRO A 1105 14.29 36.43 -6.09
CA PRO A 1105 14.11 36.16 -4.66
C PRO A 1105 15.44 35.91 -3.95
N ALA A 1106 15.48 36.33 -2.68
CA ALA A 1106 16.66 36.46 -1.81
C ALA A 1106 17.56 35.22 -1.72
N SER A 1107 18.84 35.49 -1.43
CA SER A 1107 19.99 34.60 -1.22
C SER A 1107 19.71 33.09 -1.05
N ARG A 1108 20.31 32.27 -1.94
CA ARG A 1108 20.52 30.84 -1.65
C ARG A 1108 21.62 30.71 -0.60
N ASP A 1109 21.22 30.51 0.65
CA ASP A 1109 22.14 30.12 1.73
C ASP A 1109 22.71 28.73 1.43
N PHE A 1110 24.02 28.56 1.51
CA PHE A 1110 24.68 27.28 1.26
C PHE A 1110 24.93 26.55 2.58
N GLY A 1111 24.77 25.24 2.62
CA GLY A 1111 25.18 24.40 3.76
C GLY A 1111 26.69 24.09 3.76
N ALA A 1112 27.22 23.79 4.94
CA ALA A 1112 28.59 23.31 5.12
C ALA A 1112 28.62 22.14 6.12
N LEU A 1113 29.23 21.01 5.71
CA LEU A 1113 29.55 19.88 6.57
C LEU A 1113 31.04 19.94 6.98
N ARG A 1114 31.34 19.79 8.26
CA ARG A 1114 32.71 19.74 8.79
C ARG A 1114 32.88 18.53 9.71
N LEU A 1115 34.07 17.92 9.67
CA LEU A 1115 34.48 16.85 10.57
C LEU A 1115 35.62 17.33 11.47
N TRP A 1116 35.55 17.00 12.74
CA TRP A 1116 36.48 17.45 13.77
C TRP A 1116 36.98 16.26 14.58
N ASN A 1117 38.22 16.30 15.03
CA ASN A 1117 38.71 15.38 16.02
C ASN A 1117 38.12 15.75 17.40
N ALA A 1118 37.45 14.79 18.04
CA ALA A 1118 36.73 14.99 19.30
C ALA A 1118 37.63 15.30 20.50
N ARG A 1119 38.95 15.03 20.41
CA ARG A 1119 39.93 15.23 21.49
C ARG A 1119 40.75 16.50 21.33
N THR A 1120 40.93 17.00 20.10
CA THR A 1120 41.79 18.17 19.82
C THR A 1120 41.00 19.37 19.29
N GLY A 1121 39.84 19.15 18.68
CA GLY A 1121 39.09 20.15 17.92
C GLY A 1121 39.71 20.47 16.56
N GLU A 1122 40.74 19.73 16.11
CA GLU A 1122 41.34 19.93 14.79
C GLU A 1122 40.42 19.38 13.68
N PRO A 1123 40.35 20.05 12.51
CA PRO A 1123 39.56 19.56 11.40
C PRO A 1123 40.13 18.23 10.89
N ALA A 1124 39.31 17.17 10.93
CA ALA A 1124 39.69 15.83 10.48
C ALA A 1124 39.76 15.71 8.94
N ARG A 1125 39.16 16.67 8.22
CA ARG A 1125 39.15 16.75 6.75
C ARG A 1125 39.42 18.18 6.27
N PRO A 1126 39.88 18.37 5.01
CA PRO A 1126 40.12 19.70 4.45
C PRO A 1126 38.87 20.58 4.42
N ALA A 1127 39.04 21.90 4.55
CA ALA A 1127 37.96 22.89 4.59
C ALA A 1127 37.04 22.95 3.34
N GLY A 1128 37.35 22.18 2.28
CA GLY A 1128 36.56 22.01 1.07
C GLY A 1128 35.56 20.85 1.09
N PHE A 1129 35.65 19.95 2.08
CA PHE A 1129 34.74 18.83 2.26
C PHE A 1129 33.30 19.34 2.50
N GLY A 1130 32.32 18.70 1.87
CA GLY A 1130 30.90 19.04 2.07
C GLY A 1130 30.47 20.47 1.67
N ARG A 1131 31.12 21.08 0.67
CA ARG A 1131 30.72 22.40 0.12
C ARG A 1131 29.68 22.27 -1.02
N ARG A 1132 28.88 23.34 -1.23
CA ARG A 1132 27.82 23.48 -2.27
C ARG A 1132 26.58 22.60 -2.06
N ILE A 1133 26.23 22.37 -0.81
CA ILE A 1133 24.98 21.70 -0.44
C ILE A 1133 23.98 22.81 -0.07
N ASP A 1134 22.67 22.52 -0.10
CA ASP A 1134 21.69 23.36 0.60
C ASP A 1134 21.89 23.23 2.13
N ARG A 1135 21.22 24.06 2.92
CA ARG A 1135 21.29 24.05 4.38
C ARG A 1135 21.13 22.63 4.94
N ILE A 1136 22.11 22.18 5.73
CA ILE A 1136 22.10 20.87 6.40
C ILE A 1136 21.29 20.98 7.68
N THR A 1137 20.30 20.11 7.83
CA THR A 1137 19.35 20.11 8.95
C THR A 1137 19.52 18.93 9.90
N SER A 1138 20.09 17.82 9.44
CA SER A 1138 20.34 16.62 10.26
C SER A 1138 21.53 15.83 9.69
N LEU A 1139 22.22 15.08 10.56
CA LEU A 1139 23.39 14.26 10.21
C LEU A 1139 23.37 12.94 10.98
N ALA A 1140 23.89 11.87 10.36
CA ALA A 1140 24.10 10.58 11.00
C ALA A 1140 25.33 9.85 10.41
N PHE A 1141 26.12 9.18 11.25
CA PHE A 1141 27.18 8.28 10.82
C PHE A 1141 26.60 6.92 10.42
N SER A 1142 27.29 6.19 9.54
CA SER A 1142 27.07 4.75 9.36
C SER A 1142 27.54 3.98 10.60
N PRO A 1143 27.05 2.74 10.82
CA PRO A 1143 27.42 1.94 12.00
C PRO A 1143 28.92 1.63 12.14
N ASP A 1144 29.64 1.63 11.03
CA ASP A 1144 31.08 1.41 10.91
C ASP A 1144 31.91 2.70 10.90
N ASP A 1145 31.26 3.86 11.05
CA ASP A 1145 31.87 5.20 11.01
C ASP A 1145 32.64 5.52 9.70
N ASP A 1146 32.41 4.75 8.64
CA ASP A 1146 33.05 4.91 7.34
C ASP A 1146 32.36 5.95 6.45
N ARG A 1147 31.10 6.28 6.75
CA ARG A 1147 30.23 7.13 5.93
C ARG A 1147 29.40 8.07 6.81
N ILE A 1148 28.96 9.15 6.20
CA ILE A 1148 28.04 10.11 6.82
C ILE A 1148 26.88 10.43 5.88
N VAL A 1149 25.68 10.49 6.43
CA VAL A 1149 24.46 10.88 5.72
C VAL A 1149 23.97 12.23 6.25
N ALA A 1150 23.64 13.16 5.36
CA ALA A 1150 23.08 14.46 5.71
C ALA A 1150 21.72 14.69 5.04
N GLY A 1151 20.78 15.23 5.81
CA GLY A 1151 19.52 15.77 5.30
C GLY A 1151 19.66 17.23 4.90
N GLY A 1152 19.14 17.59 3.73
CA GLY A 1152 19.14 18.97 3.22
C GLY A 1152 17.79 19.67 3.31
N ALA A 1153 17.82 21.00 3.30
CA ALA A 1153 16.64 21.85 3.18
C ALA A 1153 15.92 21.71 1.82
N ASP A 1154 16.63 21.20 0.80
CA ASP A 1154 16.09 20.90 -0.52
C ASP A 1154 15.30 19.58 -0.59
N GLY A 1155 15.12 18.89 0.53
CA GLY A 1155 14.41 17.61 0.60
C GLY A 1155 15.23 16.41 0.13
N ALA A 1156 16.51 16.60 -0.18
CA ALA A 1156 17.41 15.52 -0.58
C ALA A 1156 18.30 15.06 0.57
N LEU A 1157 18.54 13.75 0.65
CA LEU A 1157 19.60 13.20 1.48
C LEU A 1157 20.87 13.02 0.64
N ARG A 1158 22.03 13.13 1.28
CA ARG A 1158 23.33 12.95 0.64
C ARG A 1158 24.23 12.11 1.53
N GLN A 1159 25.02 11.23 0.94
CA GLN A 1159 25.97 10.38 1.65
C GLN A 1159 27.40 10.65 1.16
N TRP A 1160 28.36 10.61 2.08
CA TRP A 1160 29.78 10.72 1.80
C TRP A 1160 30.54 9.59 2.48
N ASN A 1161 31.48 9.01 1.76
CA ASN A 1161 32.55 8.20 2.28
C ASN A 1161 33.59 9.07 2.99
N ILE A 1162 33.92 8.67 4.20
CA ILE A 1162 34.89 9.31 5.09
C ILE A 1162 36.00 8.34 5.51
N ALA A 1163 36.09 7.16 4.90
CA ALA A 1163 37.26 6.28 4.99
C ALA A 1163 38.36 6.72 3.99
N GLY A 1164 39.64 6.75 4.40
CA GLY A 1164 40.81 7.01 3.53
C GLY A 1164 41.58 8.32 3.76
N ASP A 1165 42.74 8.48 3.13
CA ASP A 1165 43.81 9.46 3.48
C ASP A 1165 43.53 10.96 3.21
N GLY A 1166 42.35 11.31 2.67
CA GLY A 1166 41.93 12.70 2.47
C GLY A 1166 42.52 13.40 1.26
N SER A 1167 43.30 12.72 0.41
CA SER A 1167 43.93 13.32 -0.77
C SER A 1167 42.99 13.48 -1.98
N LYS A 1168 41.87 12.73 -2.04
CA LYS A 1168 40.89 12.79 -3.15
C LYS A 1168 39.45 12.87 -2.66
N THR A 1169 38.99 14.04 -2.20
CA THR A 1169 37.58 14.25 -1.82
C THR A 1169 36.96 15.35 -2.69
N ARG A 1170 36.33 14.96 -3.81
CA ARG A 1170 35.57 15.91 -4.66
C ARG A 1170 34.18 15.46 -5.11
N ARG A 1171 33.74 14.22 -4.85
CA ARG A 1171 32.39 13.76 -5.22
C ARG A 1171 31.72 13.11 -4.00
N PHE A 1172 30.43 13.36 -3.84
CA PHE A 1172 29.58 12.65 -2.88
C PHE A 1172 29.05 11.38 -3.57
N ASP A 1173 28.83 10.31 -2.81
CA ASP A 1173 28.54 8.97 -3.36
C ASP A 1173 27.08 8.81 -3.79
N ALA A 1174 26.19 9.56 -3.12
CA ALA A 1174 24.76 9.34 -3.20
C ALA A 1174 23.96 10.63 -3.06
N ARG A 1175 22.87 10.75 -3.84
CA ARG A 1175 21.78 11.69 -3.57
C ARG A 1175 20.45 10.95 -3.61
N PHE A 1176 19.70 11.02 -2.52
CA PHE A 1176 18.38 10.43 -2.38
C PHE A 1176 17.33 11.54 -2.48
N GLU A 1177 16.42 11.44 -3.45
CA GLU A 1177 15.36 12.41 -3.67
C GLU A 1177 14.00 11.76 -3.41
N GLY A 1178 13.11 12.45 -2.69
CA GLY A 1178 11.76 11.93 -2.42
C GLY A 1178 10.94 12.73 -1.41
N HIS A 1179 11.57 13.44 -0.48
CA HIS A 1179 10.82 14.38 0.37
C HIS A 1179 10.40 15.61 -0.43
N ARG A 1180 9.14 16.05 -0.25
CA ARG A 1180 8.59 17.27 -0.87
C ARG A 1180 8.90 18.54 -0.07
N GLY A 1181 9.44 18.38 1.14
CA GLY A 1181 9.88 19.46 2.02
C GLY A 1181 11.26 19.16 2.60
N ARG A 1182 11.81 20.10 3.40
CA ARG A 1182 13.13 19.91 4.04
C ARG A 1182 13.18 18.61 4.84
N VAL A 1183 14.30 17.90 4.75
CA VAL A 1183 14.59 16.78 5.66
C VAL A 1183 14.76 17.36 7.07
N THR A 1184 14.17 16.75 8.08
CA THR A 1184 14.18 17.23 9.47
C THR A 1184 14.98 16.33 10.38
N GLY A 1185 15.05 15.03 10.06
CA GLY A 1185 15.88 14.06 10.76
C GLY A 1185 16.38 12.96 9.81
N VAL A 1186 17.58 12.45 10.04
CA VAL A 1186 18.17 11.31 9.33
C VAL A 1186 18.89 10.39 10.28
N LEU A 1187 18.77 9.08 10.09
CA LEU A 1187 19.46 8.03 10.85
C LEU A 1187 19.81 6.86 9.94
N THR A 1188 20.79 6.07 10.35
CA THR A 1188 21.15 4.77 9.77
C THR A 1188 20.69 3.66 10.71
N THR A 1189 20.24 2.53 10.17
CA THR A 1189 19.97 1.36 11.01
C THR A 1189 21.28 0.75 11.50
N PRO A 1190 21.34 0.16 12.71
CA PRO A 1190 22.56 -0.43 13.26
C PRO A 1190 23.19 -1.54 12.40
N ASP A 1191 22.40 -2.20 11.56
CA ASP A 1191 22.86 -3.20 10.59
C ASP A 1191 23.39 -2.57 9.28
N GLY A 1192 23.29 -1.25 9.09
CA GLY A 1192 23.70 -0.53 7.88
C GLY A 1192 22.82 -0.79 6.66
N ARG A 1193 21.75 -1.60 6.79
CA ARG A 1193 20.92 -2.05 5.67
C ARG A 1193 19.86 -1.02 5.26
N SER A 1194 19.56 -0.05 6.11
CA SER A 1194 18.57 0.99 5.83
C SER A 1194 18.98 2.38 6.33
N ILE A 1195 18.52 3.40 5.63
CA ILE A 1195 18.57 4.81 6.07
C ILE A 1195 17.13 5.25 6.32
N VAL A 1196 16.88 5.88 7.46
CA VAL A 1196 15.55 6.41 7.80
C VAL A 1196 15.61 7.93 7.79
N SER A 1197 14.65 8.57 7.14
CA SER A 1197 14.55 10.03 7.11
C SER A 1197 13.15 10.51 7.43
N THR A 1198 13.09 11.73 7.95
CA THR A 1198 11.84 12.44 8.24
C THR A 1198 11.83 13.76 7.52
N GLY A 1199 10.65 14.21 7.10
CA GLY A 1199 10.50 15.42 6.32
C GLY A 1199 9.43 16.35 6.87
N ALA A 1200 9.60 17.63 6.52
CA ALA A 1200 8.59 18.67 6.72
C ALA A 1200 7.30 18.41 5.93
N ASP A 1201 7.33 17.49 4.96
CA ASP A 1201 6.17 16.98 4.23
C ASP A 1201 5.33 15.98 5.04
N GLY A 1202 5.69 15.76 6.30
CA GLY A 1202 4.98 14.89 7.23
C GLY A 1202 5.19 13.40 6.99
N THR A 1203 6.22 13.05 6.23
CA THR A 1203 6.51 11.66 5.87
C THR A 1203 7.73 11.15 6.64
N VAL A 1204 7.70 9.85 6.97
CA VAL A 1204 8.88 9.10 7.40
C VAL A 1204 9.22 8.14 6.27
N ARG A 1205 10.45 8.18 5.75
CA ARG A 1205 10.88 7.38 4.59
C ARG A 1205 12.01 6.45 4.96
N LEU A 1206 11.94 5.24 4.43
CA LEU A 1206 12.99 4.23 4.50
C LEU A 1206 13.68 4.12 3.14
N TRP A 1207 15.01 4.17 3.14
CA TRP A 1207 15.87 4.06 1.96
C TRP A 1207 16.81 2.86 2.14
N PRO A 1208 17.25 2.22 1.05
CA PRO A 1208 18.23 1.14 1.13
C PRO A 1208 19.61 1.68 1.56
N GLY A 1209 20.13 1.15 2.65
CA GLY A 1209 21.50 1.41 3.13
C GLY A 1209 22.53 0.61 2.34
N SER A 1210 23.80 1.01 2.44
CA SER A 1210 24.91 0.45 1.64
C SER A 1210 25.08 -1.06 1.78
N GLU A 1211 24.78 -1.62 2.96
CA GLU A 1211 24.86 -3.06 3.21
C GLU A 1211 23.77 -3.86 2.47
N ALA A 1212 22.64 -3.24 2.13
CA ALA A 1212 21.56 -3.92 1.41
C ALA A 1212 21.71 -3.88 -0.12
N TRP A 1213 22.50 -2.95 -0.66
CA TRP A 1213 22.65 -2.76 -2.11
C TRP A 1213 23.06 -4.03 -2.87
N PRO A 1214 23.98 -4.87 -2.39
CA PRO A 1214 24.39 -6.09 -3.10
C PRO A 1214 23.23 -7.06 -3.28
N GLU A 1215 22.45 -7.29 -2.23
CA GLU A 1215 21.29 -8.17 -2.28
C GLU A 1215 20.21 -7.61 -3.20
N LEU A 1216 19.97 -6.29 -3.16
CA LEU A 1216 18.99 -5.62 -4.02
C LEU A 1216 19.42 -5.62 -5.49
N VAL A 1217 20.71 -5.49 -5.79
CA VAL A 1217 21.25 -5.64 -7.15
C VAL A 1217 21.15 -7.09 -7.60
N CYS A 1218 21.52 -8.05 -6.75
CA CYS A 1218 21.38 -9.47 -7.05
C CYS A 1218 19.93 -9.88 -7.29
N ALA A 1219 18.95 -9.28 -6.59
CA ALA A 1219 17.54 -9.52 -6.83
C ALA A 1219 17.10 -9.12 -8.25
N LYS A 1220 17.76 -8.14 -8.88
CA LYS A 1220 17.52 -7.73 -10.28
C LYS A 1220 18.18 -8.67 -11.30
N LEU A 1221 19.12 -9.51 -10.88
CA LEU A 1221 19.91 -10.39 -11.74
C LEU A 1221 19.39 -11.84 -11.72
N THR A 1222 19.65 -12.57 -12.80
CA THR A 1222 19.13 -13.94 -13.01
C THR A 1222 20.23 -15.00 -13.14
N ARG A 1223 21.49 -14.59 -13.26
CA ARG A 1223 22.65 -15.45 -13.43
C ARG A 1223 23.92 -14.77 -12.92
N ASN A 1224 24.97 -15.53 -12.71
CA ASN A 1224 26.34 -15.04 -12.53
C ASN A 1224 27.08 -14.92 -13.89
N LEU A 1225 28.29 -14.34 -13.89
CA LEU A 1225 29.19 -14.35 -15.07
C LEU A 1225 29.62 -15.79 -15.36
N SER A 1226 29.77 -16.17 -16.63
CA SER A 1226 30.43 -17.44 -16.95
C SER A 1226 31.93 -17.40 -16.58
N HIS A 1227 32.60 -18.56 -16.56
CA HIS A 1227 34.05 -18.60 -16.29
C HIS A 1227 34.86 -17.91 -17.41
N LEU A 1228 34.40 -17.99 -18.66
CA LEU A 1228 34.95 -17.24 -19.77
C LEU A 1228 34.71 -15.72 -19.59
N GLU A 1229 33.48 -15.32 -19.31
CA GLU A 1229 33.15 -13.90 -19.08
C GLU A 1229 33.98 -13.32 -17.93
N TRP A 1230 34.20 -14.05 -16.82
CA TRP A 1230 35.05 -13.60 -15.72
C TRP A 1230 36.50 -13.34 -16.16
N ARG A 1231 37.08 -14.26 -16.93
CA ARG A 1231 38.46 -14.16 -17.42
C ARG A 1231 38.66 -12.97 -18.36
N GLU A 1232 37.65 -12.67 -19.17
CA GLU A 1232 37.69 -11.58 -20.15
C GLU A 1232 37.36 -10.22 -19.54
N LEU A 1233 36.34 -10.17 -18.68
CA LEU A 1233 35.71 -8.94 -18.19
C LEU A 1233 36.19 -8.52 -16.80
N VAL A 1234 36.73 -9.42 -15.99
CA VAL A 1234 37.15 -9.16 -14.61
C VAL A 1234 38.65 -9.35 -14.44
N SER A 1235 39.12 -10.59 -14.51
CA SER A 1235 40.53 -10.91 -14.32
C SER A 1235 40.87 -12.30 -14.86
N SER A 1236 41.96 -12.39 -15.61
CA SER A 1236 42.51 -13.67 -16.07
C SER A 1236 43.37 -14.37 -15.02
N THR A 1237 43.73 -13.69 -13.93
CA THR A 1237 44.66 -14.22 -12.91
C THR A 1237 44.00 -14.49 -11.57
N ASP A 1238 42.87 -13.85 -11.27
CA ASP A 1238 42.15 -14.06 -10.01
C ASP A 1238 41.21 -15.25 -10.08
N PRO A 1239 41.08 -16.03 -8.98
CA PRO A 1239 40.13 -17.12 -8.93
C PRO A 1239 38.71 -16.58 -9.13
N TYR A 1240 37.86 -17.39 -9.76
CA TYR A 1240 36.47 -17.03 -9.98
C TYR A 1240 35.76 -16.83 -8.64
N GLU A 1241 35.19 -15.66 -8.41
CA GLU A 1241 34.29 -15.40 -7.28
C GLU A 1241 32.86 -15.21 -7.78
N CYS A 1242 31.90 -15.86 -7.13
CA CYS A 1242 30.49 -15.65 -7.46
C CYS A 1242 30.06 -14.22 -7.09
N GLN A 1243 29.39 -13.53 -8.02
CA GLN A 1243 28.89 -12.18 -7.80
C GLN A 1243 27.69 -12.21 -6.84
N CYS A 1244 26.74 -13.09 -7.13
CA CYS A 1244 25.48 -13.25 -6.42
C CYS A 1244 25.32 -14.72 -5.98
N PRO A 1245 25.38 -15.01 -4.67
CA PRO A 1245 25.11 -16.34 -4.14
C PRO A 1245 23.70 -16.83 -4.53
N GLY A 1246 23.58 -18.11 -4.90
CA GLY A 1246 22.30 -18.73 -5.26
C GLY A 1246 21.82 -18.52 -6.70
N LEU A 1247 22.50 -17.69 -7.52
CA LEU A 1247 22.23 -17.60 -8.96
C LEU A 1247 23.08 -18.60 -9.77
N PRO A 1248 22.54 -19.17 -10.85
CA PRO A 1248 23.26 -20.15 -11.66
C PRO A 1248 24.43 -19.52 -12.43
N ILE A 1249 25.48 -20.32 -12.65
CA ILE A 1249 26.58 -19.98 -13.55
C ILE A 1249 26.23 -20.53 -14.95
N PRO A 1250 26.12 -19.69 -15.98
CA PRO A 1250 25.86 -20.15 -17.35
C PRO A 1250 27.09 -20.87 -17.93
N ALA A 1251 26.84 -21.83 -18.82
CA ALA A 1251 27.90 -22.52 -19.56
C ALA A 1251 28.68 -21.56 -20.46
N ASP A 1252 29.98 -21.83 -20.66
CA ASP A 1252 30.84 -21.00 -21.50
C ASP A 1252 30.48 -21.10 -23.01
N GLU A 1253 29.88 -22.22 -23.42
CA GLU A 1253 29.39 -22.43 -24.79
C GLU A 1253 27.92 -22.91 -24.80
N PRO A 1254 27.11 -22.50 -25.80
CA PRO A 1254 25.73 -22.97 -25.94
C PRO A 1254 25.67 -24.50 -26.07
N GLY A 1255 24.99 -25.17 -25.13
CA GLY A 1255 24.88 -26.64 -25.10
C GLY A 1255 26.08 -27.38 -24.49
N GLY A 1256 27.05 -26.65 -23.91
CA GLY A 1256 28.17 -27.22 -23.16
C GLY A 1256 27.76 -27.80 -21.78
N PRO A 1257 28.62 -28.59 -21.13
CA PRO A 1257 28.35 -29.14 -19.80
C PRO A 1257 28.18 -28.01 -18.77
N ALA A 1258 27.24 -28.20 -17.84
CA ALA A 1258 26.98 -27.23 -16.78
C ALA A 1258 28.24 -27.03 -15.91
N PRO A 1259 28.65 -25.78 -15.66
CA PRO A 1259 29.81 -25.48 -14.82
C PRO A 1259 29.55 -25.86 -13.36
N ASP A 1260 30.64 -26.07 -12.60
CA ASP A 1260 30.57 -26.46 -11.19
C ASP A 1260 29.93 -25.35 -10.35
N GLN A 1261 28.72 -25.60 -9.87
CA GLN A 1261 27.95 -24.65 -9.06
C GLN A 1261 28.37 -24.63 -7.58
N THR A 1262 29.22 -25.56 -7.12
CA THR A 1262 29.62 -25.65 -5.71
C THR A 1262 30.42 -24.44 -5.23
N ALA A 1263 31.10 -23.74 -6.15
CA ALA A 1263 31.81 -22.49 -5.87
C ALA A 1263 30.89 -21.37 -5.32
N CYS A 1264 29.59 -21.40 -5.64
CA CYS A 1264 28.62 -20.40 -5.19
C CYS A 1264 27.81 -20.79 -3.95
N ALA A 1265 27.94 -22.04 -3.47
CA ALA A 1265 27.11 -22.57 -2.37
C ALA A 1265 27.64 -22.20 -0.96
N THR A 1266 28.89 -21.73 -0.83
CA THR A 1266 29.64 -21.71 0.44
C THR A 1266 29.72 -20.36 1.17
N ARG A 1267 29.16 -19.26 0.64
CA ARG A 1267 29.27 -17.94 1.31
C ARG A 1267 28.17 -17.65 2.35
N GLN A 1268 27.05 -18.39 2.35
CA GLN A 1268 25.95 -18.18 3.30
C GLN A 1268 26.29 -18.59 4.74
N ASP A 1269 27.24 -19.51 4.94
CA ASP A 1269 27.62 -20.00 6.28
C ASP A 1269 28.73 -19.19 6.97
N LEU A 1270 29.37 -18.24 6.28
CA LEU A 1270 30.51 -17.48 6.80
C LEU A 1270 30.17 -16.08 7.34
N GLN A 1271 28.92 -15.63 7.24
CA GLN A 1271 28.46 -14.34 7.79
C GLN A 1271 27.68 -14.45 9.12
N ILE A 1272 27.52 -15.65 9.69
CA ILE A 1272 26.90 -15.87 11.02
C ILE A 1272 27.98 -16.20 12.07
N LYS A 1273 29.20 -15.68 11.94
CA LYS A 1273 30.23 -15.76 12.99
C LYS A 1273 30.84 -14.42 13.34
#